data_AF-A0A2H3G678-F1
#
_entry.id   AF-A0A2H3G678-F1
#
_cell.length_a   1.000
_cell.length_b   1.000
_cell.length_c   1.000
_cell.angle_alpha   90.00
_cell.angle_beta   90.00
_cell.angle_gamma   90.00
#
_symmetry.space_group_name_H-M   'P 1'
#
loop_
_entity.id
_entity.type
_entity.pdbx_description
1 polymer ?
#
loop_
_entity_poly.entity_id
_entity_poly.type
_entity_poly.pdbx_seq_one_letter_code
_entity_poly.pdbx_strand_id
1 'polypeptide(L)'
;MRLRAWLFVLLLLFLYVAADDTTCSASKKCKQGCCNKSGNCGFGPDYCGKSVCRSDCDRKSDCNPGFGKQWAKSDKCPLNVCCSKHGYCGTTKDFCGSKTVKRPSCKKGGDMQRVVGYFEGWAKNRPCEVFSPEQIPIGLYTHINFAFGTINPNTFLIEANDPEDVDMYERLMLLKKKDTNLKIYLAIGGWTFNDPGPTARVFSDLSASLARQRTFFKSVESFLATYNFDGLDLDWEYPVAEERSGREVDYKNFPVFMASLKKVMGTGDKGLTITLPASYWYLQYFDIKKLEPTVDFFNIMSYDLHGAWDQKANWTKPYLNAHTNLTEIDLALDLLWRNNIKPDKVVMGLGFYGRAFTAQSAACRKPGCLFSDPANAGECSQEKGILLNSEIDIEVRNRNLKPELYKEEAVKVVTWGKQWVSYDDADTLKMKVDRAGELCLGGVMVWAISHDTKDARYNKALAKVLGREVTSGSLDDDEKAADFVKKPYEQCRWTNCKEPCPKGWVHVGRSDPGARKNELMYDETACGGDGIHSFCCPPDQDIPICGWWGHGNGKCQKESSCPSGMVEIGTNSMKCEDPPRVQTACCKPNTVSMKLYDTCRWGAYPECNTSPECPGDYYNWPMASSGSGSGALKCNDLKNDLGTPIIGVQMRNYCCNTKPGLRFIDCQVRRDYGPAPDADDLAGYCRSGCPSDRVRVALDTAFHTCTSKLGGGQATCCKTDYSEEVLVPNEKIAVYRKVMDDWVKGGTCPNPDKVLGKRSTTDLVVRDDPIEDITIFLLLRNLITHTGSDVMLAQQVHIWNDGVDAMDEEYLQYTYISTYIRQNWILDWQGPSEIALDILCHPHYWAKRIRAYLTGDSETKANLMNCKTSFCEKAEDCPILSDDEGDQSGDNSRRHVALFGRHAHQLSHSHHHQFIRHSLEERGPDDNKLKFKVPGAPAGENIYEIEVPDNPTLADIKDDDNELLEKVVLIRLRDDCWIPIVTARKFSKKMLELYKLQMEHLVDKSILRAWYENSVIGKLPSGAASKYGPIPIVFWERINNINFAVEPGVPNLPGSEDGMFQFQRLFDRTFECLGSKRNYKAFMIVDAEINQAKNYVMRFNRFPAEKSLEKYVERDGERSKETIKAEQEKVVKRIRATLSVFWYLATPTAKEKLNKVVKDIHTQLKFAEGVYNKRFPNEKVRLADYFIEWLKDHYEKVVASMRTNVESQIAQTRRLLRGFDDELAKDMRVNMDNFEKNLRGGRNLRIDTSGFPKIGDGDTEMGGTS
;
A
#
# COMPACT_ATOMS: atom_id res chain seq x y z
N MET A 1 -49.51 -27.43 57.56
CA MET A 1 -50.35 -26.36 56.95
C MET A 1 -49.56 -25.10 56.56
N ARG A 2 -48.62 -24.59 57.37
CA ARG A 2 -47.88 -23.34 57.07
C ARG A 2 -46.98 -23.38 55.81
N LEU A 3 -46.41 -24.54 55.45
CA LEU A 3 -45.60 -24.68 54.22
C LEU A 3 -46.44 -24.63 52.92
N ARG A 4 -47.68 -25.15 52.96
CA ARG A 4 -48.62 -25.09 51.83
C ARG A 4 -49.19 -23.68 51.65
N ALA A 5 -49.40 -22.94 52.74
CA ALA A 5 -49.82 -21.54 52.68
C ALA A 5 -48.72 -20.63 52.11
N TRP A 6 -47.45 -20.88 52.44
CA TRP A 6 -46.32 -20.12 51.89
C TRP A 6 -46.09 -20.40 50.40
N LEU A 7 -46.21 -21.66 49.96
CA LEU A 7 -46.15 -22.02 48.54
C LEU A 7 -47.33 -21.45 47.73
N PHE A 8 -48.52 -21.36 48.33
CA PHE A 8 -49.70 -20.77 47.69
C PHE A 8 -49.59 -19.24 47.59
N VAL A 9 -49.02 -18.58 48.61
CA VAL A 9 -48.76 -17.13 48.61
C VAL A 9 -47.62 -16.75 47.65
N LEU A 10 -46.57 -17.56 47.54
CA LEU A 10 -45.53 -17.40 46.51
C LEU A 10 -46.07 -17.66 45.10
N LEU A 11 -46.93 -18.65 44.89
CA LEU A 11 -47.61 -18.85 43.61
C LEU A 11 -48.52 -17.66 43.26
N LEU A 12 -49.25 -17.12 44.24
CA LEU A 12 -50.13 -15.95 44.06
C LEU A 12 -49.33 -14.67 43.82
N LEU A 13 -48.16 -14.49 44.45
CA LEU A 13 -47.25 -13.37 44.19
C LEU A 13 -46.56 -13.48 42.81
N PHE A 14 -46.21 -14.69 42.37
CA PHE A 14 -45.73 -14.92 41.00
C PHE A 14 -46.83 -14.70 39.95
N LEU A 15 -48.08 -15.05 40.26
CA LEU A 15 -49.25 -14.74 39.43
C LEU A 15 -49.55 -13.23 39.42
N TYR A 16 -49.31 -12.51 40.52
CA TYR A 16 -49.56 -11.05 40.60
C TYR A 16 -48.52 -10.24 39.83
N VAL A 17 -47.24 -10.63 39.85
CA VAL A 17 -46.16 -9.93 39.12
C VAL A 17 -46.21 -10.23 37.61
N ALA A 18 -46.72 -11.39 37.18
CA ALA A 18 -46.93 -11.71 35.77
C ALA A 18 -48.23 -11.10 35.17
N ALA A 19 -49.22 -10.76 36.00
CA ALA A 19 -50.49 -10.19 35.55
C ALA A 19 -50.42 -8.69 35.22
N ASP A 20 -49.41 -7.97 35.71
CA ASP A 20 -49.36 -6.50 35.55
C ASP A 20 -48.97 -6.04 34.14
N ASP A 21 -48.25 -6.87 33.36
CA ASP A 21 -47.81 -6.56 31.98
C ASP A 21 -48.79 -7.02 30.88
N THR A 22 -49.81 -7.79 31.24
CA THR A 22 -50.83 -8.33 30.30
C THR A 22 -52.19 -7.66 30.45
N THR A 23 -52.35 -6.81 31.47
CA THR A 23 -53.59 -6.09 31.78
C THR A 23 -53.52 -4.61 31.44
N CYS A 24 -54.65 -4.05 31.03
CA CYS A 24 -54.75 -2.68 30.53
C CYS A 24 -56.07 -2.02 30.91
N SER A 25 -56.13 -0.70 30.75
CA SER A 25 -57.33 0.10 30.97
C SER A 25 -57.40 1.24 29.95
N ALA A 26 -58.36 2.14 30.09
CA ALA A 26 -58.40 3.35 29.26
C ALA A 26 -57.17 4.25 29.47
N SER A 27 -56.55 4.22 30.65
CA SER A 27 -55.40 5.05 31.01
C SER A 27 -54.07 4.27 31.05
N LYS A 28 -54.11 2.96 31.32
CA LYS A 28 -52.94 2.06 31.32
C LYS A 28 -52.87 1.35 29.96
N LYS A 29 -52.00 1.85 29.08
CA LYS A 29 -51.79 1.29 27.73
C LYS A 29 -51.07 -0.04 27.77
N CYS A 30 -51.32 -0.87 26.76
CA CYS A 30 -50.55 -2.08 26.54
C CYS A 30 -49.12 -1.75 26.08
N LYS A 31 -48.14 -2.46 26.62
CA LYS A 31 -46.74 -2.39 26.14
C LYS A 31 -46.64 -2.81 24.68
N GLN A 32 -47.39 -3.85 24.31
CA GLN A 32 -47.57 -4.31 22.93
C GLN A 32 -49.02 -4.76 22.72
N GLY A 33 -49.55 -4.61 21.50
CA GLY A 33 -50.93 -4.94 21.18
C GLY A 33 -51.94 -3.85 21.57
N CYS A 34 -53.20 -4.13 21.28
CA CYS A 34 -54.37 -3.33 21.62
C CYS A 34 -54.89 -3.74 23.00
N CYS A 35 -55.51 -2.79 23.69
CA CYS A 35 -56.23 -3.07 24.93
C CYS A 35 -57.67 -3.43 24.63
N ASN A 36 -58.14 -4.60 25.05
CA ASN A 36 -59.54 -4.98 24.90
C ASN A 36 -60.40 -4.50 26.09
N LYS A 37 -61.73 -4.51 25.94
CA LYS A 37 -62.68 -4.05 26.98
C LYS A 37 -62.63 -4.88 28.27
N SER A 38 -62.17 -6.12 28.19
CA SER A 38 -61.95 -7.00 29.34
C SER A 38 -60.65 -6.68 30.10
N GLY A 39 -59.88 -5.69 29.62
CA GLY A 39 -58.65 -5.24 30.26
C GLY A 39 -57.45 -6.11 29.96
N ASN A 40 -57.41 -6.80 28.81
CA ASN A 40 -56.28 -7.64 28.39
C ASN A 40 -55.59 -7.09 27.13
N CYS A 41 -54.28 -7.28 27.05
CA CYS A 41 -53.45 -6.89 25.92
C CYS A 41 -53.27 -8.01 24.90
N GLY A 42 -53.36 -7.67 23.62
CA GLY A 42 -53.11 -8.63 22.53
C GLY A 42 -53.31 -8.06 21.13
N PHE A 43 -53.15 -8.88 20.12
CA PHE A 43 -53.35 -8.52 18.71
C PHE A 43 -54.50 -9.32 18.09
N GLY A 44 -54.99 -8.84 16.94
CA GLY A 44 -56.04 -9.53 16.19
C GLY A 44 -57.44 -9.03 16.53
N PRO A 45 -58.48 -9.65 15.93
CA PRO A 45 -59.87 -9.18 16.05
C PRO A 45 -60.39 -9.16 17.49
N ASP A 46 -59.95 -10.10 18.34
CA ASP A 46 -60.39 -10.24 19.73
C ASP A 46 -59.86 -9.14 20.66
N TYR A 47 -58.89 -8.35 20.19
CA TYR A 47 -58.26 -7.28 20.97
C TYR A 47 -58.40 -5.92 20.30
N CYS A 48 -58.21 -5.87 18.98
CA CYS A 48 -58.16 -4.64 18.20
C CYS A 48 -59.48 -4.35 17.46
N GLY A 49 -60.43 -5.29 17.42
CA GLY A 49 -61.73 -5.12 16.78
C GLY A 49 -62.51 -3.91 17.30
N LYS A 50 -63.15 -3.13 16.41
CA LYS A 50 -63.83 -1.88 16.78
C LYS A 50 -64.85 -2.02 17.93
N SER A 51 -65.54 -3.16 18.02
CA SER A 51 -66.53 -3.42 19.08
C SER A 51 -65.92 -3.92 20.39
N VAL A 52 -64.67 -4.40 20.37
CA VAL A 52 -64.00 -5.10 21.49
C VAL A 52 -62.82 -4.30 22.06
N CYS A 53 -62.19 -3.45 21.26
CA CYS A 53 -61.05 -2.65 21.66
C CYS A 53 -61.44 -1.44 22.50
N ARG A 54 -60.55 -1.05 23.41
CA ARG A 54 -60.66 0.06 24.35
C ARG A 54 -59.60 1.14 24.11
N SER A 55 -58.35 0.78 23.80
CA SER A 55 -57.27 1.73 23.47
C SER A 55 -56.23 1.12 22.52
N ASP A 56 -55.52 1.99 21.78
CA ASP A 56 -54.47 1.64 20.80
C ASP A 56 -54.93 0.62 19.73
N CYS A 57 -56.17 0.77 19.26
CA CYS A 57 -56.90 -0.19 18.41
C CYS A 57 -56.39 -0.34 16.98
N ASP A 58 -55.49 0.54 16.57
CA ASP A 58 -54.83 0.57 15.26
C ASP A 58 -53.54 -0.26 15.24
N ARG A 59 -53.09 -0.78 16.39
CA ARG A 59 -51.90 -1.62 16.47
C ARG A 59 -52.10 -2.95 15.75
N LYS A 60 -51.05 -3.38 15.06
CA LYS A 60 -51.01 -4.60 14.26
C LYS A 60 -49.92 -5.53 14.73
N SER A 61 -50.20 -6.84 14.66
CA SER A 61 -49.17 -7.86 14.87
C SER A 61 -48.11 -7.82 13.77
N ASP A 62 -46.93 -8.38 14.01
CA ASP A 62 -45.85 -8.37 13.01
C ASP A 62 -46.18 -9.29 11.83
N CYS A 63 -46.82 -10.42 12.11
CA CYS A 63 -47.27 -11.38 11.11
C CYS A 63 -48.74 -11.77 11.32
N ASN A 64 -49.32 -12.42 10.30
CA ASN A 64 -50.71 -12.88 10.31
C ASN A 64 -50.80 -14.38 10.66
N PRO A 65 -51.18 -14.75 11.90
CA PRO A 65 -51.38 -16.16 12.27
C PRO A 65 -52.77 -16.69 11.88
N GLY A 66 -53.54 -15.94 11.07
CA GLY A 66 -54.95 -16.20 10.79
C GLY A 66 -55.89 -15.09 11.28
N PHE A 67 -55.36 -13.97 11.80
CA PHE A 67 -56.16 -12.82 12.21
C PHE A 67 -56.80 -12.08 11.03
N GLY A 68 -56.16 -12.09 9.87
CA GLY A 68 -56.55 -11.30 8.69
C GLY A 68 -55.63 -10.10 8.44
N LYS A 69 -55.46 -9.72 7.16
CA LYS A 69 -54.47 -8.72 6.69
C LYS A 69 -54.60 -7.36 7.36
N GLN A 70 -55.81 -6.97 7.75
CA GLN A 70 -56.07 -5.69 8.39
C GLN A 70 -55.47 -5.60 9.81
N TRP A 71 -55.19 -6.74 10.47
CA TRP A 71 -54.69 -6.81 11.84
C TRP A 71 -53.20 -7.13 11.96
N ALA A 72 -52.51 -7.32 10.84
CA ALA A 72 -51.08 -7.64 10.78
C ALA A 72 -50.34 -6.67 9.85
N LYS A 73 -49.07 -6.39 10.16
CA LYS A 73 -48.18 -5.59 9.30
C LYS A 73 -47.83 -6.33 8.01
N SER A 74 -47.65 -7.65 8.11
CA SER A 74 -47.35 -8.53 6.98
C SER A 74 -48.11 -9.85 7.10
N ASP A 75 -48.37 -10.50 5.96
CA ASP A 75 -48.93 -11.86 5.94
C ASP A 75 -47.92 -12.91 6.43
N LYS A 76 -46.62 -12.68 6.19
CA LYS A 76 -45.52 -13.58 6.59
C LYS A 76 -44.42 -12.80 7.30
N CYS A 77 -43.68 -13.48 8.17
CA CYS A 77 -42.50 -12.90 8.78
C CYS A 77 -41.37 -12.69 7.76
N PRO A 78 -40.54 -11.65 7.93
CA PRO A 78 -39.28 -11.50 7.22
C PRO A 78 -38.41 -12.76 7.29
N LEU A 79 -37.59 -12.98 6.26
CA LEU A 79 -36.70 -14.13 6.14
C LEU A 79 -37.40 -15.51 6.26
N ASN A 80 -38.72 -15.58 6.06
CA ASN A 80 -39.51 -16.80 6.18
C ASN A 80 -39.34 -17.50 7.55
N VAL A 81 -39.13 -16.73 8.62
CA VAL A 81 -39.23 -17.25 9.99
C VAL A 81 -40.69 -17.52 10.37
N CYS A 82 -40.93 -18.13 11.52
CA CYS A 82 -42.26 -18.59 11.89
C CYS A 82 -43.10 -17.49 12.53
N CYS A 83 -44.39 -17.47 12.19
CA CYS A 83 -45.38 -16.64 12.86
C CYS A 83 -45.99 -17.40 14.04
N SER A 84 -45.84 -16.88 15.25
CA SER A 84 -46.46 -17.46 16.44
C SER A 84 -47.98 -17.28 16.40
N LYS A 85 -48.72 -18.08 17.18
CA LYS A 85 -50.18 -17.95 17.33
C LYS A 85 -50.64 -16.56 17.83
N HIS A 86 -49.73 -15.77 18.39
CA HIS A 86 -49.99 -14.42 18.90
C HIS A 86 -49.58 -13.31 17.91
N GLY A 87 -49.06 -13.68 16.73
CA GLY A 87 -48.71 -12.73 15.67
C GLY A 87 -47.31 -12.14 15.77
N TYR A 88 -46.38 -12.83 16.46
CA TYR A 88 -44.97 -12.44 16.55
C TYR A 88 -44.10 -13.29 15.64
N CYS A 89 -43.00 -12.72 15.16
CA CYS A 89 -42.01 -13.41 14.34
C CYS A 89 -40.87 -13.98 15.16
N GLY A 90 -40.47 -15.22 14.88
CA GLY A 90 -39.34 -15.84 15.57
C GLY A 90 -38.92 -17.20 15.00
N THR A 91 -37.80 -17.71 15.50
CA THR A 91 -37.14 -18.93 15.01
C THR A 91 -37.22 -20.10 16.00
N THR A 92 -37.57 -19.85 17.27
CA THR A 92 -37.59 -20.89 18.31
C THR A 92 -38.82 -21.79 18.21
N LYS A 93 -38.82 -22.88 18.98
CA LYS A 93 -39.93 -23.84 19.06
C LYS A 93 -41.27 -23.18 19.41
N ASP A 94 -41.27 -22.11 20.20
CA ASP A 94 -42.49 -21.39 20.59
C ASP A 94 -43.17 -20.68 19.40
N PHE A 95 -42.40 -20.38 18.36
CA PHE A 95 -42.89 -19.77 17.12
C PHE A 95 -43.11 -20.83 16.03
N CYS A 96 -42.20 -21.81 15.92
CA CYS A 96 -42.18 -22.77 14.82
C CYS A 96 -42.90 -24.10 15.10
N GLY A 97 -43.21 -24.42 16.36
CA GLY A 97 -43.75 -25.71 16.75
C GLY A 97 -42.79 -26.85 16.35
N SER A 98 -43.27 -27.79 15.54
CA SER A 98 -42.48 -28.92 15.01
C SER A 98 -41.76 -28.63 13.68
N LYS A 99 -41.88 -27.42 13.13
CA LYS A 99 -41.25 -27.07 11.84
C LYS A 99 -39.73 -26.95 12.01
N THR A 100 -38.97 -27.77 11.27
CA THR A 100 -37.51 -27.76 11.23
C THR A 100 -36.98 -27.16 9.93
N VAL A 101 -35.78 -26.58 9.97
CA VAL A 101 -35.07 -26.08 8.78
C VAL A 101 -34.32 -27.21 8.11
N LYS A 102 -34.43 -27.31 6.78
CA LYS A 102 -33.64 -28.26 5.99
C LYS A 102 -32.26 -27.66 5.73
N ARG A 103 -31.28 -28.06 6.53
CA ARG A 103 -29.87 -27.64 6.36
C ARG A 103 -29.25 -28.36 5.16
N PRO A 104 -28.34 -27.70 4.41
CA PRO A 104 -27.51 -28.37 3.42
C PRO A 104 -26.59 -29.41 4.09
N SER A 105 -26.16 -30.42 3.32
CA SER A 105 -25.28 -31.47 3.82
C SER A 105 -24.32 -31.95 2.74
N CYS A 106 -23.02 -31.93 3.05
CA CYS A 106 -21.93 -32.45 2.24
C CYS A 106 -21.12 -33.49 3.03
N LYS A 107 -20.37 -34.34 2.33
CA LYS A 107 -19.34 -35.16 2.99
C LYS A 107 -18.33 -34.22 3.66
N LYS A 108 -17.84 -34.62 4.84
CA LYS A 108 -16.83 -33.85 5.59
C LYS A 108 -15.67 -33.47 4.67
N GLY A 109 -15.32 -32.18 4.62
CA GLY A 109 -14.31 -31.64 3.71
C GLY A 109 -14.83 -31.30 2.31
N GLY A 110 -16.07 -30.79 2.19
CA GLY A 110 -16.54 -30.19 0.94
C GLY A 110 -15.52 -29.19 0.37
N ASP A 111 -15.47 -29.06 -0.95
CA ASP A 111 -14.47 -28.27 -1.68
C ASP A 111 -14.68 -26.76 -1.42
N MET A 112 -14.18 -26.28 -0.27
CA MET A 112 -14.26 -24.87 0.14
C MET A 112 -13.39 -24.05 -0.80
N GLN A 113 -14.05 -23.40 -1.76
CA GLN A 113 -13.36 -22.66 -2.82
C GLN A 113 -12.73 -21.36 -2.34
N ARG A 114 -13.12 -20.86 -1.15
CA ARG A 114 -12.75 -19.52 -0.69
C ARG A 114 -12.28 -19.50 0.76
N VAL A 115 -11.21 -18.76 0.97
CA VAL A 115 -10.75 -18.26 2.27
C VAL A 115 -10.62 -16.75 2.12
N VAL A 116 -11.43 -16.01 2.87
CA VAL A 116 -11.51 -14.55 2.82
C VAL A 116 -10.90 -13.98 4.10
N GLY A 117 -10.09 -12.94 4.00
CA GLY A 117 -9.55 -12.25 5.18
C GLY A 117 -9.79 -10.76 5.11
N TYR A 118 -10.19 -10.14 6.21
CA TYR A 118 -10.26 -8.68 6.32
C TYR A 118 -8.97 -8.13 6.91
N PHE A 119 -8.35 -7.16 6.22
CA PHE A 119 -7.16 -6.47 6.69
C PHE A 119 -7.51 -5.05 7.11
N GLU A 120 -7.36 -4.73 8.40
CA GLU A 120 -7.66 -3.42 8.95
C GLU A 120 -6.58 -2.38 8.59
N GLY A 121 -6.96 -1.29 7.94
CA GLY A 121 -6.08 -0.18 7.60
C GLY A 121 -5.53 0.54 8.83
N TRP A 122 -6.29 0.62 9.92
CA TRP A 122 -5.80 1.24 11.16
C TRP A 122 -4.87 0.33 11.98
N ALA A 123 -4.60 -0.91 11.55
CA ALA A 123 -3.68 -1.81 12.26
C ALA A 123 -2.26 -1.21 12.41
N LYS A 124 -1.83 -0.36 11.47
CA LYS A 124 -0.56 0.38 11.51
C LYS A 124 -0.46 1.35 12.69
N ASN A 125 -1.59 1.82 13.21
CA ASN A 125 -1.65 2.84 14.27
C ASN A 125 -1.65 2.23 15.68
N ARG A 126 -1.62 0.90 15.82
CA ARG A 126 -1.62 0.26 17.14
C ARG A 126 -0.32 0.53 17.88
N PRO A 127 -0.35 0.76 19.20
CA PRO A 127 0.85 1.01 20.00
C PRO A 127 1.76 -0.21 20.14
N CYS A 128 1.20 -1.42 19.98
CA CYS A 128 1.91 -2.70 20.00
C CYS A 128 1.18 -3.73 19.13
N GLU A 129 1.78 -4.90 18.91
CA GLU A 129 1.23 -5.96 18.04
C GLU A 129 0.73 -5.45 16.67
N VAL A 130 1.42 -4.44 16.11
CA VAL A 130 1.16 -3.93 14.76
C VAL A 130 1.35 -5.05 13.76
N PHE A 131 0.32 -5.34 12.97
CA PHE A 131 0.32 -6.40 11.96
C PHE A 131 0.28 -5.78 10.56
N SER A 132 1.31 -6.02 9.77
CA SER A 132 1.51 -5.48 8.42
C SER A 132 1.15 -6.50 7.32
N PRO A 133 0.92 -6.05 6.07
CA PRO A 133 0.58 -6.94 4.96
C PRO A 133 1.57 -8.08 4.68
N GLU A 134 2.87 -7.86 4.94
CA GLU A 134 3.96 -8.84 4.71
C GLU A 134 3.93 -9.99 5.71
N GLN A 135 2.99 -9.96 6.64
CA GLN A 135 2.89 -10.94 7.71
C GLN A 135 1.80 -11.95 7.40
N ILE A 136 1.01 -11.67 6.36
CA ILE A 136 -0.04 -12.53 5.83
C ILE A 136 0.63 -13.72 5.13
N PRO A 137 0.42 -14.97 5.59
CA PRO A 137 1.00 -16.13 4.92
C PRO A 137 0.48 -16.27 3.49
N ILE A 138 1.40 -16.39 2.53
CA ILE A 138 1.06 -16.56 1.11
C ILE A 138 0.46 -17.96 0.89
N GLY A 139 -0.59 -18.05 0.06
CA GLY A 139 -1.29 -19.31 -0.24
C GLY A 139 -2.51 -19.61 0.64
N LEU A 140 -2.65 -18.92 1.79
CA LEU A 140 -3.80 -19.09 2.69
C LEU A 140 -5.07 -18.48 2.09
N TYR A 141 -5.04 -17.17 1.85
CA TYR A 141 -6.21 -16.41 1.43
C TYR A 141 -6.41 -16.49 -0.07
N THR A 142 -7.64 -16.77 -0.47
CA THR A 142 -8.08 -16.61 -1.86
C THR A 142 -8.51 -15.17 -2.14
N HIS A 143 -9.04 -14.50 -1.12
CA HIS A 143 -9.51 -13.13 -1.17
C HIS A 143 -9.04 -12.38 0.08
N ILE A 144 -8.55 -11.16 -0.09
CA ILE A 144 -8.31 -10.22 1.02
C ILE A 144 -9.16 -8.99 0.79
N ASN A 145 -9.96 -8.61 1.78
CA ASN A 145 -10.74 -7.38 1.79
C ASN A 145 -9.98 -6.34 2.62
N PHE A 146 -9.46 -5.29 1.99
CA PHE A 146 -8.90 -4.16 2.73
C PHE A 146 -10.03 -3.36 3.36
N ALA A 147 -10.00 -3.23 4.68
CA ALA A 147 -11.00 -2.52 5.49
C ALA A 147 -10.38 -1.23 6.08
N PHE A 148 -10.78 -0.03 5.69
CA PHE A 148 -11.84 0.29 4.73
C PHE A 148 -11.45 1.47 3.84
N GLY A 149 -12.04 1.53 2.65
CA GLY A 149 -12.20 2.78 1.90
C GLY A 149 -13.45 3.55 2.36
N THR A 150 -13.58 4.80 1.93
CA THR A 150 -14.71 5.67 2.32
C THR A 150 -15.44 6.26 1.11
N ILE A 151 -16.59 6.88 1.37
CA ILE A 151 -17.37 7.62 0.37
C ILE A 151 -17.54 9.05 0.87
N ASN A 152 -17.13 10.01 0.05
CA ASN A 152 -17.31 11.41 0.36
C ASN A 152 -18.81 11.76 0.46
N PRO A 153 -19.30 12.29 1.60
CA PRO A 153 -20.72 12.46 1.84
C PRO A 153 -21.37 13.54 0.96
N ASN A 154 -20.57 14.46 0.40
CA ASN A 154 -21.06 15.55 -0.44
C ASN A 154 -21.03 15.19 -1.93
N THR A 155 -19.92 14.59 -2.38
CA THR A 155 -19.69 14.30 -3.81
C THR A 155 -20.09 12.89 -4.22
N PHE A 156 -20.23 11.96 -3.26
CA PHE A 156 -20.46 10.52 -3.49
C PHE A 156 -19.34 9.85 -4.29
N LEU A 157 -18.13 10.43 -4.27
CA LEU A 157 -16.94 9.80 -4.81
C LEU A 157 -16.34 8.85 -3.77
N ILE A 158 -15.80 7.72 -4.24
CA ILE A 158 -14.97 6.84 -3.41
C ILE A 158 -13.60 7.50 -3.16
N GLU A 159 -13.11 7.39 -1.93
CA GLU A 159 -11.84 7.95 -1.48
C GLU A 159 -11.12 6.95 -0.54
N ALA A 160 -9.81 7.11 -0.38
CA ALA A 160 -9.09 6.40 0.69
C ALA A 160 -9.57 6.95 2.04
N ASN A 161 -9.73 6.09 3.05
CA ASN A 161 -10.21 6.53 4.36
C ASN A 161 -9.18 7.43 5.05
N ASP A 162 -7.90 7.05 4.98
CA ASP A 162 -6.76 7.91 5.31
C ASP A 162 -5.82 8.03 4.08
N PRO A 163 -5.23 9.20 3.78
CA PRO A 163 -4.23 9.34 2.72
C PRO A 163 -3.06 8.36 2.82
N GLU A 164 -2.65 7.98 4.03
CA GLU A 164 -1.60 7.00 4.30
C GLU A 164 -2.05 5.56 4.04
N ASP A 165 -3.33 5.30 3.77
CA ASP A 165 -3.81 3.96 3.39
C ASP A 165 -3.36 3.57 1.99
N VAL A 166 -3.02 4.55 1.16
CA VAL A 166 -2.47 4.31 -0.18
C VAL A 166 -1.20 3.45 -0.13
N ASP A 167 -0.30 3.70 0.83
CA ASP A 167 0.88 2.86 1.03
C ASP A 167 0.47 1.42 1.31
N MET A 168 -0.50 1.19 2.18
CA MET A 168 -1.00 -0.14 2.52
C MET A 168 -1.65 -0.89 1.35
N TYR A 169 -2.39 -0.19 0.49
CA TYR A 169 -2.94 -0.79 -0.73
C TYR A 169 -1.83 -1.37 -1.58
N GLU A 170 -0.78 -0.58 -1.81
CA GLU A 170 0.33 -1.00 -2.65
C GLU A 170 1.02 -2.24 -2.09
N ARG A 171 1.26 -2.32 -0.77
CA ARG A 171 1.84 -3.52 -0.10
C ARG A 171 1.01 -4.76 -0.29
N LEU A 172 -0.30 -4.65 -0.04
CA LEU A 172 -1.19 -5.80 -0.21
C LEU A 172 -1.16 -6.29 -1.65
N MET A 173 -1.15 -5.37 -2.62
CA MET A 173 -1.06 -5.75 -4.04
C MET A 173 0.23 -6.49 -4.40
N LEU A 174 1.31 -6.33 -3.61
CA LEU A 174 2.56 -7.04 -3.84
C LEU A 174 2.44 -8.54 -3.52
N LEU A 175 1.56 -8.93 -2.60
CA LEU A 175 1.29 -10.34 -2.29
C LEU A 175 0.79 -11.11 -3.51
N LYS A 176 0.08 -10.43 -4.43
CA LYS A 176 -0.41 -11.01 -5.71
C LYS A 176 0.72 -11.46 -6.65
N LYS A 177 1.97 -11.01 -6.42
CA LYS A 177 3.12 -11.47 -7.20
C LYS A 177 3.55 -12.89 -6.83
N LYS A 178 3.42 -13.27 -5.55
CA LYS A 178 3.78 -14.61 -5.05
C LYS A 178 2.59 -15.56 -5.13
N ASP A 179 1.37 -15.05 -4.91
CA ASP A 179 0.13 -15.78 -5.18
C ASP A 179 -0.66 -15.10 -6.30
N THR A 180 -0.45 -15.56 -7.53
CA THR A 180 -1.13 -15.00 -8.72
C THR A 180 -2.64 -15.25 -8.73
N ASN A 181 -3.14 -16.14 -7.86
CA ASN A 181 -4.56 -16.44 -7.74
C ASN A 181 -5.26 -15.59 -6.68
N LEU A 182 -4.49 -14.93 -5.79
CA LEU A 182 -5.01 -14.03 -4.76
C LEU A 182 -5.78 -12.87 -5.39
N LYS A 183 -7.00 -12.64 -4.88
CA LYS A 183 -7.81 -11.47 -5.20
C LYS A 183 -7.83 -10.51 -4.03
N ILE A 184 -7.69 -9.21 -4.29
CA ILE A 184 -7.71 -8.20 -3.24
C ILE A 184 -8.82 -7.20 -3.53
N TYR A 185 -9.81 -7.12 -2.65
CA TYR A 185 -10.96 -6.25 -2.77
C TYR A 185 -10.83 -5.08 -1.80
N LEU A 186 -11.45 -3.96 -2.14
CA LEU A 186 -11.65 -2.85 -1.23
C LEU A 186 -13.00 -3.02 -0.54
N ALA A 187 -13.02 -3.06 0.80
CA ALA A 187 -14.26 -2.99 1.56
C ALA A 187 -14.62 -1.53 1.83
N ILE A 188 -15.88 -1.17 1.67
CA ILE A 188 -16.41 0.17 1.99
C ILE A 188 -17.54 0.02 3.01
N GLY A 189 -17.49 0.86 4.06
CA GLY A 189 -18.50 0.90 5.11
C GLY A 189 -17.89 0.55 6.46
N GLY A 190 -18.42 -0.48 7.10
CA GLY A 190 -18.05 -0.89 8.45
C GLY A 190 -18.81 -0.13 9.54
N TRP A 191 -18.63 -0.58 10.78
CA TRP A 191 -19.41 -0.11 11.91
C TRP A 191 -19.36 1.42 12.10
N THR A 192 -18.19 2.04 12.15
CA THR A 192 -18.06 3.47 12.43
C THR A 192 -18.56 4.37 11.29
N PHE A 193 -18.57 3.88 10.04
CA PHE A 193 -19.07 4.63 8.89
C PHE A 193 -20.55 4.99 9.00
N ASN A 194 -21.31 4.16 9.73
CA ASN A 194 -22.76 4.30 9.90
C ASN A 194 -23.13 4.93 11.26
N ASP A 195 -22.15 5.31 12.09
CA ASP A 195 -22.40 6.05 13.32
C ASP A 195 -22.91 7.48 13.02
N PRO A 196 -23.60 8.14 13.97
CA PRO A 196 -24.06 9.51 13.79
C PRO A 196 -22.93 10.45 13.35
N GLY A 197 -23.06 11.05 12.17
CA GLY A 197 -22.02 11.88 11.57
C GLY A 197 -22.26 12.13 10.07
N PRO A 198 -21.29 12.75 9.37
CA PRO A 198 -21.43 13.10 7.96
C PRO A 198 -21.71 11.92 7.03
N THR A 199 -21.16 10.74 7.35
CA THR A 199 -21.28 9.52 6.54
C THR A 199 -22.53 8.69 6.84
N ALA A 200 -23.22 8.96 7.96
CA ALA A 200 -24.27 8.09 8.52
C ALA A 200 -25.39 7.73 7.51
N ARG A 201 -25.75 8.66 6.63
CA ARG A 201 -26.84 8.49 5.66
C ARG A 201 -26.35 8.12 4.26
N VAL A 202 -25.04 8.06 4.01
CA VAL A 202 -24.47 8.02 2.66
C VAL A 202 -24.93 6.80 1.87
N PHE A 203 -24.95 5.60 2.45
CA PHE A 203 -25.45 4.41 1.75
C PHE A 203 -26.93 4.52 1.37
N SER A 204 -27.78 4.96 2.30
CA SER A 204 -29.20 5.17 2.03
C SER A 204 -29.42 6.20 0.93
N ASP A 205 -28.69 7.31 0.99
CA ASP A 205 -28.76 8.42 0.05
C ASP A 205 -28.21 8.11 -1.35
N LEU A 206 -27.18 7.26 -1.40
CA LEU A 206 -26.61 6.75 -2.63
C LEU A 206 -27.57 5.74 -3.29
N SER A 207 -28.09 4.78 -2.53
CA SER A 207 -29.01 3.76 -3.05
C SER A 207 -30.31 4.36 -3.60
N ALA A 208 -30.74 5.51 -3.08
CA ALA A 208 -31.98 6.17 -3.48
C ALA A 208 -31.87 7.11 -4.71
N SER A 209 -30.67 7.38 -5.25
CA SER A 209 -30.48 8.41 -6.29
C SER A 209 -29.63 7.95 -7.47
N LEU A 210 -30.22 7.88 -8.66
CA LEU A 210 -29.51 7.52 -9.90
C LEU A 210 -28.35 8.47 -10.24
N ALA A 211 -28.47 9.77 -9.94
CA ALA A 211 -27.41 10.73 -10.20
C ALA A 211 -26.18 10.45 -9.33
N ARG A 212 -26.40 10.21 -8.03
CA ARG A 212 -25.34 9.85 -7.08
C ARG A 212 -24.71 8.50 -7.44
N GLN A 213 -25.52 7.52 -7.83
CA GLN A 213 -25.04 6.22 -8.31
C GLN A 213 -24.09 6.35 -9.51
N ARG A 214 -24.43 7.17 -10.52
CA ARG A 214 -23.55 7.39 -11.67
C ARG A 214 -22.20 7.97 -11.27
N THR A 215 -22.19 8.95 -10.38
CA THR A 215 -20.95 9.55 -9.85
C THR A 215 -20.13 8.53 -9.09
N PHE A 216 -20.76 7.80 -8.18
CA PHE A 216 -20.13 6.75 -7.40
C PHE A 216 -19.54 5.65 -8.30
N PHE A 217 -20.33 5.07 -9.21
CA PHE A 217 -19.89 3.98 -10.10
C PHE A 217 -18.67 4.38 -10.93
N LYS A 218 -18.68 5.57 -11.53
CA LYS A 218 -17.53 6.08 -12.28
C LYS A 218 -16.29 6.23 -11.40
N SER A 219 -16.46 6.68 -10.16
CA SER A 219 -15.36 6.82 -9.20
C SER A 219 -14.82 5.45 -8.75
N VAL A 220 -15.69 4.45 -8.55
CA VAL A 220 -15.32 3.08 -8.20
C VAL A 220 -14.45 2.46 -9.30
N GLU A 221 -14.89 2.51 -10.56
CA GLU A 221 -14.08 1.98 -11.68
C GLU A 221 -12.69 2.62 -11.73
N SER A 222 -12.64 3.95 -11.58
CA SER A 222 -11.38 4.68 -11.57
C SER A 222 -10.50 4.28 -10.38
N PHE A 223 -11.05 4.20 -9.18
CA PHE A 223 -10.28 3.93 -7.96
C PHE A 223 -9.73 2.50 -7.95
N LEU A 224 -10.56 1.51 -8.29
CA LEU A 224 -10.13 0.11 -8.36
C LEU A 224 -9.06 -0.10 -9.44
N ALA A 225 -9.16 0.61 -10.57
CA ALA A 225 -8.14 0.58 -11.61
C ALA A 225 -6.83 1.24 -11.15
N THR A 226 -6.89 2.41 -10.49
CA THR A 226 -5.72 3.15 -10.00
C THR A 226 -4.88 2.32 -9.03
N TYR A 227 -5.52 1.63 -8.08
CA TYR A 227 -4.83 0.87 -7.04
C TYR A 227 -4.84 -0.66 -7.26
N ASN A 228 -5.22 -1.11 -8.46
CA ASN A 228 -5.19 -2.52 -8.88
C ASN A 228 -6.03 -3.51 -8.03
N PHE A 229 -7.12 -3.04 -7.43
CA PHE A 229 -8.08 -3.89 -6.72
C PHE A 229 -8.85 -4.80 -7.70
N ASP A 230 -9.13 -6.03 -7.29
CA ASP A 230 -9.85 -7.04 -8.08
C ASP A 230 -11.37 -6.98 -7.88
N GLY A 231 -11.85 -6.18 -6.93
CA GLY A 231 -13.27 -6.12 -6.61
C GLY A 231 -13.60 -5.19 -5.46
N LEU A 232 -14.87 -5.22 -5.08
CA LEU A 232 -15.44 -4.40 -4.02
C LEU A 232 -16.26 -5.26 -3.05
N ASP A 233 -16.11 -5.00 -1.76
CA ASP A 233 -17.01 -5.51 -0.72
C ASP A 233 -17.80 -4.33 -0.13
N LEU A 234 -19.12 -4.50 0.01
CA LEU A 234 -19.94 -3.49 0.69
C LEU A 234 -20.39 -3.99 2.05
N ASP A 235 -20.03 -3.22 3.06
CA ASP A 235 -20.31 -3.49 4.46
C ASP A 235 -21.21 -2.37 5.04
N TRP A 236 -22.47 -2.35 4.59
CA TRP A 236 -23.47 -1.40 5.07
C TRP A 236 -24.13 -1.91 6.35
N GLU A 237 -23.88 -1.21 7.45
CA GLU A 237 -24.34 -1.58 8.80
C GLU A 237 -25.32 -0.59 9.44
N TYR A 238 -26.63 -0.63 9.19
CA TYR A 238 -27.37 -1.56 8.34
C TYR A 238 -28.52 -0.83 7.62
N PRO A 239 -28.95 -1.31 6.42
CA PRO A 239 -30.11 -0.76 5.74
C PRO A 239 -31.36 -0.82 6.64
N VAL A 240 -32.27 0.15 6.49
CA VAL A 240 -33.54 0.28 7.25
C VAL A 240 -33.41 0.56 8.75
N ALA A 241 -32.38 0.04 9.43
CA ALA A 241 -32.16 0.20 10.86
C ALA A 241 -32.02 1.68 11.25
N GLU A 242 -33.04 2.26 11.88
CA GLU A 242 -33.10 3.70 12.18
C GLU A 242 -31.98 4.15 13.12
N GLU A 243 -31.62 3.31 14.10
CA GLU A 243 -30.51 3.55 15.03
C GLU A 243 -29.14 3.53 14.35
N ARG A 244 -29.09 3.07 13.10
CA ARG A 244 -27.92 3.08 12.21
C ARG A 244 -28.13 3.99 11.00
N SER A 245 -29.04 4.96 11.11
CA SER A 245 -29.36 5.91 10.05
C SER A 245 -29.91 5.28 8.76
N GLY A 246 -30.49 4.09 8.82
CA GLY A 246 -31.28 3.49 7.75
C GLY A 246 -32.65 4.16 7.54
N ARG A 247 -33.29 3.85 6.40
CA ARG A 247 -34.67 4.23 6.05
C ARG A 247 -35.43 3.03 5.48
N GLU A 248 -36.75 2.96 5.68
CA GLU A 248 -37.58 1.87 5.15
C GLU A 248 -37.44 1.65 3.63
N VAL A 249 -37.14 2.70 2.87
CA VAL A 249 -36.93 2.62 1.41
C VAL A 249 -35.70 1.79 1.02
N ASP A 250 -34.73 1.63 1.93
CA ASP A 250 -33.47 0.93 1.68
C ASP A 250 -33.70 -0.54 1.31
N TYR A 251 -34.68 -1.20 1.92
CA TYR A 251 -35.02 -2.60 1.62
C TYR A 251 -35.30 -2.82 0.12
N LYS A 252 -35.94 -1.84 -0.53
CA LYS A 252 -36.26 -1.89 -1.96
C LYS A 252 -35.13 -1.34 -2.83
N ASN A 253 -34.46 -0.28 -2.38
CA ASN A 253 -33.45 0.42 -3.16
C ASN A 253 -32.13 -0.33 -3.20
N PHE A 254 -31.72 -0.99 -2.11
CA PHE A 254 -30.40 -1.61 -2.01
C PHE A 254 -30.19 -2.73 -3.05
N PRO A 255 -31.12 -3.69 -3.26
CA PRO A 255 -30.95 -4.68 -4.34
C PRO A 255 -30.90 -4.06 -5.75
N VAL A 256 -31.62 -2.97 -5.99
CA VAL A 256 -31.62 -2.26 -7.29
C VAL A 256 -30.28 -1.57 -7.53
N PHE A 257 -29.75 -0.92 -6.49
CA PHE A 257 -28.41 -0.35 -6.48
C PHE A 257 -27.35 -1.43 -6.74
N MET A 258 -27.41 -2.56 -6.04
CA MET A 258 -26.47 -3.67 -6.19
C MET A 258 -26.51 -4.29 -7.59
N ALA A 259 -27.70 -4.47 -8.17
CA ALA A 259 -27.84 -4.94 -9.55
C ALA A 259 -27.23 -3.96 -10.56
N SER A 260 -27.30 -2.66 -10.30
CA SER A 260 -26.69 -1.64 -11.15
C SER A 260 -25.17 -1.61 -10.99
N LEU A 261 -24.67 -1.72 -9.75
CA LEU A 261 -23.24 -1.80 -9.47
C LEU A 261 -22.61 -3.05 -10.10
N LYS A 262 -23.25 -4.22 -10.01
CA LYS A 262 -22.72 -5.46 -10.61
C LYS A 262 -22.54 -5.35 -12.13
N LYS A 263 -23.41 -4.61 -12.83
CA LYS A 263 -23.26 -4.37 -14.27
C LYS A 263 -22.00 -3.58 -14.60
N VAL A 264 -21.68 -2.58 -13.78
CA VAL A 264 -20.45 -1.76 -13.92
C VAL A 264 -19.22 -2.57 -13.53
N MET A 265 -19.29 -3.34 -12.44
CA MET A 265 -18.17 -4.19 -12.01
C MET A 265 -17.85 -5.29 -13.04
N GLY A 266 -18.88 -5.83 -13.71
CA GLY A 266 -18.74 -6.88 -14.72
C GLY A 266 -18.06 -6.43 -16.02
N THR A 267 -18.08 -5.14 -16.38
CA THR A 267 -17.35 -4.65 -17.57
C THR A 267 -15.84 -4.62 -17.38
N GLY A 268 -15.37 -4.61 -16.12
CA GLY A 268 -13.95 -4.62 -15.77
C GLY A 268 -13.41 -5.94 -15.23
N ASP A 269 -14.19 -7.03 -15.34
CA ASP A 269 -13.89 -8.34 -14.70
C ASP A 269 -13.60 -8.21 -13.19
N LYS A 270 -14.35 -7.32 -12.51
CA LYS A 270 -14.20 -7.05 -11.07
C LYS A 270 -15.27 -7.80 -10.26
N GLY A 271 -14.86 -8.31 -9.11
CA GLY A 271 -15.75 -8.98 -8.17
C GLY A 271 -16.57 -8.00 -7.32
N LEU A 272 -17.70 -8.49 -6.80
CA LEU A 272 -18.60 -7.75 -5.92
C LEU A 272 -19.15 -8.67 -4.84
N THR A 273 -18.89 -8.36 -3.58
CA THR A 273 -19.40 -9.08 -2.40
C THR A 273 -20.13 -8.12 -1.47
N ILE A 274 -20.88 -8.69 -0.53
CA ILE A 274 -21.44 -7.92 0.58
C ILE A 274 -21.24 -8.68 1.89
N THR A 275 -21.15 -7.90 2.95
CA THR A 275 -21.11 -8.40 4.31
C THR A 275 -22.52 -8.38 4.90
N LEU A 276 -22.92 -9.49 5.54
CA LEU A 276 -24.25 -9.69 6.11
C LEU A 276 -24.15 -9.95 7.63
N PRO A 277 -25.06 -9.38 8.44
CA PRO A 277 -25.14 -9.67 9.85
C PRO A 277 -25.68 -11.09 10.11
N ALA A 278 -25.22 -11.72 11.20
CA ALA A 278 -25.75 -13.01 11.65
C ALA A 278 -27.11 -12.89 12.38
N SER A 279 -27.41 -11.74 12.96
CA SER A 279 -28.62 -11.56 13.77
C SER A 279 -29.88 -11.43 12.90
N TYR A 280 -30.98 -12.07 13.32
CA TYR A 280 -32.29 -11.87 12.68
C TYR A 280 -32.71 -10.40 12.68
N TRP A 281 -32.38 -9.66 13.75
CA TRP A 281 -32.77 -8.27 13.95
C TRP A 281 -32.28 -7.35 12.82
N TYR A 282 -31.05 -7.56 12.33
CA TYR A 282 -30.49 -6.78 11.23
C TYR A 282 -30.68 -7.46 9.86
N LEU A 283 -30.54 -8.79 9.78
CA LEU A 283 -30.62 -9.50 8.50
C LEU A 283 -32.01 -9.39 7.86
N GLN A 284 -33.07 -9.19 8.65
CA GLN A 284 -34.43 -8.99 8.11
C GLN A 284 -34.57 -7.77 7.19
N TYR A 285 -33.61 -6.84 7.23
CA TYR A 285 -33.59 -5.64 6.39
C TYR A 285 -32.87 -5.83 5.06
N PHE A 286 -32.36 -7.04 4.79
CA PHE A 286 -31.75 -7.40 3.51
C PHE A 286 -32.69 -8.30 2.70
N ASP A 287 -33.03 -7.90 1.48
CA ASP A 287 -33.70 -8.78 0.51
C ASP A 287 -32.68 -9.76 -0.11
N ILE A 288 -32.21 -10.70 0.72
CA ILE A 288 -31.10 -11.61 0.40
C ILE A 288 -31.34 -12.44 -0.86
N LYS A 289 -32.61 -12.66 -1.26
CA LYS A 289 -32.94 -13.38 -2.51
C LYS A 289 -32.78 -12.54 -3.75
N LYS A 290 -33.00 -11.22 -3.67
CA LYS A 290 -32.69 -10.32 -4.78
C LYS A 290 -31.22 -9.95 -4.85
N LEU A 291 -30.50 -10.03 -3.72
CA LEU A 291 -29.06 -9.77 -3.65
C LEU A 291 -28.21 -10.96 -4.13
N GLU A 292 -28.67 -12.20 -3.90
CA GLU A 292 -27.96 -13.44 -4.27
C GLU A 292 -27.42 -13.46 -5.72
N PRO A 293 -28.18 -13.05 -6.76
CA PRO A 293 -27.66 -13.05 -8.13
C PRO A 293 -26.71 -11.88 -8.46
N THR A 294 -26.63 -10.84 -7.62
CA THR A 294 -25.81 -9.64 -7.88
C THR A 294 -24.44 -9.68 -7.23
N VAL A 295 -24.21 -10.62 -6.32
CA VAL A 295 -22.93 -10.79 -5.60
C VAL A 295 -22.25 -12.08 -5.99
N ASP A 296 -20.93 -12.12 -5.88
CA ASP A 296 -20.14 -13.32 -6.10
C ASP A 296 -20.28 -14.29 -4.92
N PHE A 297 -20.36 -13.78 -3.70
CA PHE A 297 -20.71 -14.50 -2.47
C PHE A 297 -21.09 -13.51 -1.35
N PHE A 298 -21.63 -14.05 -0.26
CA PHE A 298 -21.97 -13.35 0.98
C PHE A 298 -20.94 -13.66 2.07
N ASN A 299 -20.38 -12.62 2.69
CA ASN A 299 -19.58 -12.74 3.89
C ASN A 299 -20.49 -12.62 5.11
N ILE A 300 -20.67 -13.70 5.88
CA ILE A 300 -21.54 -13.68 7.06
C ILE A 300 -20.71 -13.34 8.30
N MET A 301 -21.03 -12.25 8.98
CA MET A 301 -20.43 -11.87 10.26
C MET A 301 -20.97 -12.76 11.39
N SER A 302 -20.60 -14.04 11.38
CA SER A 302 -20.96 -15.04 12.39
C SER A 302 -20.10 -14.96 13.65
N TYR A 303 -19.84 -13.74 14.08
CA TYR A 303 -19.18 -13.34 15.30
C TYR A 303 -19.95 -12.15 15.90
N ASP A 304 -19.57 -11.66 17.07
CA ASP A 304 -20.30 -10.60 17.78
C ASP A 304 -21.77 -10.94 18.07
N LEU A 305 -22.04 -12.22 18.31
CA LEU A 305 -23.34 -12.67 18.77
C LEU A 305 -23.66 -12.15 20.18
N HIS A 306 -22.60 -11.92 20.98
CA HIS A 306 -22.65 -11.43 22.34
C HIS A 306 -21.56 -10.40 22.59
N GLY A 307 -21.85 -9.42 23.44
CA GLY A 307 -20.93 -8.32 23.73
C GLY A 307 -21.42 -7.41 24.86
N ALA A 308 -20.68 -6.34 25.13
CA ALA A 308 -20.97 -5.42 26.24
C ALA A 308 -22.40 -4.82 26.21
N TRP A 309 -22.98 -4.68 25.01
CA TRP A 309 -24.34 -4.18 24.82
C TRP A 309 -25.43 -5.05 25.47
N ASP A 310 -25.14 -6.34 25.75
CA ASP A 310 -26.07 -7.25 26.41
C ASP A 310 -26.45 -6.80 27.83
N GLN A 311 -25.66 -5.89 28.44
CA GLN A 311 -25.95 -5.29 29.73
C GLN A 311 -27.29 -4.53 29.78
N LYS A 312 -27.65 -3.88 28.66
CA LYS A 312 -28.87 -3.06 28.55
C LYS A 312 -29.98 -3.77 27.78
N ALA A 313 -29.72 -4.98 27.29
CA ALA A 313 -30.65 -5.72 26.44
C ALA A 313 -31.62 -6.57 27.27
N ASN A 314 -32.92 -6.43 26.99
CA ASN A 314 -33.97 -7.15 27.71
C ASN A 314 -33.98 -8.67 27.43
N TRP A 315 -33.50 -9.08 26.25
CA TRP A 315 -33.63 -10.46 25.75
C TRP A 315 -32.38 -11.31 25.98
N THR A 316 -31.20 -10.76 25.73
CA THR A 316 -29.91 -11.46 25.91
C THR A 316 -29.44 -11.42 27.35
N LYS A 317 -29.71 -10.31 28.08
CA LYS A 317 -29.31 -10.06 29.48
C LYS A 317 -27.78 -10.06 29.66
N PRO A 318 -27.22 -9.52 30.78
CA PRO A 318 -25.77 -9.48 30.99
C PRO A 318 -25.14 -10.84 31.35
N TYR A 319 -25.40 -11.89 30.57
CA TYR A 319 -24.74 -13.18 30.74
C TYR A 319 -23.38 -13.21 30.05
N LEU A 320 -22.42 -13.89 30.67
CA LEU A 320 -21.16 -14.28 30.05
C LEU A 320 -21.48 -15.30 28.97
N ASN A 321 -21.56 -14.85 27.72
CA ASN A 321 -21.80 -15.70 26.56
C ASN A 321 -20.71 -15.49 25.52
N ALA A 322 -20.43 -16.53 24.75
CA ALA A 322 -19.37 -16.49 23.76
C ALA A 322 -19.86 -15.85 22.46
N HIS A 323 -19.10 -14.89 21.93
CA HIS A 323 -19.51 -14.15 20.73
C HIS A 323 -19.41 -14.94 19.41
N THR A 324 -18.78 -16.11 19.43
CA THR A 324 -18.61 -17.01 18.27
C THR A 324 -19.18 -18.41 18.54
N ASN A 325 -20.25 -18.50 19.34
CA ASN A 325 -20.90 -19.76 19.68
C ASN A 325 -21.46 -20.48 18.44
N LEU A 326 -20.88 -21.63 18.07
CA LEU A 326 -21.24 -22.39 16.87
C LEU A 326 -22.70 -22.83 16.83
N THR A 327 -23.31 -23.11 17.97
CA THR A 327 -24.74 -23.49 18.03
C THR A 327 -25.65 -22.34 17.61
N GLU A 328 -25.25 -21.10 17.90
CA GLU A 328 -25.96 -19.88 17.51
C GLU A 328 -25.60 -19.45 16.08
N ILE A 329 -24.36 -19.68 15.64
CA ILE A 329 -23.98 -19.55 14.22
C ILE A 329 -24.86 -20.45 13.35
N ASP A 330 -25.11 -21.69 13.76
CA ASP A 330 -26.02 -22.60 13.09
C ASP A 330 -27.45 -22.01 12.96
N LEU A 331 -27.94 -21.33 14.01
CA LEU A 331 -29.24 -20.66 14.02
C LEU A 331 -29.26 -19.42 13.11
N ALA A 332 -28.15 -18.69 13.02
CA ALA A 332 -27.98 -17.57 12.09
C ALA A 332 -28.00 -18.07 10.63
N LEU A 333 -27.28 -19.14 10.32
CA LEU A 333 -27.26 -19.74 8.98
C LEU A 333 -28.63 -20.32 8.58
N ASP A 334 -29.42 -20.80 9.54
CA ASP A 334 -30.80 -21.25 9.29
C ASP A 334 -31.69 -20.14 8.69
N LEU A 335 -31.38 -18.85 8.93
CA LEU A 335 -32.06 -17.72 8.27
C LEU A 335 -31.83 -17.73 6.76
N LEU A 336 -30.65 -18.14 6.28
CA LEU A 336 -30.35 -18.24 4.85
C LEU A 336 -31.07 -19.43 4.21
N TRP A 337 -31.08 -20.58 4.88
CA TRP A 337 -31.71 -21.81 4.38
C TRP A 337 -33.23 -21.71 4.28
N ARG A 338 -33.86 -20.97 5.20
CA ARG A 338 -35.30 -20.63 5.11
C ARG A 338 -35.66 -19.86 3.84
N ASN A 339 -34.69 -19.17 3.25
CA ASN A 339 -34.86 -18.43 2.01
C ASN A 339 -34.33 -19.20 0.79
N ASN A 340 -33.78 -20.42 0.95
CA ASN A 340 -33.15 -21.19 -0.12
C ASN A 340 -31.96 -20.45 -0.75
N ILE A 341 -31.12 -19.79 0.05
CA ILE A 341 -29.83 -19.29 -0.43
C ILE A 341 -28.92 -20.48 -0.74
N LYS A 342 -28.17 -20.40 -1.84
CA LYS A 342 -27.22 -21.41 -2.26
C LYS A 342 -26.03 -21.50 -1.29
N PRO A 343 -25.72 -22.67 -0.72
CA PRO A 343 -24.61 -22.80 0.23
C PRO A 343 -23.24 -22.39 -0.31
N ASP A 344 -22.95 -22.63 -1.61
CA ASP A 344 -21.70 -22.26 -2.27
C ASP A 344 -21.47 -20.73 -2.39
N LYS A 345 -22.54 -19.93 -2.17
CA LYS A 345 -22.50 -18.47 -2.09
C LYS A 345 -22.27 -17.96 -0.67
N VAL A 346 -22.23 -18.81 0.35
CA VAL A 346 -22.13 -18.40 1.76
C VAL A 346 -20.72 -18.64 2.28
N VAL A 347 -20.12 -17.60 2.85
CA VAL A 347 -18.80 -17.64 3.49
C VAL A 347 -18.99 -17.33 4.98
N MET A 348 -18.60 -18.27 5.85
CA MET A 348 -18.81 -18.17 7.30
C MET A 348 -17.68 -17.41 7.99
N GLY A 349 -18.00 -16.36 8.74
CA GLY A 349 -17.04 -15.54 9.47
C GLY A 349 -16.48 -16.20 10.74
N LEU A 350 -15.20 -15.98 10.99
CA LEU A 350 -14.39 -16.42 12.12
C LEU A 350 -13.74 -15.20 12.78
N GLY A 351 -13.67 -15.17 14.11
CA GLY A 351 -13.08 -14.07 14.87
C GLY A 351 -11.63 -14.37 15.26
N PHE A 352 -10.70 -13.49 14.91
CA PHE A 352 -9.31 -13.50 15.44
C PHE A 352 -9.17 -12.55 16.64
N TYR A 353 -10.23 -12.41 17.41
CA TYR A 353 -10.29 -11.62 18.64
C TYR A 353 -11.29 -12.28 19.57
N GLY A 354 -11.27 -11.87 20.84
CA GLY A 354 -12.27 -12.27 21.81
C GLY A 354 -13.11 -11.09 22.29
N ARG A 355 -14.39 -11.36 22.56
CA ARG A 355 -15.23 -10.49 23.39
C ARG A 355 -14.98 -10.81 24.87
N ALA A 356 -14.71 -9.77 25.63
CA ALA A 356 -14.23 -9.87 27.00
C ALA A 356 -15.11 -9.07 27.97
N PHE A 357 -15.30 -9.63 29.17
CA PHE A 357 -16.20 -9.12 30.19
C PHE A 357 -15.54 -9.11 31.57
N THR A 358 -16.02 -8.22 32.43
CA THR A 358 -15.79 -8.25 33.87
C THR A 358 -16.96 -8.98 34.53
N ALA A 359 -16.74 -10.22 34.98
CA ALA A 359 -17.72 -11.01 35.70
C ALA A 359 -18.20 -10.29 36.96
N GLN A 360 -19.50 -10.36 37.26
CA GLN A 360 -20.10 -9.70 38.42
C GLN A 360 -19.47 -10.22 39.73
N SER A 361 -19.21 -11.53 39.78
CA SER A 361 -18.55 -12.20 40.90
C SER A 361 -17.41 -13.08 40.43
N ALA A 362 -16.26 -13.02 41.12
CA ALA A 362 -15.14 -13.93 40.87
C ALA A 362 -15.50 -15.41 41.17
N ALA A 363 -16.57 -15.66 41.93
CA ALA A 363 -17.07 -16.99 42.23
C ALA A 363 -17.86 -17.63 41.07
N CYS A 364 -18.40 -16.84 40.14
CA CYS A 364 -19.17 -17.33 38.98
C CYS A 364 -18.56 -16.78 37.69
N ARG A 365 -17.72 -17.59 37.03
CA ARG A 365 -17.01 -17.22 35.80
C ARG A 365 -17.22 -18.24 34.67
N LYS A 366 -18.30 -19.01 34.74
CA LYS A 366 -18.72 -19.92 33.67
C LYS A 366 -19.69 -19.21 32.72
N PRO A 367 -19.83 -19.67 31.47
CA PRO A 367 -20.90 -19.23 30.62
C PRO A 367 -22.26 -19.26 31.32
N GLY A 368 -23.09 -18.24 31.09
CA GLY A 368 -24.38 -18.04 31.78
C GLY A 368 -24.30 -17.37 33.16
N CYS A 369 -23.11 -17.13 33.73
CA CYS A 369 -22.95 -16.23 34.88
C CYS A 369 -23.17 -14.76 34.46
N LEU A 370 -23.46 -13.86 35.40
CA LEU A 370 -23.64 -12.44 35.10
C LEU A 370 -22.31 -11.69 34.99
N PHE A 371 -22.20 -10.74 34.06
CA PHE A 371 -21.14 -9.73 34.01
C PHE A 371 -21.64 -8.37 34.52
N SER A 372 -20.73 -7.57 35.07
CA SER A 372 -21.05 -6.20 35.52
C SER A 372 -20.64 -5.14 34.51
N ASP A 373 -19.58 -5.35 33.75
CA ASP A 373 -19.00 -4.38 32.81
C ASP A 373 -18.24 -5.07 31.68
N PRO A 374 -17.89 -4.37 30.59
CA PRO A 374 -16.84 -4.80 29.67
C PRO A 374 -15.54 -5.14 30.43
N ALA A 375 -14.71 -6.02 29.87
CA ALA A 375 -13.35 -6.21 30.36
C ALA A 375 -12.51 -4.93 30.20
N ASN A 376 -11.39 -4.88 30.92
CA ASN A 376 -10.39 -3.84 30.72
C ASN A 376 -9.85 -3.89 29.27
N ALA A 377 -9.49 -2.72 28.75
CA ALA A 377 -8.87 -2.63 27.43
C ALA A 377 -7.49 -3.31 27.45
N GLY A 378 -7.15 -3.99 26.36
CA GLY A 378 -5.80 -4.48 26.13
C GLY A 378 -4.84 -3.34 25.79
N GLU A 379 -3.54 -3.59 25.95
CA GLU A 379 -2.50 -2.57 25.70
C GLU A 379 -2.42 -2.17 24.22
N CYS A 380 -2.73 -3.09 23.30
CA CYS A 380 -2.59 -2.92 21.85
C CYS A 380 -3.92 -2.55 21.18
N SER A 381 -5.02 -3.19 21.58
CA SER A 381 -6.37 -2.86 21.09
C SER A 381 -6.87 -1.52 21.61
N GLN A 382 -6.50 -1.15 22.85
CA GLN A 382 -6.98 0.03 23.57
C GLN A 382 -8.52 0.15 23.64
N GLU A 383 -9.25 -0.96 23.45
CA GLU A 383 -10.71 -0.99 23.45
C GLU A 383 -11.25 -1.87 24.58
N LYS A 384 -12.16 -1.32 25.40
CA LYS A 384 -12.78 -2.08 26.48
C LYS A 384 -13.71 -3.17 25.94
N GLY A 385 -13.54 -4.37 26.47
CA GLY A 385 -14.38 -5.52 26.12
C GLY A 385 -14.01 -6.23 24.82
N ILE A 386 -12.90 -5.84 24.20
CA ILE A 386 -12.27 -6.56 23.09
C ILE A 386 -10.83 -6.86 23.48
N LEU A 387 -10.35 -8.05 23.16
CA LEU A 387 -8.93 -8.39 23.19
C LEU A 387 -8.57 -9.06 21.86
N LEU A 388 -7.46 -8.65 21.25
CA LEU A 388 -6.93 -9.32 20.07
C LEU A 388 -6.46 -10.72 20.45
N ASN A 389 -6.46 -11.67 19.53
CA ASN A 389 -5.93 -13.01 19.81
C ASN A 389 -4.45 -12.96 20.25
N SER A 390 -3.67 -12.00 19.72
CA SER A 390 -2.31 -11.71 20.19
C SER A 390 -2.25 -11.28 21.66
N GLU A 391 -3.17 -10.41 22.10
CA GLU A 391 -3.27 -9.97 23.50
C GLU A 391 -3.71 -11.10 24.43
N ILE A 392 -4.66 -11.93 23.99
CA ILE A 392 -5.11 -13.11 24.75
C ILE A 392 -3.95 -14.09 24.96
N ASP A 393 -3.14 -14.34 23.93
CA ASP A 393 -1.94 -15.17 24.03
C ASP A 393 -0.92 -14.60 25.03
N ILE A 394 -0.74 -13.27 25.05
CA ILE A 394 0.13 -12.58 26.02
C ILE A 394 -0.39 -12.79 27.44
N GLU A 395 -1.69 -12.57 27.69
CA GLU A 395 -2.29 -12.77 29.02
C GLU A 395 -2.22 -14.23 29.48
N VAL A 396 -2.47 -15.19 28.58
CA VAL A 396 -2.34 -16.62 28.85
C VAL A 396 -0.91 -16.97 29.25
N ARG A 397 0.09 -16.47 28.51
CA ARG A 397 1.52 -16.72 28.76
C ARG A 397 1.99 -16.07 30.05
N ASN A 398 1.75 -14.77 30.21
CA ASN A 398 2.25 -13.98 31.34
C ASN A 398 1.69 -14.43 32.69
N ARG A 399 0.45 -14.95 32.71
CA ARG A 399 -0.21 -15.41 33.94
C ARG A 399 -0.29 -16.93 34.05
N ASN A 400 0.31 -17.68 33.12
CA ASN A 400 0.26 -19.15 33.06
C ASN A 400 -1.19 -19.69 33.16
N LEU A 401 -2.11 -19.08 32.39
CA LEU A 401 -3.53 -19.46 32.40
C LEU A 401 -3.77 -20.70 31.55
N LYS A 402 -4.86 -21.42 31.85
CA LYS A 402 -5.31 -22.58 31.07
C LYS A 402 -6.67 -22.28 30.45
N PRO A 403 -6.73 -22.03 29.13
CA PRO A 403 -8.00 -21.88 28.42
C PRO A 403 -8.84 -23.16 28.49
N GLU A 404 -10.14 -23.02 28.76
CA GLU A 404 -11.13 -24.10 28.80
C GLU A 404 -11.87 -24.20 27.47
N LEU A 405 -11.98 -25.41 26.92
CA LEU A 405 -12.70 -25.68 25.66
C LEU A 405 -14.16 -26.05 25.95
N TYR A 406 -15.08 -25.25 25.39
CA TYR A 406 -16.50 -25.54 25.35
C TYR A 406 -16.82 -26.18 23.99
N LYS A 407 -16.94 -27.51 23.97
CA LYS A 407 -16.94 -28.32 22.74
C LYS A 407 -18.19 -28.14 21.89
N GLU A 408 -19.37 -28.00 22.50
CA GLU A 408 -20.63 -27.87 21.75
C GLU A 408 -20.71 -26.49 21.08
N GLU A 409 -20.30 -25.45 21.79
CA GLU A 409 -20.23 -24.07 21.33
C GLU A 409 -19.00 -23.81 20.44
N ALA A 410 -18.03 -24.72 20.43
CA ALA A 410 -16.74 -24.60 19.74
C ALA A 410 -16.04 -23.26 20.02
N VAL A 411 -15.80 -22.96 21.31
CA VAL A 411 -15.09 -21.75 21.77
C VAL A 411 -14.12 -22.06 22.90
N LYS A 412 -13.08 -21.22 23.03
CA LYS A 412 -12.19 -21.21 24.20
C LYS A 412 -12.60 -20.09 25.13
N VAL A 413 -12.54 -20.37 26.43
CA VAL A 413 -12.77 -19.37 27.47
C VAL A 413 -11.56 -19.34 28.38
N VAL A 414 -11.03 -18.15 28.66
CA VAL A 414 -9.99 -17.95 29.66
C VAL A 414 -10.39 -16.86 30.65
N THR A 415 -9.99 -17.02 31.91
CA THR A 415 -10.41 -16.13 33.00
C THR A 415 -9.26 -15.84 33.97
N TRP A 416 -9.18 -14.61 34.47
CA TRP A 416 -8.24 -14.21 35.52
C TRP A 416 -8.86 -13.12 36.39
N GLY A 417 -8.76 -13.25 37.72
CA GLY A 417 -9.50 -12.36 38.63
C GLY A 417 -11.01 -12.38 38.31
N LYS A 418 -11.58 -11.22 37.93
CA LYS A 418 -12.94 -11.09 37.39
C LYS A 418 -13.00 -10.99 35.87
N GLN A 419 -11.86 -10.93 35.18
CA GLN A 419 -11.83 -10.86 33.72
C GLN A 419 -12.16 -12.24 33.13
N TRP A 420 -12.92 -12.20 32.04
CA TRP A 420 -13.39 -13.36 31.30
C TRP A 420 -13.34 -13.01 29.83
N VAL A 421 -12.81 -13.89 28.98
CA VAL A 421 -12.80 -13.70 27.52
C VAL A 421 -13.13 -15.01 26.84
N SER A 422 -14.02 -14.95 25.84
CA SER A 422 -14.24 -16.03 24.89
C SER A 422 -13.57 -15.71 23.57
N TYR A 423 -12.87 -16.66 22.98
CA TYR A 423 -12.14 -16.49 21.73
C TYR A 423 -11.99 -17.82 20.99
N ASP A 424 -11.37 -17.77 19.81
CA ASP A 424 -11.08 -18.93 18.97
C ASP A 424 -9.59 -19.23 18.88
N ASP A 425 -9.24 -20.52 18.94
CA ASP A 425 -7.90 -21.06 18.72
C ASP A 425 -7.89 -22.19 17.67
N ALA A 426 -6.75 -22.84 17.46
CA ALA A 426 -6.62 -23.90 16.47
C ALA A 426 -7.65 -25.04 16.63
N ASP A 427 -8.05 -25.38 17.87
CA ASP A 427 -9.02 -26.44 18.13
C ASP A 427 -10.42 -26.02 17.66
N THR A 428 -10.83 -24.80 18.01
CA THR A 428 -12.18 -24.30 17.71
C THR A 428 -12.33 -23.87 16.26
N LEU A 429 -11.28 -23.29 15.66
CA LEU A 429 -11.21 -23.04 14.22
C LEU A 429 -11.41 -24.33 13.44
N LYS A 430 -10.79 -25.44 13.87
CA LYS A 430 -11.01 -26.75 13.25
C LYS A 430 -12.46 -27.20 13.31
N MET A 431 -13.12 -27.07 14.47
CA MET A 431 -14.52 -27.47 14.63
C MET A 431 -15.44 -26.64 13.72
N LYS A 432 -15.18 -25.33 13.62
CA LYS A 432 -15.93 -24.41 12.77
C LYS A 432 -15.72 -24.69 11.29
N VAL A 433 -14.48 -24.90 10.85
CA VAL A 433 -14.17 -25.27 9.46
C VAL A 433 -14.78 -26.62 9.08
N ASP A 434 -14.69 -27.63 9.97
CA ASP A 434 -15.35 -28.93 9.77
C ASP A 434 -16.86 -28.74 9.58
N ARG A 435 -17.49 -27.89 10.41
CA ARG A 435 -18.92 -27.57 10.32
C ARG A 435 -19.29 -26.83 9.02
N ALA A 436 -18.47 -25.89 8.58
CA ALA A 436 -18.65 -25.21 7.29
C ALA A 436 -18.63 -26.20 6.12
N GLY A 437 -17.68 -27.15 6.14
CA GLY A 437 -17.59 -28.22 5.14
C GLY A 437 -18.80 -29.17 5.16
N GLU A 438 -19.31 -29.52 6.34
CA GLU A 438 -20.56 -30.31 6.48
C GLU A 438 -21.77 -29.62 5.86
N LEU A 439 -21.82 -28.29 5.88
CA LEU A 439 -22.92 -27.48 5.35
C LEU A 439 -22.74 -27.07 3.88
N CYS A 440 -21.73 -27.61 3.18
CA CYS A 440 -21.43 -27.26 1.79
C CYS A 440 -21.14 -25.75 1.58
N LEU A 441 -20.63 -25.05 2.59
CA LEU A 441 -20.40 -23.62 2.47
C LEU A 441 -19.29 -23.32 1.44
N GLY A 442 -19.42 -22.19 0.74
CA GLY A 442 -18.46 -21.75 -0.27
C GLY A 442 -17.09 -21.38 0.31
N GLY A 443 -16.99 -21.20 1.63
CA GLY A 443 -15.73 -20.87 2.29
C GLY A 443 -15.89 -20.38 3.73
N VAL A 444 -14.77 -19.88 4.27
CA VAL A 444 -14.70 -19.16 5.56
C VAL A 444 -14.07 -17.78 5.39
N MET A 445 -14.41 -16.86 6.27
CA MET A 445 -13.93 -15.48 6.32
C MET A 445 -13.32 -15.19 7.70
N VAL A 446 -12.31 -14.34 7.79
CA VAL A 446 -11.67 -13.95 9.06
C VAL A 446 -11.78 -12.46 9.29
N TRP A 447 -12.32 -12.09 10.46
CA TRP A 447 -12.23 -10.75 11.03
C TRP A 447 -11.34 -10.76 12.30
N ALA A 448 -10.17 -10.14 12.33
CA ALA A 448 -9.42 -9.63 11.17
C ALA A 448 -8.05 -10.30 11.11
N ILE A 449 -7.48 -10.40 9.90
CA ILE A 449 -6.15 -10.97 9.67
C ILE A 449 -5.12 -10.31 10.59
N SER A 450 -5.27 -9.00 10.79
CA SER A 450 -4.37 -8.17 11.56
C SER A 450 -4.48 -8.36 13.08
N HIS A 451 -5.46 -9.11 13.60
CA HIS A 451 -5.58 -9.40 15.05
C HIS A 451 -4.72 -10.59 15.50
N ASP A 452 -3.99 -11.19 14.57
CA ASP A 452 -3.09 -12.31 14.80
C ASP A 452 -1.79 -11.89 15.53
N THR A 453 -1.05 -12.87 16.01
CA THR A 453 0.26 -12.72 16.63
C THR A 453 1.34 -12.30 15.64
N LYS A 454 2.50 -11.98 16.21
CA LYS A 454 3.66 -11.54 15.47
C LYS A 454 4.08 -12.49 14.33
N ASP A 455 4.00 -13.76 14.59
CA ASP A 455 4.40 -14.87 13.72
C ASP A 455 3.24 -15.45 12.88
N ALA A 456 2.09 -14.77 12.83
CA ALA A 456 0.89 -15.19 12.12
C ALA A 456 0.38 -16.59 12.54
N ARG A 457 0.34 -16.83 13.86
CA ARG A 457 0.03 -18.14 14.46
C ARG A 457 -1.37 -18.63 14.10
N TYR A 458 -2.38 -17.76 14.19
CA TYR A 458 -3.78 -18.11 13.96
C TYR A 458 -4.07 -18.30 12.46
N ASN A 459 -3.42 -17.50 11.60
CA ASN A 459 -3.40 -17.70 10.15
C ASN A 459 -2.81 -19.07 9.78
N LYS A 460 -1.62 -19.41 10.30
CA LYS A 460 -0.98 -20.72 10.07
C LYS A 460 -1.82 -21.89 10.60
N ALA A 461 -2.49 -21.70 11.74
CA ALA A 461 -3.42 -22.69 12.27
C ALA A 461 -4.62 -22.91 11.32
N LEU A 462 -5.21 -21.82 10.81
CA LEU A 462 -6.30 -21.90 9.84
C LEU A 462 -5.85 -22.57 8.53
N ALA A 463 -4.67 -22.22 8.01
CA ALA A 463 -4.08 -22.86 6.83
C ALA A 463 -3.94 -24.38 7.00
N LYS A 464 -3.39 -24.81 8.15
CA LYS A 464 -3.26 -26.22 8.49
C LYS A 464 -4.61 -26.94 8.57
N VAL A 465 -5.61 -26.30 9.17
CA VAL A 465 -6.96 -26.85 9.29
C VAL A 465 -7.62 -27.01 7.91
N LEU A 466 -7.38 -26.07 7.00
CA LEU A 466 -7.89 -26.10 5.62
C LEU A 466 -7.05 -26.98 4.68
N GLY A 467 -5.93 -27.55 5.14
CA GLY A 467 -5.03 -28.34 4.31
C GLY A 467 -4.33 -27.53 3.22
N ARG A 468 -4.08 -26.23 3.45
CA ARG A 468 -3.42 -25.34 2.51
C ARG A 468 -1.93 -25.23 2.84
N GLU A 469 -1.09 -25.42 1.84
CA GLU A 469 0.34 -25.11 1.94
C GLU A 469 0.52 -23.59 1.94
N VAL A 470 1.32 -23.10 2.88
CA VAL A 470 1.59 -21.68 3.04
C VAL A 470 3.09 -21.47 3.22
N THR A 471 3.62 -20.43 2.60
CA THR A 471 4.97 -19.93 2.88
C THR A 471 4.89 -18.75 3.85
N SER A 472 6.04 -18.29 4.34
CA SER A 472 6.10 -17.02 5.07
C SER A 472 5.45 -15.92 4.24
N GLY A 473 4.76 -14.99 4.92
CA GLY A 473 4.31 -13.74 4.31
C GLY A 473 5.48 -12.83 3.94
N SER A 474 6.62 -13.01 4.64
CA SER A 474 7.91 -12.41 4.26
C SER A 474 8.16 -12.80 2.82
N LEU A 475 8.34 -11.79 1.97
CA LEU A 475 8.43 -12.00 0.55
C LEU A 475 9.61 -12.88 0.16
N ASP A 476 10.62 -13.12 1.01
CA ASP A 476 11.88 -13.65 0.53
C ASP A 476 12.65 -14.59 1.49
N ASP A 477 12.05 -15.47 2.28
CA ASP A 477 12.87 -16.36 3.15
C ASP A 477 13.63 -17.47 2.37
N ASP A 478 13.25 -17.77 1.12
CA ASP A 478 13.84 -18.84 0.30
C ASP A 478 14.67 -18.36 -0.91
N GLU A 479 14.80 -17.05 -1.14
CA GLU A 479 15.46 -16.51 -2.34
C GLU A 479 16.99 -16.53 -2.20
N LYS A 480 17.68 -17.23 -3.11
CA LYS A 480 19.15 -17.35 -3.09
C LYS A 480 19.81 -16.22 -3.88
N ALA A 481 21.02 -15.85 -3.46
CA ALA A 481 21.79 -14.82 -4.15
C ALA A 481 22.37 -15.21 -5.50
N ALA A 482 22.47 -16.50 -5.72
CA ALA A 482 22.81 -17.08 -6.98
C ALA A 482 22.23 -18.49 -7.02
N ASP A 483 21.85 -18.93 -8.21
CA ASP A 483 21.36 -20.28 -8.46
C ASP A 483 22.36 -21.07 -9.29
N PHE A 484 22.48 -22.36 -8.98
CA PHE A 484 23.17 -23.30 -9.84
C PHE A 484 22.24 -23.67 -10.99
N VAL A 485 22.54 -23.20 -12.20
CA VAL A 485 21.81 -23.54 -13.41
C VAL A 485 22.60 -24.57 -14.21
N LYS A 486 21.95 -25.66 -14.63
CA LYS A 486 22.56 -26.65 -15.53
C LYS A 486 22.63 -26.10 -16.95
N LYS A 487 23.84 -25.84 -17.43
CA LYS A 487 24.13 -25.44 -18.82
C LYS A 487 24.45 -26.70 -19.65
N PRO A 488 23.58 -27.13 -20.60
CA PRO A 488 23.85 -28.29 -21.44
C PRO A 488 24.93 -27.99 -22.48
N TYR A 489 25.76 -28.98 -22.81
CA TYR A 489 26.79 -28.88 -23.84
C TYR A 489 26.54 -29.86 -24.99
N GLU A 490 26.19 -29.32 -26.16
CA GLU A 490 26.05 -30.10 -27.39
C GLU A 490 27.40 -30.67 -27.85
N GLN A 491 27.37 -31.82 -28.51
CA GLN A 491 28.58 -32.49 -29.01
C GLN A 491 28.70 -32.38 -30.52
N CYS A 492 29.93 -32.44 -31.02
CA CYS A 492 30.18 -32.54 -32.45
C CYS A 492 29.50 -33.79 -33.01
N ARG A 493 29.01 -33.72 -34.25
CA ARG A 493 28.33 -34.84 -34.90
C ARG A 493 28.45 -34.79 -36.41
N TRP A 494 28.29 -35.96 -37.03
CA TRP A 494 28.04 -36.07 -38.46
C TRP A 494 26.61 -35.61 -38.78
N THR A 495 26.45 -34.78 -39.81
CA THR A 495 25.14 -34.43 -40.39
C THR A 495 24.53 -35.64 -41.10
N ASN A 496 23.25 -35.59 -41.51
CA ASN A 496 22.74 -36.60 -42.44
C ASN A 496 23.31 -36.37 -43.85
N CYS A 497 23.15 -37.33 -44.76
CA CYS A 497 23.56 -37.16 -46.15
C CYS A 497 22.93 -35.88 -46.73
N LYS A 498 23.64 -35.14 -47.60
CA LYS A 498 23.15 -33.91 -48.24
C LYS A 498 22.79 -32.76 -47.26
N GLU A 499 22.94 -32.92 -45.95
CA GLU A 499 22.65 -31.87 -44.97
C GLU A 499 23.90 -31.04 -44.64
N PRO A 500 23.81 -29.69 -44.67
CA PRO A 500 24.88 -28.82 -44.20
C PRO A 500 24.96 -28.82 -42.66
N CYS A 501 26.02 -28.21 -42.10
CA CYS A 501 26.09 -27.99 -40.67
C CYS A 501 24.89 -27.17 -40.16
N PRO A 502 24.39 -27.45 -38.93
CA PRO A 502 23.34 -26.64 -38.31
C PRO A 502 23.73 -25.15 -38.24
N LYS A 503 22.72 -24.27 -38.20
CA LYS A 503 22.96 -22.82 -38.16
C LYS A 503 23.84 -22.45 -36.95
N GLY A 504 24.94 -21.74 -37.20
CA GLY A 504 25.92 -21.35 -36.18
C GLY A 504 26.98 -22.41 -35.87
N TRP A 505 26.82 -23.65 -36.31
CA TRP A 505 27.81 -24.70 -36.13
C TRP A 505 28.95 -24.56 -37.16
N VAL A 506 30.14 -25.00 -36.77
CA VAL A 506 31.35 -24.92 -37.58
C VAL A 506 31.68 -26.30 -38.16
N HIS A 507 31.96 -26.35 -39.46
CA HIS A 507 32.46 -27.55 -40.14
C HIS A 507 33.92 -27.76 -39.78
N VAL A 508 34.23 -28.93 -39.23
CA VAL A 508 35.58 -29.26 -38.75
C VAL A 508 36.55 -29.50 -39.91
N GLY A 509 37.71 -28.83 -39.83
CA GLY A 509 38.84 -29.00 -40.74
C GLY A 509 39.63 -30.28 -40.49
N ARG A 510 40.13 -30.89 -41.57
CA ARG A 510 41.00 -32.06 -41.56
C ARG A 510 42.45 -31.65 -41.28
N SER A 511 43.11 -32.34 -40.35
CA SER A 511 44.40 -31.96 -39.77
C SER A 511 45.42 -33.11 -39.63
N ASP A 512 45.20 -34.27 -40.26
CA ASP A 512 46.18 -35.36 -40.30
C ASP A 512 47.34 -35.06 -41.28
N PRO A 513 48.48 -35.78 -41.21
CA PRO A 513 49.64 -35.55 -42.09
C PRO A 513 49.35 -35.63 -43.60
N GLY A 514 48.24 -36.27 -44.01
CA GLY A 514 47.82 -36.36 -45.40
C GLY A 514 46.85 -35.26 -45.85
N ALA A 515 46.47 -34.33 -44.97
CA ALA A 515 45.47 -33.29 -45.25
C ALA A 515 46.03 -32.16 -46.13
N ARG A 516 45.23 -31.68 -47.08
CA ARG A 516 45.51 -30.46 -47.85
C ARG A 516 45.07 -29.22 -47.06
N LYS A 517 45.62 -28.06 -47.44
CA LYS A 517 45.23 -26.77 -46.83
C LYS A 517 43.72 -26.55 -46.96
N ASN A 518 43.05 -26.28 -45.83
CA ASN A 518 41.60 -26.04 -45.71
C ASN A 518 40.70 -27.22 -46.15
N GLU A 519 41.22 -28.44 -46.14
CA GLU A 519 40.39 -29.63 -46.36
C GLU A 519 39.47 -29.86 -45.16
N LEU A 520 38.23 -30.29 -45.41
CA LEU A 520 37.19 -30.48 -44.39
C LEU A 520 36.91 -31.97 -44.15
N MET A 521 36.35 -32.30 -42.99
CA MET A 521 35.95 -33.67 -42.65
C MET A 521 34.64 -34.06 -43.34
N TYR A 522 34.72 -35.00 -44.29
CA TYR A 522 33.60 -35.56 -45.05
C TYR A 522 33.55 -37.08 -44.99
N ASP A 523 32.34 -37.64 -45.06
CA ASP A 523 32.09 -39.09 -45.10
C ASP A 523 30.95 -39.42 -46.09
N GLU A 524 31.21 -40.24 -47.11
CA GLU A 524 30.21 -40.66 -48.12
C GLU A 524 29.52 -42.00 -47.77
N THR A 525 29.90 -42.62 -46.64
CA THR A 525 29.42 -43.94 -46.25
C THR A 525 27.91 -43.94 -46.10
N ALA A 526 27.26 -44.95 -46.70
CA ALA A 526 25.81 -45.13 -46.65
C ALA A 526 24.96 -44.01 -47.28
N CYS A 527 25.56 -43.10 -48.08
CA CYS A 527 24.81 -42.07 -48.83
C CYS A 527 24.41 -42.49 -50.25
N GLY A 528 24.75 -43.72 -50.66
CA GLY A 528 24.35 -44.26 -51.96
C GLY A 528 24.84 -43.56 -53.22
N GLY A 529 25.97 -42.85 -53.09
CA GLY A 529 26.71 -42.28 -54.22
C GLY A 529 26.34 -40.85 -54.59
N ASP A 530 25.31 -40.26 -53.97
CA ASP A 530 24.83 -38.91 -54.30
C ASP A 530 24.74 -37.95 -53.09
N GLY A 531 25.55 -38.17 -52.07
CA GLY A 531 25.59 -37.30 -50.90
C GLY A 531 26.81 -37.53 -50.02
N ILE A 532 27.05 -36.60 -49.10
CA ILE A 532 28.12 -36.67 -48.10
C ILE A 532 27.60 -36.19 -46.74
N HIS A 533 28.17 -36.75 -45.68
CA HIS A 533 28.04 -36.28 -44.30
C HIS A 533 29.15 -35.27 -44.00
N SER A 534 28.83 -34.23 -43.22
CA SER A 534 29.76 -33.23 -42.73
C SER A 534 29.95 -33.37 -41.22
N PHE A 535 31.18 -33.34 -40.72
CA PHE A 535 31.42 -33.34 -39.27
C PHE A 535 31.41 -31.91 -38.73
N CYS A 536 30.45 -31.60 -37.86
CA CYS A 536 30.16 -30.25 -37.39
C CYS A 536 30.22 -30.15 -35.87
N CYS A 537 30.64 -29.01 -35.33
CA CYS A 537 30.67 -28.71 -33.89
C CYS A 537 29.88 -27.43 -33.55
N PRO A 538 29.31 -27.30 -32.32
CA PRO A 538 28.55 -26.12 -31.89
C PRO A 538 29.37 -24.81 -31.87
N PRO A 539 28.72 -23.64 -31.97
CA PRO A 539 29.38 -22.33 -31.80
C PRO A 539 29.92 -22.13 -30.38
N ASP A 540 30.86 -21.20 -30.23
CA ASP A 540 31.43 -20.73 -28.95
C ASP A 540 32.35 -21.71 -28.21
N GLN A 541 32.91 -22.71 -28.91
CA GLN A 541 33.85 -23.70 -28.34
C GLN A 541 35.07 -23.91 -29.26
N ASP A 542 36.19 -24.31 -28.67
CA ASP A 542 37.37 -24.71 -29.43
C ASP A 542 37.03 -25.87 -30.40
N ILE A 543 37.46 -25.73 -31.66
CA ILE A 543 37.26 -26.74 -32.69
C ILE A 543 38.28 -27.88 -32.48
N PRO A 544 37.85 -29.14 -32.36
CA PRO A 544 38.77 -30.25 -32.13
C PRO A 544 39.68 -30.50 -33.33
N ILE A 545 40.89 -30.98 -33.05
CA ILE A 545 41.81 -31.45 -34.08
C ILE A 545 41.35 -32.83 -34.54
N CYS A 546 40.91 -32.93 -35.79
CA CYS A 546 40.39 -34.14 -36.41
C CYS A 546 41.09 -34.45 -37.73
N GLY A 547 41.08 -35.71 -38.16
CA GLY A 547 41.68 -36.14 -39.43
C GLY A 547 41.30 -37.57 -39.83
N TRP A 548 41.90 -38.06 -40.91
CA TRP A 548 41.75 -39.43 -41.39
C TRP A 548 43.06 -40.21 -41.32
N TRP A 549 43.04 -41.38 -40.69
CA TRP A 549 44.20 -42.26 -40.55
C TRP A 549 44.05 -43.53 -41.37
N GLY A 550 45.19 -44.08 -41.82
CA GLY A 550 45.24 -45.33 -42.57
C GLY A 550 44.91 -45.22 -44.06
N HIS A 551 44.83 -44.02 -44.66
CA HIS A 551 44.53 -43.84 -46.10
C HIS A 551 45.67 -44.28 -47.03
N GLY A 552 46.94 -43.99 -46.69
CA GLY A 552 48.11 -44.47 -47.43
C GLY A 552 48.16 -44.07 -48.92
N ASN A 553 47.71 -42.86 -49.29
CA ASN A 553 47.55 -42.40 -50.68
C ASN A 553 46.71 -43.35 -51.55
N GLY A 554 45.57 -43.82 -51.03
CA GLY A 554 44.67 -44.74 -51.73
C GLY A 554 44.91 -46.20 -51.39
N LYS A 555 46.10 -46.55 -50.88
CA LYS A 555 46.42 -47.88 -50.34
C LYS A 555 45.98 -47.98 -48.88
N CYS A 556 44.68 -47.91 -48.66
CA CYS A 556 44.13 -47.90 -47.31
C CYS A 556 44.55 -49.16 -46.53
N GLN A 557 44.71 -49.02 -45.22
CA GLN A 557 45.12 -50.13 -44.37
C GLN A 557 43.95 -51.08 -44.12
N LYS A 558 44.27 -52.38 -44.00
CA LYS A 558 43.28 -53.40 -43.62
C LYS A 558 42.86 -53.27 -42.16
N GLU A 559 43.73 -52.70 -41.32
CA GLU A 559 43.52 -52.47 -39.89
C GLU A 559 43.87 -51.02 -39.56
N SER A 560 42.94 -50.09 -39.84
CA SER A 560 43.15 -48.67 -39.50
C SER A 560 42.60 -48.37 -38.11
N SER A 561 43.43 -47.79 -37.25
CA SER A 561 43.08 -47.39 -35.89
C SER A 561 43.53 -45.96 -35.60
N CYS A 562 42.95 -45.35 -34.58
CA CYS A 562 43.32 -44.00 -34.17
C CYS A 562 44.67 -43.98 -33.45
N PRO A 563 45.49 -42.93 -33.66
CA PRO A 563 46.71 -42.76 -32.89
C PRO A 563 46.40 -42.55 -31.41
N SER A 564 47.41 -42.78 -30.56
CA SER A 564 47.29 -42.57 -29.12
C SER A 564 46.82 -41.14 -28.81
N GLY A 565 45.85 -41.02 -27.88
CA GLY A 565 45.25 -39.75 -27.50
C GLY A 565 44.14 -39.22 -28.42
N MET A 566 43.72 -39.99 -29.44
CA MET A 566 42.55 -39.67 -30.28
C MET A 566 41.48 -40.75 -30.19
N VAL A 567 40.24 -40.38 -30.50
CA VAL A 567 39.06 -41.25 -30.47
C VAL A 567 38.50 -41.45 -31.86
N GLU A 568 38.02 -42.67 -32.15
CA GLU A 568 37.37 -43.03 -33.42
C GLU A 568 35.95 -42.46 -33.46
N ILE A 569 35.67 -41.65 -34.49
CA ILE A 569 34.35 -41.02 -34.68
C ILE A 569 33.66 -41.42 -36.00
N GLY A 570 34.34 -42.20 -36.84
CA GLY A 570 33.83 -42.62 -38.13
C GLY A 570 34.86 -43.41 -38.90
N THR A 571 34.41 -44.15 -39.92
CA THR A 571 35.28 -44.85 -40.87
C THR A 571 34.67 -44.75 -42.26
N ASN A 572 35.49 -44.61 -43.30
CA ASN A 572 35.01 -44.59 -44.67
C ASN A 572 36.00 -45.28 -45.62
N SER A 573 35.55 -45.67 -46.80
CA SER A 573 36.38 -46.24 -47.87
C SER A 573 36.68 -45.24 -49.00
N MET A 574 36.47 -43.94 -48.74
CA MET A 574 36.56 -42.90 -49.75
C MET A 574 37.98 -42.87 -50.34
N LYS A 575 38.08 -43.01 -51.67
CA LYS A 575 39.34 -43.06 -52.43
C LYS A 575 40.31 -44.20 -52.06
N CYS A 576 39.83 -45.26 -51.40
CA CYS A 576 40.60 -46.49 -51.20
C CYS A 576 40.55 -47.38 -52.45
N GLU A 577 41.71 -47.86 -52.92
CA GLU A 577 41.86 -48.61 -54.19
C GLU A 577 41.23 -50.02 -54.14
N ASP A 578 41.29 -50.72 -53.00
CA ASP A 578 40.80 -52.10 -52.82
C ASP A 578 39.84 -52.22 -51.61
N PRO A 579 38.52 -52.37 -51.80
CA PRO A 579 37.58 -52.72 -50.72
C PRO A 579 37.81 -54.16 -50.21
N PRO A 580 37.68 -54.47 -48.89
CA PRO A 580 37.17 -53.61 -47.82
C PRO A 580 38.30 -52.97 -46.99
N ARG A 581 39.10 -52.09 -47.59
CA ARG A 581 40.05 -51.24 -46.85
C ARG A 581 39.41 -49.88 -46.55
N VAL A 582 39.70 -49.36 -45.36
CA VAL A 582 39.11 -48.10 -44.89
C VAL A 582 40.15 -47.18 -44.28
N GLN A 583 39.78 -45.92 -44.17
CA GLN A 583 40.42 -44.94 -43.31
C GLN A 583 39.53 -44.65 -42.10
N THR A 584 40.15 -44.32 -40.97
CA THR A 584 39.48 -44.08 -39.69
C THR A 584 39.54 -42.60 -39.37
N ALA A 585 38.38 -41.98 -39.18
CA ALA A 585 38.27 -40.61 -38.72
C ALA A 585 38.54 -40.57 -37.22
N CYS A 586 39.55 -39.79 -36.83
CA CYS A 586 39.91 -39.63 -35.42
C CYS A 586 39.91 -38.16 -35.02
N CYS A 587 39.56 -37.91 -33.77
CA CYS A 587 39.58 -36.57 -33.20
C CYS A 587 40.24 -36.58 -31.83
N LYS A 588 40.87 -35.46 -31.46
CA LYS A 588 41.28 -35.24 -30.06
C LYS A 588 40.04 -34.93 -29.21
N PRO A 589 39.82 -35.63 -28.09
CA PRO A 589 38.68 -35.39 -27.22
C PRO A 589 38.91 -34.29 -26.17
N ASN A 590 39.81 -33.33 -26.46
CA ASN A 590 40.24 -32.30 -25.51
C ASN A 590 39.34 -31.05 -25.47
N THR A 591 38.27 -31.02 -26.27
CA THR A 591 37.31 -29.92 -26.31
C THR A 591 36.00 -30.35 -25.63
N VAL A 592 35.23 -29.38 -25.13
CA VAL A 592 33.92 -29.61 -24.49
C VAL A 592 32.94 -30.30 -25.46
N SER A 593 33.04 -29.98 -26.75
CA SER A 593 32.24 -30.54 -27.83
C SER A 593 32.60 -31.99 -28.21
N MET A 594 33.72 -32.52 -27.72
CA MET A 594 34.14 -33.92 -27.92
C MET A 594 34.17 -34.74 -26.62
N LYS A 595 33.77 -34.14 -25.49
CA LYS A 595 33.95 -34.71 -24.16
C LYS A 595 33.24 -36.05 -23.98
N LEU A 596 32.09 -36.22 -24.62
CA LEU A 596 31.35 -37.48 -24.60
C LEU A 596 32.07 -38.60 -25.37
N TYR A 597 32.75 -38.28 -26.46
CA TYR A 597 33.54 -39.27 -27.21
C TYR A 597 34.76 -39.78 -26.42
N ASP A 598 35.30 -38.99 -25.48
CA ASP A 598 36.38 -39.40 -24.56
C ASP A 598 35.97 -40.56 -23.64
N THR A 599 34.67 -40.63 -23.35
CA THR A 599 34.09 -41.63 -22.45
C THR A 599 33.79 -42.95 -23.13
N CYS A 600 34.09 -43.07 -24.43
CA CYS A 600 33.74 -44.22 -25.25
C CYS A 600 34.91 -44.73 -26.08
N ARG A 601 34.91 -46.05 -26.33
CA ARG A 601 35.85 -46.74 -27.21
C ARG A 601 35.15 -47.86 -27.95
N TRP A 602 35.50 -48.01 -29.23
CA TRP A 602 35.14 -49.17 -30.00
C TRP A 602 36.02 -50.38 -29.65
N GLY A 603 35.44 -51.57 -29.66
CA GLY A 603 36.15 -52.84 -29.47
C GLY A 603 37.12 -53.18 -30.60
N ALA A 604 37.69 -54.38 -30.55
CA ALA A 604 38.69 -54.85 -31.52
C ALA A 604 38.11 -55.00 -32.95
N TYR A 605 38.99 -54.89 -33.94
CA TYR A 605 38.71 -55.06 -35.38
C TYR A 605 39.94 -55.69 -36.03
N PRO A 606 39.82 -56.63 -37.00
CA PRO A 606 38.62 -57.09 -37.70
C PRO A 606 37.86 -58.26 -37.02
N GLU A 607 38.43 -58.87 -36.00
CA GLU A 607 37.82 -59.98 -35.25
C GLU A 607 36.89 -59.47 -34.14
N CYS A 608 35.77 -58.88 -34.55
CA CYS A 608 34.88 -58.12 -33.68
C CYS A 608 34.19 -58.93 -32.56
N ASN A 609 34.15 -60.26 -32.66
CA ASN A 609 33.54 -61.14 -31.65
C ASN A 609 34.53 -61.94 -30.80
N THR A 610 35.85 -61.77 -30.97
CA THR A 610 36.86 -62.54 -30.21
C THR A 610 37.02 -62.06 -28.77
N SER A 611 36.60 -60.81 -28.51
CA SER A 611 36.41 -60.27 -27.18
C SER A 611 35.09 -59.49 -27.20
N PRO A 612 33.93 -60.17 -27.01
CA PRO A 612 32.61 -59.52 -27.04
C PRO A 612 32.41 -58.58 -25.86
N GLU A 613 33.26 -58.69 -24.83
CA GLU A 613 33.34 -57.78 -23.69
C GLU A 613 34.00 -56.46 -24.08
N CYS A 614 33.61 -55.40 -23.39
CA CYS A 614 34.13 -54.08 -23.66
C CYS A 614 35.64 -53.94 -23.35
N PRO A 615 36.38 -53.08 -24.09
CA PRO A 615 37.82 -52.95 -23.93
C PRO A 615 38.18 -52.27 -22.61
N GLY A 616 38.50 -53.08 -21.60
CA GLY A 616 39.01 -52.66 -20.29
C GLY A 616 37.93 -52.17 -19.30
N ASP A 617 38.33 -52.03 -18.03
CA ASP A 617 37.40 -51.76 -16.92
C ASP A 617 36.72 -50.39 -16.98
N TYR A 618 37.38 -49.40 -17.60
CA TYR A 618 36.86 -48.02 -17.66
C TYR A 618 35.72 -47.85 -18.66
N TYR A 619 35.70 -48.62 -19.75
CA TYR A 619 34.71 -48.53 -20.82
C TYR A 619 33.74 -49.72 -20.77
N ASN A 620 33.19 -50.07 -19.62
CA ASN A 620 32.56 -51.37 -19.40
C ASN A 620 31.10 -51.55 -19.88
N TRP A 621 30.47 -50.53 -20.46
CA TRP A 621 29.06 -50.60 -20.85
C TRP A 621 28.86 -50.60 -22.38
N PRO A 622 28.34 -51.69 -22.99
CA PRO A 622 28.07 -51.74 -24.42
C PRO A 622 26.84 -50.90 -24.76
N MET A 623 27.05 -49.80 -25.48
CA MET A 623 26.01 -48.82 -25.80
C MET A 623 25.41 -49.02 -27.19
N ALA A 624 26.24 -49.42 -28.15
CA ALA A 624 25.82 -49.77 -29.49
C ALA A 624 26.65 -50.95 -29.99
N SER A 625 26.10 -51.71 -30.93
CA SER A 625 26.79 -52.81 -31.59
C SER A 625 26.60 -52.67 -33.10
N SER A 626 27.64 -52.83 -33.89
CA SER A 626 27.59 -52.64 -35.34
C SER A 626 28.50 -53.62 -36.08
N GLY A 627 28.01 -54.21 -37.18
CA GLY A 627 28.80 -55.06 -38.07
C GLY A 627 29.82 -54.29 -38.92
N SER A 628 29.58 -52.98 -39.09
CA SER A 628 30.50 -52.04 -39.75
C SER A 628 31.10 -50.98 -38.80
N GLY A 629 30.94 -51.15 -37.49
CA GLY A 629 31.45 -50.22 -36.49
C GLY A 629 30.91 -48.79 -36.64
N SER A 630 31.82 -47.83 -36.68
CA SER A 630 31.54 -46.39 -36.80
C SER A 630 31.22 -45.92 -38.22
N GLY A 631 31.20 -46.80 -39.22
CA GLY A 631 31.13 -46.41 -40.63
C GLY A 631 31.28 -47.56 -41.62
N ALA A 632 32.33 -47.51 -42.45
CA ALA A 632 32.55 -48.43 -43.57
C ALA A 632 33.41 -49.66 -43.25
N LEU A 633 33.77 -49.90 -41.98
CA LEU A 633 34.47 -51.14 -41.63
C LEU A 633 33.62 -52.36 -42.00
N LYS A 634 34.25 -53.52 -42.16
CA LYS A 634 33.50 -54.79 -42.26
C LYS A 634 34.12 -55.80 -41.31
N CYS A 635 33.41 -56.14 -40.25
CA CYS A 635 33.79 -57.22 -39.36
C CYS A 635 33.79 -58.55 -40.11
N ASN A 636 34.58 -59.52 -39.64
CA ASN A 636 34.62 -60.85 -40.26
C ASN A 636 33.23 -61.52 -40.28
N ASP A 637 33.00 -62.40 -41.25
CA ASP A 637 31.77 -63.20 -41.29
C ASP A 637 31.68 -64.09 -40.03
N LEU A 638 30.46 -64.32 -39.54
CA LEU A 638 30.23 -65.24 -38.42
C LEU A 638 30.71 -66.64 -38.81
N LYS A 639 31.30 -67.36 -37.86
CA LYS A 639 31.72 -68.75 -38.04
C LYS A 639 30.96 -69.62 -37.04
N ASN A 640 30.57 -70.83 -37.46
CA ASN A 640 30.08 -71.86 -36.53
C ASN A 640 31.24 -72.44 -35.69
N ASP A 641 30.92 -73.37 -34.78
CA ASP A 641 31.89 -74.04 -33.90
C ASP A 641 32.99 -74.83 -34.65
N LEU A 642 32.81 -75.08 -35.95
CA LEU A 642 33.76 -75.75 -36.84
C LEU A 642 34.62 -74.76 -37.65
N GLY A 643 34.49 -73.45 -37.39
CA GLY A 643 35.22 -72.40 -38.11
C GLY A 643 34.70 -72.11 -39.51
N THR A 644 33.55 -72.66 -39.90
CA THR A 644 32.94 -72.46 -41.23
C THR A 644 32.08 -71.20 -41.24
N PRO A 645 32.19 -70.31 -42.27
CA PRO A 645 31.33 -69.14 -42.37
C PRO A 645 29.84 -69.48 -42.40
N ILE A 646 29.03 -68.76 -41.62
CA ILE A 646 27.56 -68.81 -41.62
C ILE A 646 26.99 -67.43 -41.98
N ILE A 647 25.70 -67.39 -42.32
CA ILE A 647 25.02 -66.13 -42.71
C ILE A 647 25.04 -65.15 -41.53
N GLY A 648 25.73 -64.02 -41.70
CA GLY A 648 25.84 -62.94 -40.73
C GLY A 648 27.28 -62.46 -40.53
N VAL A 649 27.45 -61.29 -39.92
CA VAL A 649 28.75 -60.68 -39.62
C VAL A 649 28.94 -60.57 -38.10
N GLN A 650 30.20 -60.61 -37.66
CA GLN A 650 30.54 -60.33 -36.27
C GLN A 650 30.16 -58.89 -35.91
N MET A 651 29.76 -58.65 -34.65
CA MET A 651 29.34 -57.32 -34.18
C MET A 651 30.45 -56.69 -33.34
N ARG A 652 30.86 -55.46 -33.67
CA ARG A 652 31.79 -54.65 -32.88
C ARG A 652 30.99 -53.83 -31.88
N ASN A 653 31.37 -53.84 -30.60
CA ASN A 653 30.71 -53.04 -29.57
C ASN A 653 31.34 -51.64 -29.46
N TYR A 654 30.49 -50.62 -29.40
CA TYR A 654 30.83 -49.28 -28.95
C TYR A 654 30.53 -49.21 -27.47
N CYS A 655 31.59 -49.16 -26.68
CA CYS A 655 31.50 -49.23 -25.24
C CYS A 655 31.83 -47.89 -24.60
N CYS A 656 31.06 -47.50 -23.60
CA CYS A 656 31.26 -46.26 -22.88
C CYS A 656 31.32 -46.51 -21.37
N ASN A 657 31.80 -45.52 -20.63
CA ASN A 657 31.63 -45.52 -19.18
C ASN A 657 30.17 -45.16 -18.81
N THR A 658 29.78 -45.40 -17.56
CA THR A 658 28.41 -45.17 -17.07
C THR A 658 28.25 -43.86 -16.29
N LYS A 659 29.20 -42.91 -16.41
CA LYS A 659 29.20 -41.69 -15.59
C LYS A 659 27.93 -40.85 -15.83
N PRO A 660 27.07 -40.64 -14.81
CA PRO A 660 25.89 -39.78 -14.96
C PRO A 660 26.28 -38.34 -15.32
N GLY A 661 25.51 -37.68 -16.20
CA GLY A 661 25.80 -36.31 -16.65
C GLY A 661 27.04 -36.15 -17.54
N LEU A 662 27.65 -37.26 -17.99
CA LEU A 662 28.66 -37.28 -19.05
C LEU A 662 28.60 -38.60 -19.82
N ARG A 663 27.48 -38.84 -20.50
CA ARG A 663 27.29 -40.04 -21.34
C ARG A 663 26.29 -39.82 -22.48
N PHE A 664 26.35 -40.67 -23.51
CA PHE A 664 25.25 -40.80 -24.45
C PHE A 664 24.14 -41.65 -23.82
N ILE A 665 22.89 -41.33 -24.13
CA ILE A 665 21.70 -41.99 -23.58
C ILE A 665 20.67 -42.26 -24.68
N ASP A 666 19.69 -43.12 -24.41
CA ASP A 666 18.55 -43.37 -25.30
C ASP A 666 18.98 -43.69 -26.75
N CYS A 667 19.89 -44.64 -26.94
CA CYS A 667 20.40 -45.00 -28.26
C CYS A 667 19.39 -45.85 -29.05
N GLN A 668 19.10 -45.48 -30.29
CA GLN A 668 18.11 -46.14 -31.14
C GLN A 668 18.65 -46.42 -32.55
N VAL A 669 18.38 -47.61 -33.08
CA VAL A 669 18.72 -47.96 -34.47
C VAL A 669 17.66 -47.41 -35.42
N ARG A 670 18.08 -46.71 -36.48
CA ARG A 670 17.24 -46.06 -37.49
C ARG A 670 17.62 -46.51 -38.90
N ARG A 671 16.61 -46.66 -39.75
CA ARG A 671 16.73 -47.10 -41.16
C ARG A 671 15.95 -46.23 -42.14
N ASP A 672 15.25 -45.24 -41.61
CA ASP A 672 14.12 -44.55 -42.23
C ASP A 672 14.27 -43.02 -42.22
N TYR A 673 15.36 -42.51 -41.65
CA TYR A 673 15.56 -41.08 -41.40
C TYR A 673 16.68 -40.50 -42.27
N GLY A 674 16.50 -39.25 -42.74
CA GLY A 674 17.42 -38.57 -43.65
C GLY A 674 17.03 -38.72 -45.13
N PRO A 675 17.73 -38.00 -46.04
CA PRO A 675 17.45 -38.07 -47.46
C PRO A 675 17.92 -39.41 -48.07
N ALA A 676 17.30 -39.77 -49.18
CA ALA A 676 17.66 -40.94 -49.99
C ALA A 676 18.25 -40.49 -51.34
N PRO A 677 18.92 -41.39 -52.08
CA PRO A 677 19.43 -41.10 -53.40
C PRO A 677 18.35 -40.80 -54.43
N ASP A 678 18.69 -39.97 -55.41
CA ASP A 678 17.83 -39.66 -56.56
C ASP A 678 17.90 -40.83 -57.58
N ALA A 679 17.21 -41.93 -57.28
CA ALA A 679 17.18 -43.15 -58.09
C ALA A 679 15.77 -43.77 -58.23
N ASP A 680 15.51 -44.41 -59.38
CA ASP A 680 14.19 -44.95 -59.74
C ASP A 680 13.79 -46.22 -58.94
N ASP A 681 14.76 -46.94 -58.34
CA ASP A 681 14.53 -48.12 -57.52
C ASP A 681 15.31 -48.05 -56.19
N LEU A 682 14.58 -47.85 -55.08
CA LEU A 682 15.10 -47.80 -53.72
C LEU A 682 14.81 -49.09 -52.93
N ALA A 683 14.39 -50.18 -53.57
CA ALA A 683 14.10 -51.43 -52.87
C ALA A 683 15.35 -51.94 -52.10
N GLY A 684 15.18 -52.14 -50.80
CA GLY A 684 16.27 -52.57 -49.90
C GLY A 684 17.26 -51.46 -49.49
N TYR A 685 17.03 -50.20 -49.87
CA TYR A 685 17.85 -49.06 -49.43
C TYR A 685 17.40 -48.56 -48.05
N CYS A 686 18.33 -48.47 -47.10
CA CYS A 686 18.11 -47.88 -45.77
C CYS A 686 18.67 -46.46 -45.71
N ARG A 687 17.90 -45.54 -45.13
CA ARG A 687 18.29 -44.16 -44.87
C ARG A 687 19.10 -44.09 -43.57
N SER A 688 20.32 -43.59 -43.68
CA SER A 688 21.39 -43.66 -42.68
C SER A 688 21.47 -42.43 -41.76
N GLY A 689 20.38 -41.68 -41.62
CA GLY A 689 20.33 -40.44 -40.84
C GLY A 689 19.82 -40.59 -39.40
N CYS A 690 20.02 -39.52 -38.62
CA CYS A 690 19.54 -39.35 -37.26
C CYS A 690 18.70 -38.06 -37.10
N PRO A 691 17.70 -38.04 -36.19
CA PRO A 691 17.01 -36.82 -35.78
C PRO A 691 17.94 -35.73 -35.23
N SER A 692 17.50 -34.47 -35.30
CA SER A 692 18.30 -33.30 -34.94
C SER A 692 18.64 -33.17 -33.45
N ASP A 693 18.00 -33.92 -32.56
CA ASP A 693 18.32 -33.99 -31.12
C ASP A 693 19.29 -35.12 -30.77
N ARG A 694 19.80 -35.85 -31.77
CA ARG A 694 20.62 -37.06 -31.59
C ARG A 694 21.94 -37.00 -32.36
N VAL A 695 22.89 -37.80 -31.90
CA VAL A 695 24.23 -37.99 -32.47
C VAL A 695 24.31 -39.40 -33.04
N ARG A 696 24.81 -39.52 -34.28
CA ARG A 696 25.11 -40.81 -34.92
C ARG A 696 26.40 -41.37 -34.32
N VAL A 697 26.31 -42.46 -33.57
CA VAL A 697 27.48 -43.12 -32.96
C VAL A 697 27.95 -44.34 -33.73
N ALA A 698 27.06 -44.98 -34.50
CA ALA A 698 27.38 -46.13 -35.33
C ALA A 698 26.66 -46.05 -36.67
N LEU A 699 27.25 -46.64 -37.70
CA LEU A 699 26.68 -46.76 -39.02
C LEU A 699 27.01 -48.15 -39.56
N ASP A 700 25.98 -48.90 -39.95
CA ASP A 700 26.11 -50.30 -40.33
C ASP A 700 25.64 -50.52 -41.77
N THR A 701 26.57 -51.00 -42.59
CA THR A 701 26.43 -51.26 -44.03
C THR A 701 26.52 -52.75 -44.36
N ALA A 702 26.83 -53.61 -43.38
CA ALA A 702 27.13 -55.02 -43.57
C ALA A 702 25.96 -55.96 -43.20
N PHE A 703 24.72 -55.47 -43.21
CA PHE A 703 23.52 -56.25 -42.88
C PHE A 703 22.66 -56.61 -44.08
N HIS A 704 22.16 -57.86 -44.10
CA HIS A 704 21.26 -58.38 -45.15
C HIS A 704 19.95 -57.59 -45.31
N THR A 705 19.52 -56.82 -44.30
CA THR A 705 18.29 -56.03 -44.33
C THR A 705 18.40 -54.71 -45.12
N CYS A 706 19.62 -54.23 -45.40
CA CYS A 706 19.88 -52.98 -46.13
C CYS A 706 20.68 -53.24 -47.42
N THR A 707 20.42 -54.37 -48.10
CA THR A 707 21.16 -54.85 -49.27
C THR A 707 20.66 -54.26 -50.59
N SER A 708 20.74 -52.96 -50.77
CA SER A 708 20.53 -52.35 -52.10
C SER A 708 21.84 -52.26 -52.88
N LYS A 709 21.75 -52.26 -54.22
CA LYS A 709 22.87 -51.90 -55.11
C LYS A 709 23.37 -50.46 -54.88
N LEU A 710 22.53 -49.63 -54.27
CA LEU A 710 22.78 -48.23 -53.95
C LEU A 710 23.40 -48.04 -52.57
N GLY A 711 23.90 -49.08 -51.89
CA GLY A 711 24.77 -48.92 -50.72
C GLY A 711 24.23 -48.06 -49.57
N GLY A 712 22.99 -48.31 -49.12
CA GLY A 712 22.40 -47.67 -47.92
C GLY A 712 22.90 -48.28 -46.61
N GLY A 713 22.42 -47.77 -45.47
CA GLY A 713 22.86 -48.26 -44.16
C GLY A 713 21.91 -47.90 -43.02
N GLN A 714 22.07 -48.59 -41.89
CA GLN A 714 21.33 -48.30 -40.66
C GLN A 714 22.21 -47.52 -39.68
N ALA A 715 21.68 -46.46 -39.08
CA ALA A 715 22.40 -45.62 -38.13
C ALA A 715 21.96 -45.92 -36.69
N THR A 716 22.88 -45.89 -35.73
CA THR A 716 22.54 -45.87 -34.31
C THR A 716 22.65 -44.44 -33.79
N CYS A 717 21.53 -43.90 -33.30
CA CYS A 717 21.34 -42.50 -32.94
C CYS A 717 21.08 -42.35 -31.43
N CYS A 718 21.97 -41.64 -30.72
CA CYS A 718 21.88 -41.45 -29.27
C CYS A 718 21.63 -39.99 -28.90
N LYS A 719 20.92 -39.74 -27.80
CA LYS A 719 20.86 -38.43 -27.13
C LYS A 719 22.12 -38.19 -26.30
N THR A 720 22.39 -36.95 -25.93
CA THR A 720 23.54 -36.55 -25.10
C THR A 720 23.08 -36.10 -23.71
N ASP A 721 23.70 -36.61 -22.66
CA ASP A 721 23.53 -36.19 -21.26
C ASP A 721 24.85 -35.59 -20.77
N TYR A 722 25.07 -34.30 -21.08
CA TYR A 722 26.22 -33.53 -20.60
C TYR A 722 25.83 -32.08 -20.31
N SER A 723 26.00 -31.67 -19.06
CA SER A 723 25.78 -30.31 -18.59
C SER A 723 26.71 -29.99 -17.43
N GLU A 724 27.10 -28.73 -17.26
CA GLU A 724 27.75 -28.24 -16.04
C GLU A 724 26.82 -27.34 -15.25
N GLU A 725 26.94 -27.39 -13.93
CA GLU A 725 26.24 -26.45 -13.04
C GLU A 725 27.04 -25.16 -12.95
N VAL A 726 26.46 -24.07 -13.46
CA VAL A 726 27.06 -22.74 -13.43
C VAL A 726 26.31 -21.92 -12.39
N LEU A 727 27.06 -21.27 -11.51
CA LEU A 727 26.52 -20.33 -10.55
C LEU A 727 26.15 -19.03 -11.29
N VAL A 728 24.86 -18.77 -11.43
CA VAL A 728 24.34 -17.55 -12.07
C VAL A 728 23.85 -16.63 -10.95
N PRO A 729 24.40 -15.41 -10.82
CA PRO A 729 23.88 -14.42 -9.87
C PRO A 729 22.38 -14.21 -10.11
N ASN A 730 21.63 -14.07 -9.03
CA ASN A 730 20.22 -13.75 -9.11
C ASN A 730 20.04 -12.51 -10.01
N GLU A 731 19.10 -12.56 -10.95
CA GLU A 731 18.86 -11.50 -11.91
C GLU A 731 18.65 -10.14 -11.22
N LYS A 732 18.01 -10.14 -10.04
CA LYS A 732 17.82 -8.95 -9.20
C LYS A 732 19.14 -8.34 -8.73
N ILE A 733 20.13 -9.16 -8.33
CA ILE A 733 21.47 -8.69 -7.95
C ILE A 733 22.23 -8.15 -9.16
N ALA A 734 22.12 -8.79 -10.31
CA ALA A 734 22.76 -8.32 -11.53
C ALA A 734 22.21 -6.95 -11.96
N VAL A 735 20.88 -6.76 -11.87
CA VAL A 735 20.23 -5.48 -12.11
C VAL A 735 20.66 -4.44 -11.08
N TYR A 736 20.68 -4.79 -9.80
CA TYR A 736 21.08 -3.87 -8.73
C TYR A 736 22.53 -3.37 -8.92
N ARG A 737 23.47 -4.27 -9.18
CA ARG A 737 24.86 -3.93 -9.45
C ARG A 737 24.99 -2.94 -10.60
N LYS A 738 24.25 -3.16 -11.68
CA LYS A 738 24.23 -2.24 -12.82
C LYS A 738 23.70 -0.84 -12.45
N VAL A 739 22.61 -0.78 -11.69
CA VAL A 739 22.03 0.50 -11.22
C VAL A 739 23.02 1.26 -10.33
N MET A 740 23.71 0.55 -9.43
CA MET A 740 24.74 1.15 -8.58
C MET A 740 25.95 1.63 -9.40
N ASP A 741 26.44 0.83 -10.34
CA ASP A 741 27.54 1.23 -11.22
C ASP A 741 27.19 2.49 -12.04
N ASP A 742 25.93 2.63 -12.47
CA ASP A 742 25.43 3.78 -13.20
C ASP A 742 25.30 5.03 -12.29
N TRP A 743 24.87 4.86 -11.03
CA TRP A 743 24.80 5.95 -10.05
C TRP A 743 26.19 6.49 -9.69
N VAL A 744 27.14 5.59 -9.37
CA VAL A 744 28.54 5.92 -9.02
C VAL A 744 29.25 6.69 -10.15
N LYS A 745 29.00 6.35 -11.41
CA LYS A 745 29.65 6.99 -12.58
C LYS A 745 29.21 8.44 -12.86
N GLY A 746 28.29 9.00 -12.08
CA GLY A 746 27.87 10.41 -12.20
C GLY A 746 26.39 10.61 -12.48
N GLY A 747 25.53 9.71 -11.98
CA GLY A 747 24.08 9.84 -12.12
C GLY A 747 23.53 11.06 -11.38
N THR A 748 22.58 11.78 -11.98
CA THR A 748 21.76 12.77 -11.26
C THR A 748 20.85 12.08 -10.24
N CYS A 749 20.51 12.78 -9.14
CA CYS A 749 19.49 12.42 -8.15
C CYS A 749 18.35 11.61 -8.80
N PRO A 750 18.16 10.34 -8.42
CA PRO A 750 17.23 9.45 -9.10
C PRO A 750 15.81 9.99 -9.02
N ASN A 751 15.07 9.99 -10.14
CA ASN A 751 13.67 10.39 -10.13
C ASN A 751 12.89 9.41 -9.22
N PRO A 752 12.25 9.88 -8.12
CA PRO A 752 11.55 9.01 -7.20
C PRO A 752 10.55 8.13 -7.93
N ASP A 753 9.86 8.60 -8.97
CA ASP A 753 8.90 7.80 -9.74
C ASP A 753 9.53 6.63 -10.55
N LYS A 754 10.83 6.68 -10.83
CA LYS A 754 11.55 5.67 -11.64
C LYS A 754 12.41 4.71 -10.84
N VAL A 755 12.90 5.14 -9.67
CA VAL A 755 13.77 4.33 -8.78
C VAL A 755 13.04 3.89 -7.52
N LEU A 756 12.16 4.72 -6.98
CA LEU A 756 11.29 4.42 -5.83
C LEU A 756 9.81 4.21 -6.23
N GLY A 757 9.45 4.50 -7.49
CA GLY A 757 8.06 4.63 -7.95
C GLY A 757 7.51 3.47 -8.77
N LYS A 758 8.17 2.31 -8.69
CA LYS A 758 7.51 1.03 -9.00
C LYS A 758 7.94 0.01 -7.96
N ARG A 759 6.97 -0.31 -7.09
CA ARG A 759 6.96 -1.24 -5.94
C ARG A 759 7.23 -0.52 -4.62
N SER A 760 6.22 -0.61 -3.76
CA SER A 760 6.03 0.11 -2.51
C SER A 760 7.05 -0.28 -1.44
N THR A 761 7.22 0.60 -0.45
CA THR A 761 8.20 0.62 0.67
C THR A 761 8.11 -0.57 1.63
N THR A 762 7.39 -1.59 1.21
CA THR A 762 6.67 -2.49 2.09
C THR A 762 6.89 -3.92 1.74
N ASP A 763 7.61 -4.21 0.68
CA ASP A 763 8.03 -5.58 0.43
C ASP A 763 9.01 -6.12 1.52
N LEU A 764 9.16 -5.44 2.69
CA LEU A 764 10.45 -5.28 3.33
C LEU A 764 10.64 -5.48 4.86
N VAL A 765 9.68 -6.03 5.62
CA VAL A 765 9.87 -6.24 7.08
C VAL A 765 9.75 -7.71 7.48
N VAL A 766 10.87 -8.35 7.83
CA VAL A 766 10.90 -9.60 8.63
C VAL A 766 10.94 -9.20 10.11
N ARG A 767 10.23 -9.96 10.95
CA ARG A 767 9.69 -9.51 12.24
C ARG A 767 10.43 -10.04 13.48
N ASP A 768 11.70 -10.43 13.35
CA ASP A 768 12.46 -11.01 14.47
C ASP A 768 13.53 -10.09 15.09
N ASP A 769 13.79 -8.90 14.52
CA ASP A 769 14.77 -7.98 15.11
C ASP A 769 14.16 -7.01 16.15
N PRO A 770 14.87 -6.74 17.27
CA PRO A 770 14.46 -5.74 18.25
C PRO A 770 14.22 -4.37 17.59
N ILE A 771 13.30 -3.59 18.16
CA ILE A 771 12.84 -2.28 17.66
C ILE A 771 13.99 -1.26 17.40
N GLU A 772 15.19 -1.51 17.93
CA GLU A 772 16.38 -0.69 17.65
C GLU A 772 17.02 -0.93 16.26
N ASP A 773 16.67 -2.02 15.55
CA ASP A 773 17.29 -2.41 14.28
C ASP A 773 16.43 -2.15 13.04
N ILE A 774 15.12 -1.96 13.22
CA ILE A 774 14.12 -1.86 12.15
C ILE A 774 14.29 -0.58 11.31
N THR A 775 14.75 0.54 11.88
CA THR A 775 14.81 1.84 11.18
C THR A 775 15.98 1.96 10.18
N ILE A 776 17.13 1.36 10.50
CA ILE A 776 18.32 1.31 9.64
C ILE A 776 18.09 0.39 8.46
N PHE A 777 17.51 -0.77 8.74
CA PHE A 777 17.22 -1.79 7.74
C PHE A 777 16.24 -1.26 6.70
N LEU A 778 15.19 -0.54 7.13
CA LEU A 778 14.26 0.14 6.23
C LEU A 778 14.94 1.21 5.37
N LEU A 779 15.83 2.02 5.94
CA LEU A 779 16.59 3.01 5.18
C LEU A 779 17.43 2.35 4.09
N LEU A 780 18.17 1.30 4.42
CA LEU A 780 19.05 0.61 3.47
C LEU A 780 18.26 -0.08 2.39
N ARG A 781 17.16 -0.72 2.75
CA ARG A 781 16.33 -1.41 1.78
C ARG A 781 15.64 -0.44 0.82
N ASN A 782 15.44 0.82 1.24
CA ASN A 782 15.06 1.94 0.38
C ASN A 782 16.24 2.54 -0.43
N LEU A 783 17.47 2.56 0.11
CA LEU A 783 18.70 2.97 -0.60
C LEU A 783 19.12 1.99 -1.70
N ILE A 784 18.80 0.70 -1.52
CA ILE A 784 19.42 -0.43 -2.19
C ILE A 784 18.48 -1.12 -3.22
N THR A 785 17.30 -0.55 -3.51
CA THR A 785 16.31 -1.06 -4.49
C THR A 785 15.95 -2.55 -4.37
N HIS A 786 14.84 -2.79 -3.68
CA HIS A 786 13.97 -3.98 -3.64
C HIS A 786 14.54 -5.30 -3.10
N THR A 787 13.76 -5.90 -2.19
CA THR A 787 13.23 -7.22 -2.59
C THR A 787 14.13 -8.43 -2.40
N GLY A 788 14.52 -8.83 -1.19
CA GLY A 788 15.25 -10.08 -1.08
C GLY A 788 15.40 -10.62 0.34
N SER A 789 15.83 -11.88 0.40
CA SER A 789 16.21 -12.60 1.61
C SER A 789 17.33 -11.88 2.35
N ASP A 790 17.61 -12.25 3.60
CA ASP A 790 18.80 -11.75 4.31
C ASP A 790 20.09 -11.98 3.50
N VAL A 791 20.14 -13.07 2.73
CA VAL A 791 21.24 -13.40 1.83
C VAL A 791 21.34 -12.42 0.66
N MET A 792 20.20 -12.00 0.12
CA MET A 792 20.15 -10.96 -0.92
C MET A 792 20.59 -9.61 -0.40
N LEU A 793 20.08 -9.22 0.76
CA LEU A 793 20.42 -7.94 1.37
C LEU A 793 21.92 -7.87 1.69
N ALA A 794 22.51 -8.92 2.26
CA ALA A 794 23.95 -8.98 2.52
C ALA A 794 24.76 -8.74 1.23
N GLN A 795 24.35 -9.38 0.12
CA GLN A 795 25.02 -9.21 -1.17
C GLN A 795 24.86 -7.80 -1.75
N GLN A 796 23.71 -7.16 -1.54
CA GLN A 796 23.49 -5.79 -1.96
C GLN A 796 24.23 -4.78 -1.09
N VAL A 797 24.33 -5.01 0.23
CA VAL A 797 25.16 -4.19 1.15
C VAL A 797 26.62 -4.21 0.71
N HIS A 798 27.14 -5.36 0.27
CA HIS A 798 28.49 -5.42 -0.33
C HIS A 798 28.61 -4.55 -1.57
N ILE A 799 27.66 -4.62 -2.50
CA ILE A 799 27.65 -3.79 -3.72
C ILE A 799 27.56 -2.30 -3.39
N TRP A 800 26.75 -1.93 -2.40
CA TRP A 800 26.62 -0.55 -1.92
C TRP A 800 27.94 -0.03 -1.36
N ASN A 801 28.54 -0.78 -0.42
CA ASN A 801 29.81 -0.41 0.20
C ASN A 801 30.93 -0.26 -0.84
N ASP A 802 31.04 -1.21 -1.79
CA ASP A 802 31.99 -1.13 -2.91
C ASP A 802 31.77 0.14 -3.75
N GLY A 803 30.50 0.50 -3.99
CA GLY A 803 30.12 1.67 -4.77
C GLY A 803 30.44 2.99 -4.09
N VAL A 804 30.11 3.15 -2.80
CA VAL A 804 30.41 4.38 -2.06
C VAL A 804 31.90 4.54 -1.76
N ASP A 805 32.64 3.44 -1.60
CA ASP A 805 34.11 3.48 -1.52
C ASP A 805 34.73 3.96 -2.83
N ALA A 806 34.20 3.51 -3.99
CA ALA A 806 34.64 4.01 -5.29
C ALA A 806 34.37 5.52 -5.48
N MET A 807 33.48 6.12 -4.67
CA MET A 807 33.17 7.55 -4.64
C MET A 807 33.99 8.35 -3.62
N ASP A 808 34.88 7.71 -2.83
CA ASP A 808 35.58 8.32 -1.68
C ASP A 808 34.64 8.80 -0.55
N GLU A 809 33.49 8.13 -0.40
CA GLU A 809 32.45 8.46 0.58
C GLU A 809 32.30 7.36 1.64
N GLU A 810 33.41 6.97 2.29
CA GLU A 810 33.48 5.83 3.22
C GLU A 810 32.43 5.89 4.35
N TYR A 811 32.05 7.08 4.81
CA TYR A 811 31.05 7.27 5.88
C TYR A 811 29.61 7.03 5.42
N LEU A 812 29.39 6.75 4.13
CA LEU A 812 28.15 6.19 3.61
C LEU A 812 28.16 4.65 3.59
N GLN A 813 29.25 3.99 3.96
CA GLN A 813 29.19 2.55 4.16
C GLN A 813 28.14 2.21 5.21
N TYR A 814 27.52 1.05 5.05
CA TYR A 814 26.46 0.56 5.91
C TYR A 814 26.79 0.68 7.40
N THR A 815 28.01 0.33 7.80
CA THR A 815 28.45 0.37 9.21
C THR A 815 28.38 1.77 9.83
N TYR A 816 28.72 2.83 9.07
CA TYR A 816 28.71 4.19 9.60
C TYR A 816 27.32 4.82 9.53
N ILE A 817 26.59 4.60 8.42
CA ILE A 817 25.20 5.02 8.30
C ILE A 817 24.37 4.39 9.44
N SER A 818 24.52 3.08 9.65
CA SER A 818 23.81 2.35 10.71
C SER A 818 24.15 2.90 12.09
N THR A 819 25.43 3.12 12.39
CA THR A 819 25.84 3.68 13.69
C THR A 819 25.27 5.09 13.90
N TYR A 820 25.37 5.95 12.89
CA TYR A 820 24.85 7.32 12.96
C TYR A 820 23.35 7.34 13.23
N ILE A 821 22.58 6.48 12.56
CA ILE A 821 21.14 6.41 12.71
C ILE A 821 20.71 5.85 14.06
N ARG A 822 21.31 4.74 14.52
CA ARG A 822 21.02 4.18 15.85
C ARG A 822 21.23 5.22 16.95
N GLN A 823 22.16 6.13 16.73
CA GLN A 823 22.52 7.18 17.66
C GLN A 823 21.76 8.50 17.40
N ASN A 824 21.05 8.62 16.27
CA ASN A 824 20.39 9.85 15.82
C ASN A 824 18.96 9.59 15.30
N TRP A 825 17.98 10.10 16.03
CA TRP A 825 16.52 9.91 15.82
C TRP A 825 15.95 10.57 14.55
N ILE A 826 16.79 11.09 13.64
CA ILE A 826 16.34 11.80 12.42
C ILE A 826 15.39 10.96 11.53
N LEU A 827 15.51 9.63 11.61
CA LEU A 827 14.66 8.64 10.92
C LEU A 827 13.21 8.64 11.38
N ASP A 828 12.97 8.85 12.68
CA ASP A 828 11.63 8.92 13.26
C ASP A 828 10.88 10.18 12.78
N TRP A 829 11.62 11.19 12.31
CA TRP A 829 11.06 12.48 11.89
C TRP A 829 10.72 12.53 10.39
N GLN A 830 11.61 12.00 9.54
CA GLN A 830 11.55 12.18 8.08
C GLN A 830 10.99 10.97 7.33
N GLY A 831 11.09 9.76 7.90
CA GLY A 831 10.78 8.51 7.22
C GLY A 831 11.99 7.92 6.49
N PRO A 832 12.08 6.57 6.38
CA PRO A 832 13.23 5.88 5.79
C PRO A 832 13.35 6.09 4.28
N SER A 833 12.24 6.26 3.56
CA SER A 833 12.26 6.47 2.11
C SER A 833 12.81 7.84 1.75
N GLU A 834 12.45 8.84 2.54
CA GLU A 834 12.87 10.22 2.38
C GLU A 834 14.35 10.41 2.68
N ILE A 835 14.86 9.80 3.75
CA ILE A 835 16.29 9.85 4.08
C ILE A 835 17.09 9.05 3.06
N ALA A 836 16.58 7.93 2.56
CA ALA A 836 17.26 7.16 1.52
C ALA A 836 17.43 8.00 0.25
N LEU A 837 16.34 8.64 -0.20
CA LEU A 837 16.38 9.53 -1.34
C LEU A 837 17.36 10.69 -1.12
N ASP A 838 17.39 11.27 0.08
CA ASP A 838 18.26 12.40 0.38
C ASP A 838 19.74 12.01 0.42
N ILE A 839 20.08 10.83 0.96
CA ILE A 839 21.43 10.25 0.90
C ILE A 839 21.83 9.99 -0.56
N LEU A 840 20.95 9.45 -1.40
CA LEU A 840 21.23 9.21 -2.83
C LEU A 840 21.40 10.50 -3.63
N CYS A 841 20.71 11.57 -3.25
CA CYS A 841 20.74 12.86 -3.92
C CYS A 841 21.85 13.78 -3.41
N HIS A 842 22.32 13.59 -2.18
CA HIS A 842 23.34 14.41 -1.52
C HIS A 842 24.41 13.55 -0.79
N PRO A 843 25.06 12.58 -1.46
CA PRO A 843 25.94 11.61 -0.80
C PRO A 843 27.09 12.29 -0.03
N HIS A 844 27.78 13.24 -0.65
CA HIS A 844 28.88 14.00 -0.04
C HIS A 844 28.47 14.74 1.25
N TYR A 845 27.27 15.31 1.29
CA TYR A 845 26.77 16.01 2.48
C TYR A 845 26.54 15.03 3.62
N TRP A 846 25.91 13.90 3.32
CA TRP A 846 25.59 12.88 4.31
C TRP A 846 26.82 12.17 4.86
N ALA A 847 27.82 11.84 4.02
CA ALA A 847 29.05 11.22 4.49
C ALA A 847 29.82 12.15 5.44
N LYS A 848 29.97 13.44 5.08
CA LYS A 848 30.61 14.45 5.95
C LYS A 848 29.87 14.60 7.28
N ARG A 849 28.54 14.59 7.24
CA ARG A 849 27.70 14.72 8.43
C ARG A 849 27.81 13.51 9.35
N ILE A 850 27.79 12.31 8.78
CA ILE A 850 27.95 11.05 9.51
C ILE A 850 29.35 11.00 10.12
N ARG A 851 30.38 11.35 9.34
CA ARG A 851 31.77 11.50 9.82
C ARG A 851 31.84 12.41 11.03
N ALA A 852 31.40 13.67 10.90
CA ALA A 852 31.50 14.68 11.96
C ALA A 852 30.83 14.24 13.26
N TYR A 853 29.70 13.54 13.13
CA TYR A 853 28.96 13.01 14.27
C TYR A 853 29.70 11.85 14.94
N LEU A 854 30.16 10.86 14.17
CA LEU A 854 30.79 9.65 14.72
C LEU A 854 32.21 9.89 15.25
N THR A 855 32.96 10.81 14.64
CA THR A 855 34.34 11.11 15.08
C THR A 855 34.40 12.16 16.19
N GLY A 856 33.27 12.81 16.50
CA GLY A 856 33.25 13.94 17.44
C GLY A 856 34.06 15.14 16.96
N ASP A 857 34.36 15.22 15.66
CA ASP A 857 35.14 16.30 15.05
C ASP A 857 34.40 17.62 15.15
N SER A 858 34.77 18.41 16.16
CA SER A 858 34.22 19.72 16.45
C SER A 858 34.45 20.73 15.31
N GLU A 859 35.51 20.56 14.52
CA GLU A 859 35.84 21.45 13.41
C GLU A 859 34.91 21.20 12.22
N THR A 860 34.72 19.93 11.85
CA THR A 860 33.73 19.55 10.81
C THR A 860 32.30 19.85 11.27
N LYS A 861 31.96 19.60 12.54
CA LYS A 861 30.65 19.95 13.13
C LYS A 861 30.39 21.47 13.15
N ALA A 862 31.43 22.29 13.35
CA ALA A 862 31.35 23.74 13.29
C ALA A 862 31.32 24.31 11.86
N ASN A 863 31.66 23.49 10.84
CA ASN A 863 31.65 23.88 9.44
C ASN A 863 30.41 23.40 8.67
N LEU A 864 29.59 22.52 9.27
CA LEU A 864 28.29 22.11 8.74
C LEU A 864 27.22 23.16 9.06
N MET A 865 26.56 23.69 8.04
CA MET A 865 25.48 24.67 8.19
C MET A 865 24.29 24.05 8.92
N ASN A 866 23.87 24.62 10.05
CA ASN A 866 22.80 24.07 10.89
C ASN A 866 21.50 24.88 10.78
N CYS A 867 20.55 24.36 10.00
CA CYS A 867 19.25 25.00 9.85
C CYS A 867 18.15 24.57 10.83
N LYS A 868 18.48 23.74 11.84
CA LYS A 868 17.52 23.23 12.84
C LYS A 868 16.89 24.30 13.72
N THR A 869 17.71 25.25 14.17
CA THR A 869 17.32 26.26 15.17
C THR A 869 16.58 27.40 14.49
N SER A 870 15.39 27.73 15.01
CA SER A 870 14.58 28.84 14.51
C SER A 870 15.32 30.16 14.65
N PHE A 871 15.36 30.97 13.60
CA PHE A 871 15.97 32.30 13.67
C PHE A 871 15.01 33.37 14.21
N CYS A 872 15.44 34.13 15.21
CA CYS A 872 14.65 35.21 15.84
C CYS A 872 15.57 36.42 16.10
N GLU A 873 15.15 37.59 15.64
CA GLU A 873 15.99 38.81 15.68
C GLU A 873 16.01 39.45 17.09
N LYS A 874 14.98 39.19 17.93
CA LYS A 874 14.91 39.64 19.33
C LYS A 874 14.50 38.47 20.25
N ALA A 875 15.01 38.46 21.49
CA ALA A 875 14.66 37.46 22.51
C ALA A 875 13.17 37.46 22.89
N GLU A 876 12.47 38.57 22.65
CA GLU A 876 11.01 38.67 22.85
C GLU A 876 10.20 38.05 21.72
N ASP A 877 10.82 37.85 20.54
CA ASP A 877 10.19 37.19 19.39
C ASP A 877 10.28 35.65 19.49
N CYS A 878 11.12 35.14 20.40
CA CYS A 878 11.29 33.72 20.69
C CYS A 878 11.77 33.51 22.14
N PRO A 879 10.99 32.85 23.01
CA PRO A 879 11.49 32.49 24.33
C PRO A 879 12.71 31.55 24.21
N ILE A 880 13.78 31.92 24.91
CA ILE A 880 15.07 31.20 25.01
C ILE A 880 14.95 30.14 26.12
N LEU A 881 15.53 28.96 25.90
CA LEU A 881 16.20 28.22 26.96
C LEU A 881 17.68 28.13 26.58
N SER A 882 18.53 28.58 27.49
CA SER A 882 19.98 28.53 27.44
C SER A 882 20.46 27.08 27.55
N ASP A 883 21.34 26.68 26.64
CA ASP A 883 22.13 25.45 26.73
C ASP A 883 23.23 25.64 27.78
N ASP A 884 22.98 25.24 29.03
CA ASP A 884 24.04 24.97 30.00
C ASP A 884 23.59 23.83 30.92
N GLU A 885 24.09 22.62 30.64
CA GLU A 885 24.74 21.70 31.60
C GLU A 885 24.86 20.29 31.00
N GLY A 886 26.08 19.76 31.03
CA GLY A 886 26.39 18.41 30.54
C GLY A 886 25.95 17.33 31.51
N ASP A 887 25.48 16.19 30.99
CA ASP A 887 25.51 14.94 31.75
C ASP A 887 25.52 13.71 30.82
N GLN A 888 26.35 12.74 31.19
CA GLN A 888 26.57 11.47 30.51
C GLN A 888 25.72 10.38 31.19
N SER A 889 24.55 10.02 30.64
CA SER A 889 23.96 8.70 30.90
C SER A 889 22.94 8.27 29.83
N GLY A 890 23.01 6.99 29.44
CA GLY A 890 22.28 6.39 28.32
C GLY A 890 20.96 5.73 28.73
N ASP A 891 19.85 6.48 28.69
CA ASP A 891 18.49 5.94 28.77
C ASP A 891 17.58 6.61 27.70
N ASN A 892 16.96 5.78 26.85
CA ASN A 892 16.12 6.19 25.72
C ASN A 892 14.82 6.89 26.16
N SER A 893 14.35 6.68 27.39
CA SER A 893 13.14 7.32 27.90
C SER A 893 13.31 8.83 28.20
N ARG A 894 14.55 9.28 28.47
CA ARG A 894 14.89 10.69 28.69
C ARG A 894 15.46 11.40 27.46
N ARG A 895 15.81 10.68 26.38
CA ARG A 895 16.23 11.31 25.11
C ARG A 895 15.15 12.19 24.47
N HIS A 896 13.88 11.91 24.74
CA HIS A 896 12.75 12.77 24.38
C HIS A 896 12.58 14.01 25.29
N VAL A 897 13.23 14.04 26.46
CA VAL A 897 13.05 15.07 27.51
C VAL A 897 14.27 15.98 27.63
N ALA A 898 15.47 15.49 27.33
CA ALA A 898 16.72 16.24 27.51
C ALA A 898 17.02 17.26 26.39
N LEU A 899 16.33 17.20 25.24
CA LEU A 899 16.37 18.25 24.20
C LEU A 899 15.33 19.36 24.42
N PHE A 900 14.38 19.16 25.34
CA PHE A 900 13.22 20.03 25.48
C PHE A 900 12.96 20.29 26.97
N GLY A 901 13.71 21.25 27.52
CA GLY A 901 13.57 21.69 28.90
C GLY A 901 12.11 21.91 29.29
N ARG A 902 11.76 21.48 30.50
CA ARG A 902 10.44 21.73 31.09
C ARG A 902 10.16 23.23 31.18
N HIS A 903 8.87 23.54 31.09
CA HIS A 903 8.18 24.82 31.34
C HIS A 903 7.83 25.63 30.08
N ALA A 904 6.69 25.26 29.48
CA ALA A 904 5.86 26.19 28.73
C ALA A 904 5.18 27.16 29.72
N HIS A 905 5.63 28.41 29.76
CA HIS A 905 4.81 29.51 30.27
C HIS A 905 4.49 30.46 29.11
N GLN A 906 3.19 30.60 28.87
CA GLN A 906 2.47 31.68 28.17
C GLN A 906 3.32 32.52 27.19
N LEU A 907 3.02 32.50 25.88
CA LEU A 907 3.08 33.70 25.04
C LEU A 907 2.46 33.51 23.63
N SER A 908 1.94 34.63 23.15
CA SER A 908 0.97 34.84 22.07
C SER A 908 1.59 35.48 20.83
N HIS A 909 0.90 35.40 19.67
CA HIS A 909 1.06 36.21 18.44
C HIS A 909 1.93 37.49 18.57
N SER A 910 3.25 37.42 18.28
CA SER A 910 4.17 38.57 18.45
C SER A 910 4.20 39.54 17.26
N HIS A 911 3.82 39.12 16.04
CA HIS A 911 3.96 39.96 14.84
C HIS A 911 2.96 41.11 14.75
N HIS A 912 1.82 41.00 15.44
CA HIS A 912 0.87 42.11 15.55
C HIS A 912 1.36 43.19 16.52
N HIS A 913 2.09 42.79 17.58
CA HIS A 913 2.62 43.71 18.58
C HIS A 913 3.84 44.50 18.10
N GLN A 914 4.66 44.00 17.17
CA GLN A 914 5.82 44.76 16.68
C GLN A 914 5.45 46.06 15.95
N PHE A 915 4.30 46.10 15.26
CA PHE A 915 3.86 47.33 14.57
C PHE A 915 3.15 48.30 15.50
N ILE A 916 2.33 47.81 16.43
CA ILE A 916 1.70 48.65 17.47
C ILE A 916 2.79 49.25 18.40
N ARG A 917 3.83 48.48 18.75
CA ARG A 917 4.98 48.94 19.55
C ARG A 917 5.81 50.04 18.90
N HIS A 918 5.89 50.10 17.57
CA HIS A 918 6.65 51.13 16.87
C HIS A 918 5.83 52.39 16.52
N SER A 919 4.50 52.33 16.58
CA SER A 919 3.63 53.49 16.30
C SER A 919 3.10 54.19 17.54
N LEU A 920 3.33 53.65 18.74
CA LEU A 920 2.81 54.19 20.00
C LEU A 920 3.91 54.18 21.06
N GLU A 921 4.78 55.19 21.01
CA GLU A 921 5.45 55.67 22.21
C GLU A 921 4.37 56.31 23.11
N GLU A 922 3.83 55.53 24.05
CA GLU A 922 3.15 55.88 25.32
C GLU A 922 2.04 54.87 25.63
N ARG A 923 2.20 54.10 26.71
CA ARG A 923 1.25 53.06 27.16
C ARG A 923 -0.02 53.68 27.76
N GLY A 924 -1.19 53.19 27.35
CA GLY A 924 -2.48 53.44 27.99
C GLY A 924 -3.56 52.38 27.65
N PRO A 925 -4.70 52.33 28.35
CA PRO A 925 -5.68 51.22 28.31
C PRO A 925 -6.51 51.06 27.02
N ASP A 926 -6.18 51.77 25.94
CA ASP A 926 -6.97 51.91 24.69
C ASP A 926 -6.31 51.20 23.47
N ASP A 927 -5.49 50.16 23.72
CA ASP A 927 -4.53 49.57 22.76
C ASP A 927 -5.11 48.66 21.65
N ASN A 928 -6.42 48.40 21.61
CA ASN A 928 -7.05 47.52 20.59
C ASN A 928 -7.55 48.26 19.33
N LYS A 929 -7.25 49.56 19.17
CA LYS A 929 -7.77 50.38 18.07
C LYS A 929 -6.70 50.74 17.04
N LEU A 930 -6.89 50.31 15.79
CA LEU A 930 -6.07 50.67 14.63
C LEU A 930 -6.48 52.06 14.13
N LYS A 931 -5.60 53.06 14.28
CA LYS A 931 -5.83 54.44 13.80
C LYS A 931 -5.19 54.67 12.44
N PHE A 932 -5.94 55.21 11.48
CA PHE A 932 -5.38 55.67 10.20
C PHE A 932 -5.99 56.99 9.75
N LYS A 933 -5.20 57.74 8.97
CA LYS A 933 -5.54 59.09 8.50
C LYS A 933 -5.86 59.05 7.02
N VAL A 934 -6.94 59.73 6.63
CA VAL A 934 -7.30 59.88 5.21
C VAL A 934 -6.30 60.82 4.52
N PRO A 935 -5.60 60.37 3.46
CA PRO A 935 -4.73 61.23 2.67
C PRO A 935 -5.54 62.36 2.01
N GLY A 936 -5.15 63.62 2.21
CA GLY A 936 -5.78 64.79 1.56
C GLY A 936 -6.91 65.47 2.34
N ALA A 937 -7.27 65.00 3.54
CA ALA A 937 -8.24 65.67 4.41
C ALA A 937 -7.63 66.86 5.20
N PRO A 938 -8.40 67.94 5.48
CA PRO A 938 -7.93 69.07 6.28
C PRO A 938 -7.49 68.63 7.69
N ALA A 939 -6.47 69.31 8.24
CA ALA A 939 -5.83 68.92 9.49
C ALA A 939 -6.77 69.06 10.70
N GLY A 940 -7.03 67.94 11.39
CA GLY A 940 -7.67 67.94 12.72
C GLY A 940 -8.81 66.96 12.92
N GLU A 941 -9.53 66.53 11.87
CA GLU A 941 -10.82 65.82 12.04
C GLU A 941 -11.03 64.63 11.10
N ASN A 942 -10.04 63.75 10.90
CA ASN A 942 -10.23 62.57 10.05
C ASN A 942 -9.30 61.39 10.41
N ILE A 943 -9.27 61.04 11.70
CA ILE A 943 -8.64 59.81 12.20
C ILE A 943 -9.74 58.77 12.40
N TYR A 944 -9.63 57.67 11.66
CA TYR A 944 -10.56 56.54 11.79
C TYR A 944 -9.96 55.52 12.73
N GLU A 945 -10.74 55.09 13.71
CA GLU A 945 -10.37 54.06 14.68
C GLU A 945 -11.14 52.78 14.38
N ILE A 946 -10.43 51.69 14.07
CA ILE A 946 -11.01 50.36 13.90
C ILE A 946 -10.67 49.52 15.13
N GLU A 947 -11.66 48.88 15.72
CA GLU A 947 -11.42 47.90 16.79
C GLU A 947 -10.91 46.60 16.17
N VAL A 948 -9.73 46.14 16.60
CA VAL A 948 -9.13 44.90 16.12
C VAL A 948 -9.59 43.76 17.02
N PRO A 949 -10.30 42.74 16.50
CA PRO A 949 -10.71 41.60 17.31
C PRO A 949 -9.52 40.85 17.90
N ASP A 950 -9.66 40.40 19.15
CA ASP A 950 -8.69 39.53 19.82
C ASP A 950 -8.45 38.25 19.00
N ASN A 951 -7.18 37.88 18.85
CA ASN A 951 -6.78 36.67 18.14
C ASN A 951 -6.68 35.47 19.11
N PRO A 952 -6.98 34.23 18.66
CA PRO A 952 -6.70 33.02 19.40
C PRO A 952 -5.20 32.77 19.48
N THR A 953 -4.77 32.20 20.59
CA THR A 953 -3.41 31.72 20.83
C THR A 953 -3.39 30.19 20.79
N LEU A 954 -2.21 29.57 20.70
CA LEU A 954 -2.10 28.11 20.80
C LEU A 954 -2.64 27.60 22.16
N ALA A 955 -2.60 28.42 23.21
CA ALA A 955 -3.14 28.09 24.52
C ALA A 955 -4.68 28.05 24.55
N ASP A 956 -5.36 28.67 23.58
CA ASP A 956 -6.82 28.63 23.47
C ASP A 956 -7.33 27.28 22.89
N ILE A 957 -6.42 26.42 22.39
CA ILE A 957 -6.73 25.06 21.93
C ILE A 957 -6.83 24.13 23.14
N LYS A 958 -8.04 23.62 23.42
CA LYS A 958 -8.33 22.91 24.67
C LYS A 958 -8.20 21.39 24.57
N ASP A 959 -8.47 20.81 23.40
CA ASP A 959 -8.52 19.37 23.13
C ASP A 959 -7.73 18.99 21.85
N ASP A 960 -7.48 17.69 21.68
CA ASP A 960 -6.77 17.11 20.52
C ASP A 960 -7.67 16.99 19.27
N ASP A 961 -8.97 17.21 19.42
CA ASP A 961 -9.98 17.12 18.36
C ASP A 961 -10.16 18.45 17.60
N ASN A 962 -9.39 19.49 17.96
CA ASN A 962 -9.47 20.79 17.32
C ASN A 962 -9.01 20.72 15.85
N GLU A 963 -9.88 21.13 14.92
CA GLU A 963 -9.63 21.10 13.47
C GLU A 963 -8.31 21.79 13.04
N LEU A 964 -7.83 22.79 13.81
CA LEU A 964 -6.55 23.45 13.53
C LEU A 964 -5.34 22.53 13.69
N LEU A 965 -5.48 21.45 14.45
CA LEU A 965 -4.44 20.46 14.70
C LEU A 965 -4.34 19.42 13.58
N GLU A 966 -5.35 19.30 12.71
CA GLU A 966 -5.37 18.28 11.64
C GLU A 966 -4.38 18.57 10.50
N LYS A 967 -4.07 19.86 10.25
CA LYS A 967 -3.25 20.32 9.12
C LYS A 967 -2.24 21.40 9.52
N VAL A 968 -1.41 21.10 10.53
CA VAL A 968 -0.31 21.96 10.97
C VAL A 968 0.81 21.95 9.93
N VAL A 969 1.27 23.13 9.49
CA VAL A 969 2.26 23.26 8.41
C VAL A 969 3.68 23.47 8.95
N LEU A 970 4.62 22.66 8.50
CA LEU A 970 6.04 22.72 8.88
C LEU A 970 6.97 22.77 7.66
N ILE A 971 8.13 23.41 7.80
CA ILE A 971 9.22 23.30 6.82
C ILE A 971 9.75 21.86 6.84
N ARG A 972 9.81 21.24 5.65
CA ARG A 972 10.36 19.90 5.45
C ARG A 972 11.89 19.96 5.52
N LEU A 973 12.53 18.95 6.11
CA LEU A 973 14.00 18.87 6.24
C LEU A 973 14.61 20.14 6.87
N ARG A 974 14.25 20.47 8.12
CA ARG A 974 14.69 21.70 8.80
C ARG A 974 16.21 21.84 8.85
N ASP A 975 16.93 20.73 8.84
CA ASP A 975 18.40 20.71 8.82
C ASP A 975 18.98 21.20 7.49
N ASP A 976 18.25 20.99 6.40
CA ASP A 976 18.63 21.43 5.07
C ASP A 976 18.27 22.91 4.88
N CYS A 977 19.29 23.67 4.57
CA CYS A 977 19.22 25.11 4.52
C CYS A 977 18.61 25.66 3.22
N TRP A 978 18.50 24.89 2.13
CA TRP A 978 18.00 25.40 0.85
C TRP A 978 16.63 24.88 0.42
N ILE A 979 16.12 23.79 1.00
CA ILE A 979 14.84 23.18 0.61
C ILE A 979 13.66 24.00 1.18
N PRO A 980 12.81 24.62 0.32
CA PRO A 980 11.71 25.46 0.78
C PRO A 980 10.38 24.71 0.98
N ILE A 981 10.38 23.40 0.78
CA ILE A 981 9.17 22.56 0.76
C ILE A 981 8.55 22.52 2.16
N VAL A 982 7.21 22.53 2.21
CA VAL A 982 6.46 22.38 3.47
C VAL A 982 5.66 21.08 3.48
N THR A 983 5.32 20.61 4.67
CA THR A 983 4.44 19.45 4.90
C THR A 983 3.31 19.83 5.85
N ALA A 984 2.13 19.24 5.68
CA ALA A 984 0.99 19.40 6.59
C ALA A 984 0.77 18.08 7.34
N ARG A 985 0.68 18.13 8.67
CA ARG A 985 0.52 16.93 9.52
C ARG A 985 -0.49 17.17 10.64
N LYS A 986 -1.04 16.07 11.17
CA LYS A 986 -1.87 16.08 12.36
C LYS A 986 -0.99 16.19 13.62
N PHE A 987 -1.41 17.02 14.56
CA PHE A 987 -0.73 17.26 15.83
C PHE A 987 -1.67 16.91 16.99
N SER A 988 -1.11 16.47 18.12
CA SER A 988 -1.81 16.57 19.40
C SER A 988 -1.42 17.88 20.08
N LYS A 989 -2.24 18.32 21.03
CA LYS A 989 -1.97 19.45 21.90
C LYS A 989 -0.66 19.29 22.66
N LYS A 990 -0.34 18.08 23.11
CA LYS A 990 0.95 17.78 23.75
C LYS A 990 2.12 18.02 22.78
N MET A 991 1.91 17.75 21.49
CA MET A 991 2.91 18.09 20.48
C MET A 991 3.04 19.61 20.32
N LEU A 992 1.97 20.40 20.33
CA LEU A 992 2.08 21.87 20.19
C LEU A 992 3.08 22.53 21.16
N GLU A 993 3.18 22.05 22.39
CA GLU A 993 4.11 22.56 23.41
C GLU A 993 5.58 22.22 23.12
N LEU A 994 5.83 21.19 22.29
CA LEU A 994 7.16 20.70 21.90
C LEU A 994 7.71 21.40 20.63
N TYR A 995 6.87 22.08 19.85
CA TYR A 995 7.24 22.66 18.56
C TYR A 995 7.08 24.19 18.53
N LYS A 996 7.97 24.88 17.80
CA LYS A 996 7.93 26.36 17.62
C LYS A 996 6.90 26.78 16.57
N LEU A 997 5.63 26.54 16.88
CA LEU A 997 4.48 26.80 16.03
C LEU A 997 3.85 28.15 16.38
N GLN A 998 3.16 28.75 15.42
CA GLN A 998 2.39 29.97 15.62
C GLN A 998 1.04 29.89 14.90
N MET A 999 0.03 30.49 15.53
CA MET A 999 -1.21 30.82 14.86
C MET A 999 -0.93 31.82 13.74
N GLU A 1000 -1.56 31.64 12.59
CA GLU A 1000 -1.29 32.43 11.39
C GLU A 1000 -2.55 32.80 10.62
N HIS A 1001 -2.58 34.05 10.14
CA HIS A 1001 -3.63 34.56 9.27
C HIS A 1001 -3.27 34.29 7.80
N LEU A 1002 -4.24 33.97 6.96
CA LEU A 1002 -3.98 33.82 5.51
C LEU A 1002 -3.92 35.17 4.79
N VAL A 1003 -4.76 36.12 5.19
CA VAL A 1003 -4.72 37.52 4.75
C VAL A 1003 -4.29 38.39 5.94
N ASP A 1004 -3.15 39.06 5.84
CA ASP A 1004 -2.61 39.82 6.96
C ASP A 1004 -3.43 41.08 7.25
N LYS A 1005 -3.86 41.26 8.50
CA LYS A 1005 -4.58 42.45 8.95
C LYS A 1005 -3.83 43.75 8.63
N SER A 1006 -2.49 43.72 8.58
CA SER A 1006 -1.66 44.91 8.29
C SER A 1006 -1.76 45.44 6.86
N ILE A 1007 -2.10 44.61 5.87
CA ILE A 1007 -2.19 45.08 4.48
C ILE A 1007 -3.49 45.86 4.20
N LEU A 1008 -4.49 45.74 5.09
CA LEU A 1008 -5.77 46.44 4.96
C LEU A 1008 -5.63 47.97 5.08
N ARG A 1009 -4.67 48.47 5.86
CA ARG A 1009 -4.39 49.91 5.91
C ARG A 1009 -3.94 50.44 4.55
N ALA A 1010 -3.04 49.71 3.88
CA ALA A 1010 -2.55 50.10 2.56
C ALA A 1010 -3.69 50.05 1.53
N TRP A 1011 -4.56 49.04 1.60
CA TRP A 1011 -5.78 48.97 0.78
C TRP A 1011 -6.66 50.21 0.95
N TYR A 1012 -6.91 50.62 2.20
CA TYR A 1012 -7.70 51.81 2.47
C TYR A 1012 -7.06 53.07 1.88
N GLU A 1013 -5.79 53.33 2.19
CA GLU A 1013 -5.07 54.52 1.70
C GLU A 1013 -5.05 54.58 0.16
N ASN A 1014 -4.88 53.42 -0.48
CA ASN A 1014 -4.90 53.26 -1.93
C ASN A 1014 -6.29 53.48 -2.54
N SER A 1015 -7.35 53.07 -1.84
CA SER A 1015 -8.73 53.24 -2.30
C SER A 1015 -9.13 54.70 -2.41
N VAL A 1016 -8.71 55.54 -1.46
CA VAL A 1016 -9.01 56.98 -1.46
C VAL A 1016 -8.37 57.69 -2.65
N ILE A 1017 -7.14 57.30 -3.01
CA ILE A 1017 -6.39 57.90 -4.12
C ILE A 1017 -6.65 57.21 -5.47
N GLY A 1018 -7.39 56.09 -5.48
CA GLY A 1018 -7.73 55.33 -6.69
C GLY A 1018 -6.54 54.63 -7.35
N LYS A 1019 -5.52 54.25 -6.58
CA LYS A 1019 -4.33 53.55 -7.09
C LYS A 1019 -4.27 52.10 -6.62
N LEU A 1020 -3.57 51.24 -7.36
CA LEU A 1020 -3.24 49.89 -6.95
C LEU A 1020 -1.81 49.86 -6.36
N PRO A 1021 -1.41 48.81 -5.62
CA PRO A 1021 -0.06 48.68 -5.08
C PRO A 1021 1.04 48.81 -6.14
N SER A 1022 0.82 48.35 -7.37
CA SER A 1022 1.73 48.52 -8.52
C SER A 1022 1.95 49.98 -8.95
N GLY A 1023 1.12 50.90 -8.46
CA GLY A 1023 1.10 52.30 -8.88
C GLY A 1023 0.14 52.57 -10.04
N ALA A 1024 -0.45 51.52 -10.65
CA ALA A 1024 -1.48 51.65 -11.67
C ALA A 1024 -2.73 52.34 -11.12
N ALA A 1025 -3.47 53.04 -11.99
CA ALA A 1025 -4.80 53.53 -11.63
C ALA A 1025 -5.80 52.37 -11.59
N SER A 1026 -6.68 52.35 -10.58
CA SER A 1026 -7.75 51.36 -10.51
C SER A 1026 -8.79 51.58 -11.61
N LYS A 1027 -9.34 50.48 -12.16
CA LYS A 1027 -10.47 50.54 -13.11
C LYS A 1027 -11.75 51.07 -12.48
N TYR A 1028 -11.81 51.14 -11.15
CA TYR A 1028 -12.96 51.56 -10.36
C TYR A 1028 -12.84 53.01 -9.87
N GLY A 1029 -11.69 53.66 -10.12
CA GLY A 1029 -11.42 55.01 -9.67
C GLY A 1029 -11.23 55.13 -8.15
N PRO A 1030 -11.03 56.35 -7.63
CA PRO A 1030 -10.93 56.61 -6.20
C PRO A 1030 -12.29 56.44 -5.51
N ILE A 1031 -12.28 55.85 -4.31
CA ILE A 1031 -13.42 55.86 -3.39
C ILE A 1031 -13.45 57.23 -2.69
N PRO A 1032 -14.51 58.05 -2.88
CA PRO A 1032 -14.56 59.40 -2.34
C PRO A 1032 -14.40 59.43 -0.81
N ILE A 1033 -13.72 60.45 -0.27
CA ILE A 1033 -13.56 60.62 1.19
C ILE A 1033 -14.92 60.64 1.89
N VAL A 1034 -15.91 61.30 1.27
CA VAL A 1034 -17.28 61.40 1.79
C VAL A 1034 -17.98 60.04 1.95
N PHE A 1035 -17.60 59.03 1.16
CA PHE A 1035 -18.09 57.66 1.36
C PHE A 1035 -17.63 57.14 2.71
N TRP A 1036 -16.35 57.30 3.04
CA TRP A 1036 -15.77 56.80 4.29
C TRP A 1036 -16.30 57.52 5.53
N GLU A 1037 -16.54 58.83 5.44
CA GLU A 1037 -17.16 59.62 6.52
C GLU A 1037 -18.59 59.14 6.81
N ARG A 1038 -19.36 58.78 5.77
CA ARG A 1038 -20.77 58.38 5.90
C ARG A 1038 -20.93 56.90 6.24
N ILE A 1039 -20.13 56.01 5.64
CA ILE A 1039 -20.26 54.56 5.81
C ILE A 1039 -20.02 54.12 7.26
N ASN A 1040 -19.15 54.84 7.98
CA ASN A 1040 -18.83 54.57 9.37
C ASN A 1040 -19.99 54.89 10.34
N ASN A 1041 -20.92 55.75 9.91
CA ASN A 1041 -22.11 56.13 10.69
C ASN A 1041 -23.33 55.24 10.39
N ILE A 1042 -23.21 54.27 9.48
CA ILE A 1042 -24.29 53.31 9.18
C ILE A 1042 -24.18 52.10 10.11
N ASN A 1043 -25.28 51.78 10.79
CA ASN A 1043 -25.39 50.56 11.57
C ASN A 1043 -25.83 49.38 10.68
N PHE A 1044 -24.88 48.61 10.17
CA PHE A 1044 -25.14 47.47 9.28
C PHE A 1044 -25.86 46.31 9.97
N ALA A 1045 -25.78 46.20 11.30
CA ALA A 1045 -26.40 45.11 12.05
C ALA A 1045 -27.95 45.11 11.96
N VAL A 1046 -28.55 46.25 11.61
CA VAL A 1046 -30.01 46.43 11.51
C VAL A 1046 -30.48 46.63 10.07
N GLU A 1047 -29.58 46.57 9.08
CA GLU A 1047 -29.95 46.74 7.68
C GLU A 1047 -30.62 45.47 7.13
N PRO A 1048 -31.73 45.58 6.38
CA PRO A 1048 -32.39 44.42 5.78
C PRO A 1048 -31.45 43.63 4.86
N GLY A 1049 -31.39 42.32 5.05
CA GLY A 1049 -30.56 41.42 4.23
C GLY A 1049 -29.08 41.38 4.61
N VAL A 1050 -28.72 41.82 5.83
CA VAL A 1050 -27.34 41.76 6.33
C VAL A 1050 -26.78 40.32 6.28
N PRO A 1051 -25.61 40.09 5.63
CA PRO A 1051 -25.02 38.76 5.56
C PRO A 1051 -24.41 38.34 6.90
N ASN A 1052 -24.59 37.07 7.29
CA ASN A 1052 -24.03 36.51 8.52
C ASN A 1052 -22.50 36.65 8.59
N LEU A 1053 -21.97 36.82 9.80
CA LEU A 1053 -20.53 36.81 10.05
C LEU A 1053 -20.03 35.36 10.18
N PRO A 1054 -18.84 35.04 9.64
CA PRO A 1054 -18.24 33.73 9.80
C PRO A 1054 -17.99 33.42 11.29
N GLY A 1055 -18.37 32.22 11.74
CA GLY A 1055 -18.26 31.80 13.15
C GLY A 1055 -19.48 32.11 14.04
N SER A 1056 -20.52 32.76 13.51
CA SER A 1056 -21.77 33.02 14.26
C SER A 1056 -22.84 31.95 13.98
N GLU A 1057 -22.71 30.77 14.57
CA GLU A 1057 -23.66 29.66 14.35
C GLU A 1057 -25.08 29.96 14.88
N ASP A 1058 -25.24 30.91 15.82
CA ASP A 1058 -26.53 31.29 16.43
C ASP A 1058 -27.04 32.70 16.08
N GLY A 1059 -26.35 33.47 15.21
CA GLY A 1059 -26.77 34.82 14.79
C GLY A 1059 -26.83 35.90 15.89
N MET A 1060 -26.41 35.59 17.12
CA MET A 1060 -26.60 36.45 18.31
C MET A 1060 -25.72 37.71 18.35
N PHE A 1061 -24.68 37.82 17.51
CA PHE A 1061 -23.76 38.97 17.52
C PHE A 1061 -23.60 39.53 16.10
N GLN A 1062 -23.97 40.80 15.92
CA GLN A 1062 -23.83 41.53 14.66
C GLN A 1062 -23.01 42.79 14.92
N PHE A 1063 -21.79 42.87 14.35
CA PHE A 1063 -21.01 44.10 14.41
C PHE A 1063 -21.70 45.20 13.59
N GLN A 1064 -21.73 46.41 14.15
CA GLN A 1064 -22.47 47.54 13.60
C GLN A 1064 -21.73 48.19 12.43
N ARG A 1065 -20.40 48.30 12.51
CA ARG A 1065 -19.59 49.03 11.52
C ARG A 1065 -19.01 48.08 10.48
N LEU A 1066 -18.82 48.58 9.26
CA LEU A 1066 -18.28 47.81 8.14
C LEU A 1066 -16.93 47.16 8.47
N PHE A 1067 -16.02 47.90 9.10
CA PHE A 1067 -14.68 47.40 9.38
C PHE A 1067 -14.65 46.30 10.43
N ASP A 1068 -15.45 46.43 11.49
CA ASP A 1068 -15.55 45.36 12.50
C ASP A 1068 -16.03 44.05 11.86
N ARG A 1069 -16.99 44.15 10.92
CA ARG A 1069 -17.49 43.01 10.14
C ARG A 1069 -16.45 42.40 9.22
N THR A 1070 -15.65 43.21 8.51
CA THR A 1070 -14.60 42.69 7.63
C THR A 1070 -13.39 42.14 8.39
N PHE A 1071 -13.05 42.69 9.56
CA PHE A 1071 -11.99 42.17 10.41
C PHE A 1071 -12.36 40.85 11.08
N GLU A 1072 -13.63 40.62 11.43
CA GLU A 1072 -14.09 39.31 11.91
C GLU A 1072 -13.95 38.22 10.83
N CYS A 1073 -14.08 38.58 9.55
CA CYS A 1073 -13.85 37.66 8.44
C CYS A 1073 -12.39 37.18 8.34
N LEU A 1074 -11.44 37.98 8.86
CA LEU A 1074 -10.02 37.60 8.96
C LEU A 1074 -9.75 36.66 10.14
N GLY A 1075 -10.70 36.54 11.09
CA GLY A 1075 -10.61 35.66 12.25
C GLY A 1075 -10.49 36.40 13.58
N SER A 1076 -10.96 35.72 14.63
CA SER A 1076 -10.96 36.17 16.03
C SER A 1076 -10.91 34.95 16.97
N LYS A 1077 -10.87 35.16 18.29
CA LYS A 1077 -11.07 34.09 19.29
C LYS A 1077 -12.40 33.33 19.12
N ARG A 1078 -13.38 33.94 18.46
CA ARG A 1078 -14.70 33.35 18.16
C ARG A 1078 -14.72 32.67 16.79
N ASN A 1079 -13.93 33.17 15.85
CA ASN A 1079 -13.77 32.62 14.50
C ASN A 1079 -12.34 32.12 14.28
N TYR A 1080 -11.98 31.00 14.93
CA TYR A 1080 -10.66 30.38 14.77
C TYR A 1080 -10.50 29.61 13.44
N LYS A 1081 -11.60 29.33 12.73
CA LYS A 1081 -11.63 28.59 11.45
C LYS A 1081 -10.86 29.29 10.32
N ALA A 1082 -10.66 30.61 10.42
CA ALA A 1082 -9.89 31.41 9.47
C ALA A 1082 -8.36 31.28 9.64
N PHE A 1083 -7.89 30.66 10.73
CA PHE A 1083 -6.46 30.54 11.04
C PHE A 1083 -5.85 29.22 10.51
N MET A 1084 -4.53 29.23 10.43
CA MET A 1084 -3.68 28.05 10.27
C MET A 1084 -2.66 28.01 11.41
N ILE A 1085 -2.20 26.82 11.79
CA ILE A 1085 -1.01 26.66 12.63
C ILE A 1085 0.16 26.37 11.70
N VAL A 1086 1.19 27.21 11.75
CA VAL A 1086 2.35 27.10 10.88
C VAL A 1086 3.64 27.27 11.65
N ASP A 1087 4.74 26.81 11.04
CA ASP A 1087 6.09 27.11 11.49
C ASP A 1087 6.30 28.62 11.69
N ALA A 1088 6.81 29.01 12.86
CA ALA A 1088 7.05 30.42 13.19
C ALA A 1088 7.92 31.15 12.14
N GLU A 1089 8.85 30.44 11.50
CA GLU A 1089 9.71 31.02 10.45
C GLU A 1089 8.91 31.43 9.20
N ILE A 1090 7.91 30.62 8.82
CA ILE A 1090 7.04 30.89 7.68
C ILE A 1090 6.17 32.10 7.97
N ASN A 1091 5.55 32.15 9.16
CA ASN A 1091 4.69 33.25 9.58
C ASN A 1091 5.48 34.59 9.58
N GLN A 1092 6.67 34.59 10.20
CA GLN A 1092 7.56 35.75 10.17
C GLN A 1092 7.89 36.19 8.76
N ALA A 1093 8.39 35.29 7.91
CA ALA A 1093 8.79 35.63 6.54
C ALA A 1093 7.61 36.16 5.72
N LYS A 1094 6.41 35.61 5.91
CA LYS A 1094 5.19 36.08 5.25
C LYS A 1094 4.92 37.56 5.56
N ASN A 1095 5.05 37.99 6.80
CA ASN A 1095 4.84 39.39 7.20
C ASN A 1095 5.77 40.38 6.44
N TYR A 1096 7.06 40.05 6.26
CA TYR A 1096 7.99 40.92 5.50
C TYR A 1096 7.64 40.95 4.01
N VAL A 1097 7.33 39.79 3.45
CA VAL A 1097 7.05 39.61 2.01
C VAL A 1097 5.75 40.33 1.62
N MET A 1098 4.70 40.25 2.46
CA MET A 1098 3.41 40.90 2.22
C MET A 1098 3.47 42.44 2.32
N ARG A 1099 4.57 43.02 2.83
CA ARG A 1099 4.77 44.47 2.95
C ARG A 1099 5.76 45.04 1.93
N PHE A 1100 6.21 44.23 0.97
CA PHE A 1100 7.22 44.62 0.00
C PHE A 1100 8.55 45.05 0.65
N ASN A 1101 8.88 44.51 1.83
CA ASN A 1101 10.15 44.82 2.48
C ASN A 1101 11.32 44.43 1.57
N ARG A 1102 12.28 45.34 1.42
CA ARG A 1102 13.42 45.21 0.49
C ARG A 1102 14.23 43.93 0.71
N PHE A 1103 14.24 43.41 1.93
CA PHE A 1103 14.90 42.17 2.28
C PHE A 1103 13.95 41.27 3.07
N PRO A 1104 14.06 39.94 2.91
CA PRO A 1104 13.24 39.02 3.69
C PRO A 1104 13.67 38.87 5.16
N ALA A 1105 14.83 39.43 5.52
CA ALA A 1105 15.28 39.71 6.88
C ALA A 1105 15.22 41.23 7.12
N GLU A 1106 15.30 41.70 8.38
CA GLU A 1106 15.33 43.14 8.67
C GLU A 1106 16.53 43.85 7.99
N LYS A 1107 17.65 43.13 7.80
CA LYS A 1107 18.91 43.65 7.22
C LYS A 1107 19.48 42.69 6.16
N SER A 1108 20.33 43.21 5.27
CA SER A 1108 21.12 42.36 4.34
C SER A 1108 22.33 41.75 5.03
N LEU A 1109 22.90 40.66 4.46
CA LEU A 1109 24.14 40.06 4.97
C LEU A 1109 25.27 41.09 5.09
N GLU A 1110 25.38 41.99 4.10
CA GLU A 1110 26.34 43.11 4.12
C GLU A 1110 26.19 43.98 5.39
N LYS A 1111 24.96 44.28 5.80
CA LYS A 1111 24.67 45.06 7.01
C LYS A 1111 24.83 44.30 8.32
N TYR A 1112 24.67 42.97 8.30
CA TYR A 1112 24.96 42.12 9.45
C TYR A 1112 26.47 42.06 9.71
N VAL A 1113 27.27 41.96 8.65
CA VAL A 1113 28.74 41.96 8.71
C VAL A 1113 29.31 43.34 9.04
N GLU A 1114 28.70 44.44 8.57
CA GLU A 1114 29.13 45.81 8.90
C GLU A 1114 28.87 46.22 10.36
N ARG A 1115 27.91 45.57 11.06
CA ARG A 1115 27.54 45.91 12.45
C ARG A 1115 28.67 45.64 13.45
N ASP A 1116 29.53 44.66 13.16
CA ASP A 1116 30.61 44.21 14.07
C ASP A 1116 31.98 44.78 13.66
N GLY A 1117 32.04 45.69 12.68
CA GLY A 1117 33.25 46.44 12.32
C GLY A 1117 34.33 45.68 11.54
N GLU A 1118 34.30 44.34 11.50
CA GLU A 1118 35.27 43.52 10.76
C GLU A 1118 34.60 42.52 9.80
N ARG A 1119 35.06 42.51 8.53
CA ARG A 1119 34.76 41.45 7.54
C ARG A 1119 35.63 40.20 7.78
N SER A 1120 35.67 39.71 9.02
CA SER A 1120 36.45 38.52 9.37
C SER A 1120 35.73 37.23 8.91
N LYS A 1121 36.47 36.13 8.75
CA LYS A 1121 35.91 34.81 8.42
C LYS A 1121 34.92 34.36 9.50
N GLU A 1122 35.19 34.74 10.74
CA GLU A 1122 34.46 34.41 11.94
C GLU A 1122 33.08 35.08 11.97
N THR A 1123 32.98 36.36 11.57
CA THR A 1123 31.69 37.09 11.48
C THR A 1123 30.80 36.52 10.38
N ILE A 1124 31.37 36.20 9.21
CA ILE A 1124 30.62 35.56 8.12
C ILE A 1124 30.12 34.18 8.56
N LYS A 1125 30.96 33.41 9.27
CA LYS A 1125 30.61 32.10 9.83
C LYS A 1125 29.48 32.17 10.87
N ALA A 1126 29.39 33.24 11.65
CA ALA A 1126 28.32 33.45 12.64
C ALA A 1126 26.98 33.89 12.03
N GLU A 1127 26.99 34.64 10.92
CA GLU A 1127 25.78 35.27 10.37
C GLU A 1127 25.17 34.57 9.15
N GLN A 1128 25.92 33.69 8.47
CA GLN A 1128 25.50 32.98 7.27
C GLN A 1128 24.22 32.15 7.42
N GLU A 1129 24.05 31.43 8.52
CA GLU A 1129 22.90 30.52 8.72
C GLU A 1129 21.61 31.32 8.74
N LYS A 1130 21.67 32.54 9.30
CA LYS A 1130 20.53 33.44 9.43
C LYS A 1130 20.01 33.87 8.07
N VAL A 1131 20.91 34.16 7.15
CA VAL A 1131 20.56 34.61 5.78
C VAL A 1131 19.98 33.46 4.97
N VAL A 1132 20.60 32.29 5.02
CA VAL A 1132 20.14 31.10 4.30
C VAL A 1132 18.77 30.63 4.83
N LYS A 1133 18.58 30.57 6.16
CA LYS A 1133 17.28 30.29 6.81
C LYS A 1133 16.17 31.24 6.34
N ARG A 1134 16.47 32.54 6.22
CA ARG A 1134 15.47 33.55 5.80
C ARG A 1134 15.12 33.46 4.33
N ILE A 1135 16.08 33.19 3.46
CA ILE A 1135 15.80 32.94 2.04
C ILE A 1135 14.91 31.69 1.89
N ARG A 1136 15.23 30.60 2.61
CA ARG A 1136 14.41 29.39 2.66
C ARG A 1136 12.98 29.68 3.13
N ALA A 1137 12.83 30.29 4.31
CA ALA A 1137 11.52 30.59 4.88
C ALA A 1137 10.66 31.47 3.96
N THR A 1138 11.29 32.43 3.26
CA THR A 1138 10.64 33.30 2.26
C THR A 1138 10.07 32.52 1.09
N LEU A 1139 10.83 31.57 0.56
CA LEU A 1139 10.35 30.67 -0.47
C LEU A 1139 9.24 29.77 0.09
N SER A 1140 9.40 29.25 1.31
CA SER A 1140 8.40 28.40 2.00
C SER A 1140 7.04 29.07 2.20
N VAL A 1141 6.95 30.41 2.27
CA VAL A 1141 5.66 31.12 2.28
C VAL A 1141 4.79 30.73 1.08
N PHE A 1142 5.37 30.65 -0.11
CA PHE A 1142 4.63 30.32 -1.34
C PHE A 1142 4.27 28.84 -1.40
N TRP A 1143 5.13 27.96 -0.87
CA TRP A 1143 4.82 26.54 -0.72
C TRP A 1143 3.68 26.31 0.28
N TYR A 1144 3.67 27.06 1.38
CA TYR A 1144 2.58 27.09 2.36
C TYR A 1144 1.26 27.56 1.73
N LEU A 1145 1.26 28.72 1.08
CA LEU A 1145 0.06 29.27 0.44
C LEU A 1145 -0.43 28.41 -0.74
N ALA A 1146 0.43 27.55 -1.29
CA ALA A 1146 0.07 26.59 -2.32
C ALA A 1146 -0.55 25.29 -1.79
N THR A 1147 -0.54 25.05 -0.47
CA THR A 1147 -1.19 23.85 0.11
C THR A 1147 -2.71 23.88 -0.10
N PRO A 1148 -3.37 22.72 -0.31
CA PRO A 1148 -4.82 22.68 -0.55
C PRO A 1148 -5.64 23.39 0.53
N THR A 1149 -5.32 23.13 1.81
CA THR A 1149 -6.01 23.75 2.95
C THR A 1149 -5.82 25.26 3.02
N ALA A 1150 -4.60 25.76 2.79
CA ALA A 1150 -4.35 27.21 2.78
C ALA A 1150 -5.09 27.90 1.64
N LYS A 1151 -5.15 27.30 0.45
CA LYS A 1151 -5.90 27.82 -0.70
C LYS A 1151 -7.39 27.90 -0.42
N GLU A 1152 -7.98 26.83 0.11
CA GLU A 1152 -9.40 26.77 0.43
C GLU A 1152 -9.79 27.84 1.45
N LYS A 1153 -9.05 27.92 2.56
CA LYS A 1153 -9.31 28.92 3.59
C LYS A 1153 -9.06 30.35 3.09
N LEU A 1154 -8.03 30.58 2.28
CA LEU A 1154 -7.76 31.90 1.69
C LEU A 1154 -8.93 32.36 0.80
N ASN A 1155 -9.40 31.47 -0.09
CA ASN A 1155 -10.55 31.75 -0.94
C ASN A 1155 -11.80 32.06 -0.12
N LYS A 1156 -12.03 31.31 0.96
CA LYS A 1156 -13.16 31.54 1.86
C LYS A 1156 -13.08 32.92 2.54
N VAL A 1157 -11.94 33.27 3.13
CA VAL A 1157 -11.73 34.56 3.80
C VAL A 1157 -11.97 35.73 2.84
N VAL A 1158 -11.41 35.66 1.62
CA VAL A 1158 -11.59 36.71 0.61
C VAL A 1158 -13.05 36.82 0.17
N LYS A 1159 -13.75 35.69 0.01
CA LYS A 1159 -15.18 35.66 -0.32
C LYS A 1159 -16.02 36.30 0.78
N ASP A 1160 -15.75 35.98 2.05
CA ASP A 1160 -16.50 36.53 3.19
C ASP A 1160 -16.32 38.05 3.29
N ILE A 1161 -15.08 38.56 3.13
CA ILE A 1161 -14.82 40.02 3.08
C ILE A 1161 -15.57 40.67 1.92
N HIS A 1162 -15.48 40.10 0.72
CA HIS A 1162 -16.17 40.62 -0.45
C HIS A 1162 -17.68 40.71 -0.24
N THR A 1163 -18.30 39.69 0.36
CA THR A 1163 -19.73 39.69 0.68
C THR A 1163 -20.10 40.86 1.60
N GLN A 1164 -19.32 41.10 2.66
CA GLN A 1164 -19.58 42.23 3.58
C GLN A 1164 -19.39 43.59 2.88
N LEU A 1165 -18.33 43.74 2.06
CA LEU A 1165 -18.09 44.96 1.29
C LEU A 1165 -19.19 45.22 0.24
N LYS A 1166 -19.66 44.18 -0.45
CA LYS A 1166 -20.70 44.30 -1.49
C LYS A 1166 -22.05 44.67 -0.89
N PHE A 1167 -22.38 44.11 0.26
CA PHE A 1167 -23.57 44.51 1.01
C PHE A 1167 -23.51 45.98 1.41
N ALA A 1168 -22.39 46.44 1.98
CA ALA A 1168 -22.22 47.83 2.38
C ALA A 1168 -22.26 48.81 1.20
N GLU A 1169 -21.64 48.44 0.08
CA GLU A 1169 -21.72 49.14 -1.20
C GLU A 1169 -23.19 49.30 -1.65
N GLY A 1170 -23.99 48.23 -1.60
CA GLY A 1170 -25.40 48.25 -1.95
C GLY A 1170 -26.24 49.19 -1.06
N VAL A 1171 -26.04 49.12 0.26
CA VAL A 1171 -26.70 50.01 1.22
C VAL A 1171 -26.35 51.48 0.97
N TYR A 1172 -25.07 51.78 0.76
CA TYR A 1172 -24.60 53.14 0.48
C TYR A 1172 -25.18 53.67 -0.84
N ASN A 1173 -25.04 52.91 -1.92
CA ASN A 1173 -25.48 53.31 -3.26
C ASN A 1173 -26.99 53.52 -3.34
N LYS A 1174 -27.78 52.81 -2.51
CA LYS A 1174 -29.22 53.02 -2.37
C LYS A 1174 -29.55 54.35 -1.67
N ARG A 1175 -28.77 54.73 -0.64
CA ARG A 1175 -28.97 55.98 0.12
C ARG A 1175 -28.45 57.21 -0.62
N PHE A 1176 -27.40 57.06 -1.42
CA PHE A 1176 -26.73 58.15 -2.14
C PHE A 1176 -26.63 57.83 -3.65
N PRO A 1177 -27.76 57.86 -4.39
CA PRO A 1177 -27.82 57.38 -5.77
C PRO A 1177 -26.97 58.19 -6.78
N ASN A 1178 -26.59 59.42 -6.43
CA ASN A 1178 -25.75 60.31 -7.24
C ASN A 1178 -24.24 60.17 -6.94
N GLU A 1179 -23.86 59.36 -5.95
CA GLU A 1179 -22.49 59.21 -5.47
C GLU A 1179 -22.07 57.73 -5.44
N LYS A 1180 -22.42 56.94 -6.47
CA LYS A 1180 -22.21 55.49 -6.48
C LYS A 1180 -20.72 55.12 -6.37
N VAL A 1181 -20.43 54.14 -5.53
CA VAL A 1181 -19.08 53.55 -5.37
C VAL A 1181 -19.06 52.07 -5.74
N ARG A 1182 -17.87 51.55 -6.07
CA ARG A 1182 -17.62 50.12 -6.31
C ARG A 1182 -16.49 49.60 -5.43
N LEU A 1183 -16.75 49.54 -4.12
CA LEU A 1183 -15.76 49.20 -3.10
C LEU A 1183 -15.36 47.71 -3.14
N ALA A 1184 -16.33 46.81 -3.35
CA ALA A 1184 -16.09 45.37 -3.31
C ALA A 1184 -15.22 44.91 -4.51
N ASP A 1185 -15.53 45.42 -5.70
CA ASP A 1185 -14.74 45.16 -6.90
C ASP A 1185 -13.34 45.78 -6.82
N TYR A 1186 -13.23 47.00 -6.25
CA TYR A 1186 -11.94 47.64 -5.98
C TYR A 1186 -11.08 46.80 -5.04
N PHE A 1187 -11.64 46.21 -3.97
CA PHE A 1187 -10.90 45.33 -3.04
C PHE A 1187 -10.32 44.10 -3.75
N ILE A 1188 -11.09 43.44 -4.60
CA ILE A 1188 -10.60 42.26 -5.34
C ILE A 1188 -9.56 42.64 -6.38
N GLU A 1189 -9.73 43.77 -7.09
CA GLU A 1189 -8.72 44.29 -8.01
C GLU A 1189 -7.42 44.62 -7.25
N TRP A 1190 -7.53 45.32 -6.12
CA TRP A 1190 -6.40 45.70 -5.28
C TRP A 1190 -5.67 44.49 -4.72
N LEU A 1191 -6.38 43.47 -4.21
CA LEU A 1191 -5.77 42.29 -3.60
C LEU A 1191 -5.04 41.41 -4.63
N LYS A 1192 -5.59 41.30 -5.84
CA LYS A 1192 -4.92 40.59 -6.96
C LYS A 1192 -3.63 41.30 -7.36
N ASP A 1193 -3.69 42.62 -7.58
CA ASP A 1193 -2.50 43.43 -7.89
C ASP A 1193 -1.47 43.40 -6.74
N HIS A 1194 -1.93 43.42 -5.49
CA HIS A 1194 -1.09 43.29 -4.30
C HIS A 1194 -0.30 41.97 -4.33
N TYR A 1195 -0.97 40.83 -4.52
CA TYR A 1195 -0.31 39.53 -4.55
C TYR A 1195 0.61 39.32 -5.74
N GLU A 1196 0.28 39.87 -6.92
CA GLU A 1196 1.21 39.91 -8.05
C GLU A 1196 2.47 40.71 -7.73
N LYS A 1197 2.31 41.89 -7.12
CA LYS A 1197 3.44 42.72 -6.67
C LYS A 1197 4.26 42.02 -5.58
N VAL A 1198 3.63 41.27 -4.67
CA VAL A 1198 4.32 40.49 -3.62
C VAL A 1198 5.25 39.47 -4.27
N VAL A 1199 4.77 38.70 -5.25
CA VAL A 1199 5.57 37.71 -5.97
C VAL A 1199 6.74 38.38 -6.71
N ALA A 1200 6.48 39.49 -7.42
CA ALA A 1200 7.50 40.22 -8.16
C ALA A 1200 8.58 40.84 -7.25
N SER A 1201 8.16 41.47 -6.14
CA SER A 1201 9.06 42.07 -5.16
C SER A 1201 9.90 41.01 -4.47
N MET A 1202 9.29 39.90 -4.04
CA MET A 1202 10.01 38.80 -3.40
C MET A 1202 11.09 38.24 -4.32
N ARG A 1203 10.77 37.96 -5.60
CA ARG A 1203 11.73 37.43 -6.57
C ARG A 1203 12.94 38.36 -6.69
N THR A 1204 12.69 39.65 -6.92
CA THR A 1204 13.73 40.68 -7.01
C THR A 1204 14.59 40.74 -5.73
N ASN A 1205 13.95 40.64 -4.57
CA ASN A 1205 14.63 40.72 -3.28
C ASN A 1205 15.51 39.50 -2.99
N VAL A 1206 15.03 38.28 -3.28
CA VAL A 1206 15.80 37.04 -3.13
C VAL A 1206 16.96 37.01 -4.13
N GLU A 1207 16.74 37.38 -5.38
CA GLU A 1207 17.81 37.50 -6.40
C GLU A 1207 18.90 38.51 -5.96
N SER A 1208 18.48 39.65 -5.40
CA SER A 1208 19.41 40.64 -4.86
C SER A 1208 20.24 40.10 -3.70
N GLN A 1209 19.62 39.32 -2.79
CA GLN A 1209 20.31 38.68 -1.66
C GLN A 1209 21.28 37.59 -2.11
N ILE A 1210 20.90 36.77 -3.09
CA ILE A 1210 21.79 35.78 -3.71
C ILE A 1210 23.01 36.48 -4.31
N ALA A 1211 22.79 37.55 -5.08
CA ALA A 1211 23.88 38.30 -5.72
C ALA A 1211 24.80 38.98 -4.68
N GLN A 1212 24.25 39.57 -3.62
CA GLN A 1212 25.02 40.15 -2.51
C GLN A 1212 25.87 39.09 -1.79
N THR A 1213 25.25 37.95 -1.44
CA THR A 1213 25.93 36.83 -0.78
C THR A 1213 27.09 36.30 -1.63
N ARG A 1214 26.86 36.09 -2.94
CA ARG A 1214 27.93 35.69 -3.88
C ARG A 1214 29.07 36.70 -3.97
N ARG A 1215 28.79 38.00 -3.89
CA ARG A 1215 29.83 39.04 -3.89
C ARG A 1215 30.67 39.02 -2.62
N LEU A 1216 30.04 38.83 -1.45
CA LEU A 1216 30.73 38.73 -0.17
C LEU A 1216 31.63 37.49 -0.08
N LEU A 1217 31.25 36.39 -0.72
CA LEU A 1217 32.04 35.15 -0.78
C LEU A 1217 33.21 35.20 -1.78
N ARG A 1218 33.40 36.31 -2.53
CA ARG A 1218 34.54 36.44 -3.45
C ARG A 1218 35.84 36.56 -2.66
N GLY A 1219 36.69 35.55 -2.76
CA GLY A 1219 37.98 35.48 -2.06
C GLY A 1219 38.02 34.49 -0.89
N PHE A 1220 36.91 33.81 -0.58
CA PHE A 1220 36.85 32.72 0.39
C PHE A 1220 36.77 31.37 -0.32
N ASP A 1221 37.67 30.46 0.01
CA ASP A 1221 37.77 29.11 -0.60
C ASP A 1221 37.72 27.98 0.44
N ASP A 1222 37.30 28.29 1.66
CA ASP A 1222 36.98 27.29 2.67
C ASP A 1222 35.67 26.55 2.33
N GLU A 1223 35.48 25.38 2.95
CA GLU A 1223 34.33 24.50 2.74
C GLU A 1223 32.99 25.21 2.96
N LEU A 1224 32.95 26.12 3.93
CA LEU A 1224 31.77 26.88 4.27
C LEU A 1224 31.34 27.84 3.15
N ALA A 1225 32.30 28.54 2.54
CA ALA A 1225 32.05 29.37 1.37
C ALA A 1225 31.58 28.54 0.15
N LYS A 1226 32.03 27.28 0.01
CA LYS A 1226 31.54 26.36 -1.03
C LYS A 1226 30.08 25.95 -0.77
N ASP A 1227 29.74 25.58 0.46
CA ASP A 1227 28.36 25.21 0.84
C ASP A 1227 27.39 26.38 0.65
N MET A 1228 27.77 27.60 1.02
CA MET A 1228 26.93 28.78 0.76
C MET A 1228 26.71 29.00 -0.73
N ARG A 1229 27.73 28.80 -1.59
CA ARG A 1229 27.58 28.91 -3.05
C ARG A 1229 26.58 27.87 -3.58
N VAL A 1230 26.66 26.63 -3.12
CA VAL A 1230 25.70 25.56 -3.49
C VAL A 1230 24.27 25.91 -3.07
N ASN A 1231 24.07 26.38 -1.84
CA ASN A 1231 22.75 26.84 -1.36
C ASN A 1231 22.21 27.98 -2.24
N MET A 1232 23.04 28.96 -2.61
CA MET A 1232 22.64 30.07 -3.49
C MET A 1232 22.24 29.60 -4.88
N ASP A 1233 22.99 28.66 -5.46
CA ASP A 1233 22.67 28.05 -6.76
C ASP A 1233 21.33 27.31 -6.71
N ASN A 1234 21.07 26.59 -5.61
CA ASN A 1234 19.82 25.87 -5.41
C ASN A 1234 18.63 26.81 -5.19
N PHE A 1235 18.79 27.91 -4.46
CA PHE A 1235 17.74 28.93 -4.37
C PHE A 1235 17.45 29.56 -5.73
N GLU A 1236 18.47 29.81 -6.55
CA GLU A 1236 18.28 30.33 -7.90
C GLU A 1236 17.54 29.33 -8.80
N LYS A 1237 17.82 28.02 -8.67
CA LYS A 1237 17.04 26.97 -9.34
C LYS A 1237 15.58 26.96 -8.87
N ASN A 1238 15.34 27.10 -7.57
CA ASN A 1238 13.99 27.18 -7.00
C ASN A 1238 13.21 28.37 -7.56
N LEU A 1239 13.87 29.53 -7.73
CA LEU A 1239 13.27 30.72 -8.37
C LEU A 1239 12.89 30.47 -9.83
N ARG A 1240 13.68 29.69 -10.57
CA ARG A 1240 13.45 29.33 -11.98
C ARG A 1240 12.38 28.23 -12.16
N GLY A 1241 12.14 27.38 -11.16
CA GLY A 1241 11.24 26.22 -11.20
C GLY A 1241 9.73 26.50 -11.32
N GLY A 1242 9.30 27.77 -11.24
CA GLY A 1242 8.09 28.34 -11.85
C GLY A 1242 6.69 27.93 -11.35
N ARG A 1243 6.43 26.69 -10.94
CA ARG A 1243 5.04 26.22 -10.67
C ARG A 1243 4.49 26.59 -9.28
N ASN A 1244 5.36 26.69 -8.27
CA ASN A 1244 4.97 26.90 -6.86
C ASN A 1244 5.28 28.31 -6.33
N LEU A 1245 5.71 29.24 -7.19
CA LEU A 1245 6.01 30.64 -6.85
C LEU A 1245 4.90 31.57 -7.35
N ARG A 1246 3.67 31.29 -6.93
CA ARG A 1246 2.48 32.10 -7.22
C ARG A 1246 1.48 31.99 -6.08
N ILE A 1247 0.71 33.05 -5.87
CA ILE A 1247 -0.46 33.00 -4.99
C ILE A 1247 -1.67 32.76 -5.88
N ASP A 1248 -2.42 31.69 -5.59
CA ASP A 1248 -3.55 31.27 -6.41
C ASP A 1248 -4.79 32.12 -6.11
N THR A 1249 -5.10 33.05 -7.01
CA THR A 1249 -6.27 33.94 -6.89
C THR A 1249 -7.45 33.50 -7.74
N SER A 1250 -7.40 32.28 -8.32
CA SER A 1250 -8.43 31.80 -9.26
C SER A 1250 -9.79 31.57 -8.60
N GLY A 1251 -9.80 31.27 -7.29
CA GLY A 1251 -11.02 31.11 -6.48
C GLY A 1251 -11.60 32.42 -5.94
N PHE A 1252 -10.99 33.58 -6.23
CA PHE A 1252 -11.50 34.87 -5.75
C PHE A 1252 -12.76 35.27 -6.52
N PRO A 1253 -13.66 36.06 -5.91
CA PRO A 1253 -14.86 36.59 -6.58
C PRO A 1253 -14.55 37.21 -7.95
N LYS A 1254 -15.44 37.00 -8.93
CA LYS A 1254 -15.32 37.58 -10.26
C LYS A 1254 -15.67 39.06 -10.21
N ILE A 1255 -14.86 39.85 -10.88
CA ILE A 1255 -15.00 41.29 -10.97
C ILE A 1255 -16.01 41.60 -12.10
N GLY A 1256 -17.06 42.37 -11.80
CA GLY A 1256 -18.00 42.87 -12.82
C GLY A 1256 -19.19 41.98 -13.17
N ASP A 1257 -19.50 40.94 -12.39
CA ASP A 1257 -20.80 40.27 -12.46
C ASP A 1257 -21.86 41.20 -11.84
N GLY A 1258 -22.39 42.08 -12.69
CA GLY A 1258 -23.67 42.72 -12.48
C GLY A 1258 -24.78 41.67 -12.62
N ASP A 1259 -25.75 41.74 -11.71
CA ASP A 1259 -27.08 41.15 -11.83
C ASP A 1259 -27.13 39.63 -12.04
N THR A 1260 -26.96 38.84 -10.98
CA THR A 1260 -27.74 37.60 -10.78
C THR A 1260 -27.63 37.10 -9.32
N GLU A 1261 -28.79 36.98 -8.68
CA GLU A 1261 -29.05 36.16 -7.49
C GLU A 1261 -28.45 36.59 -6.14
N MET A 1262 -29.02 37.66 -5.58
CA MET A 1262 -29.39 37.66 -4.15
C MET A 1262 -30.92 37.56 -4.08
N GLY A 1263 -31.46 36.43 -4.54
CA GLY A 1263 -32.86 36.06 -4.38
C GLY A 1263 -33.03 35.32 -3.06
N GLY A 1264 -33.54 36.00 -2.04
CA GLY A 1264 -34.12 35.33 -0.88
C GLY A 1264 -35.45 34.68 -1.26
N THR A 1265 -35.60 33.39 -1.00
CA THR A 1265 -36.81 32.73 -0.47
C THR A 1265 -36.58 31.21 -0.34
N SER A 1266 -36.28 30.75 0.88
CA SER A 1266 -36.99 29.69 1.63
C SER A 1266 -36.28 29.47 2.96
#